data_AF-A0A2V8Q3D8-F1
#
_entry.id   AF-A0A2V8Q3D8-F1
#
_cell.length_a   1.000
_cell.length_b   1.000
_cell.length_c   1.000
_cell.angle_alpha   90.00
_cell.angle_beta   90.00
_cell.angle_gamma   90.00
#
_symmetry.space_group_name_H-M   'P 1'
#
loop_
_entity.id
_entity.type
_entity.pdbx_description
1 polymer ?
#
loop_
_entity_poly.entity_id
_entity_poly.type
_entity_poly.pdbx_seq_one_letter_code
_entity_poly.pdbx_strand_id
1 'polypeptide(L)'
;MVIIASFPAFSFCRYRRFAIRIVLCLLISAAGVLTLWSGKQTSQLVFAQPSREVAASLNLTVRDSMTGVAVPSDLSSRNKDRLQKFATNVDGSLTYQLSDGRNDLEIHAVGYTDLTTHFEVDSQSVKNITVWVDPLEFPTELRPEVIASKIRSGQALLHGHVFDSMTRQPVSGAHVYLECAGVEAETNNRGYFLLYAPAPSINPTQELPSLDTLVVRSEGFKAYRRAHVTIAEGATHFIIDMNPGEGFVEIDDTHKLRLSPEQLKNTQTDLLPETKEVSPNNLDQRAGVVQPSSLTIPTSIRVGSNCPSKTTCTTFNVYSLDTYVKNGLDDEWFSSWNAESLKAGAIAYRSYGVYYVYHPLSANYDICNTTSCQVNDPTDSATSTRNAVDNTAGMIVTDSSGNNPFFAEYAAENNDSACTDGFTGSPSANWSCLSDPVDAGQTFNGHGRGMCQWGTQRWAVNQSKDYVWIVNHYYNDNGNPNGARSGVLQPQATPTPTPKSTTNGKIAFSSGSSIYTINVDGTGQVRLDSDGNNRSPSWSPDGSRIAFTRQGPQDSTNFIYVMNADGSGLQRISTATSGDVDPTWSSDGSKIAFQSNVGTNAEIFVMNADGSNRINLTNNPALDLGAKWSPDGSKIAFVSTRDFPGISGDVTRGFEIYVMNADGSNPIRLTINSFSDSNPSWSPDSAKLTFDTNRDGNFEVYVMNADGSGQVSLSNNPSSDFDPAWSPDGNKIAFLSFRDSVFNVPQEIYVMNSDGSNQTRITNSSLDEKQLAWQPLPSTPSPTPTPTPTPTPTPTPTPLTINISGRVTDYKGNGVPDITMTFTRENLGVIVDTRTTQTDTNGNYSSGEMPCANTTKVVPSKGDSKFSPLSYIFVSSRGCVSGPQTADFVLLPPVVISQVYAAGGESGATYRNDFIELFNRGDATIDLTGWSVQYASDVGTTWQRTNLNSATLLPGQHYLVQEAAGGTNGSDLPTADAFGGISMSSTGGKVVLLTNNTLLAAGSCPFSFSEVDFVGYGTSATCFRGPSPAPAPSATTTLRRSTDGCVDTDNNSADFALGAPNPRNRQATVTPCTASIQFSSAAYSVSEGSLQVTLNVTRSGSTSGVPTVNYTTSDSAGAQNCNVFNGNASSRCDYIASIGTLSFAPGESSKSISILIINDSYAEGPENLSVGLSSPTGANLGATATATVTINDNDTSTGANPIDQAGFFVTEHYYDFLNRQPDASGLAFWTNEITSCGADQQCIEVKRINVSAAYSLGGLLPFD
;
A
#
# COMPACT_ATOMS: atom_id res chain seq x y z
N MET A 1 8.14 -37.82 55.68
CA MET A 1 7.05 -37.37 56.57
C MET A 1 5.86 -37.06 55.68
N VAL A 2 4.77 -37.85 55.69
CA VAL A 2 3.79 -38.06 56.78
C VAL A 2 2.83 -36.86 56.81
N ILE A 3 1.65 -36.90 56.15
CA ILE A 3 0.42 -37.75 56.38
C ILE A 3 -0.30 -37.22 57.66
N ILE A 4 -1.63 -37.16 57.84
CA ILE A 4 -2.76 -38.13 57.81
C ILE A 4 -4.08 -37.30 57.65
N ALA A 5 -5.28 -37.75 57.27
CA ALA A 5 -5.94 -39.07 57.13
C ALA A 5 -7.03 -39.01 56.01
N SER A 6 -7.38 -40.06 55.25
CA SER A 6 -8.05 -41.35 55.59
C SER A 6 -9.50 -41.18 56.08
N PHE A 7 -10.52 -41.96 55.68
CA PHE A 7 -10.60 -43.43 55.54
C PHE A 7 -11.56 -43.96 54.42
N PRO A 8 -11.47 -45.25 54.03
CA PRO A 8 -12.40 -45.94 53.09
C PRO A 8 -13.23 -47.09 53.71
N ALA A 9 -14.31 -47.53 53.03
CA ALA A 9 -14.93 -48.88 53.08
C ALA A 9 -15.92 -49.03 51.89
N PHE A 10 -16.07 -50.13 51.12
CA PHE A 10 -16.42 -51.55 51.43
C PHE A 10 -17.82 -51.79 52.04
N SER A 11 -18.75 -52.45 51.30
CA SER A 11 -19.29 -53.79 51.67
C SER A 11 -20.57 -54.32 50.94
N PHE A 12 -20.61 -55.66 50.84
CA PHE A 12 -21.76 -56.62 50.89
C PHE A 12 -22.85 -56.79 49.79
N CYS A 13 -22.74 -57.96 49.12
CA CYS A 13 -23.73 -59.06 48.94
C CYS A 13 -25.23 -58.84 48.63
N ARG A 14 -25.72 -59.59 47.62
CA ARG A 14 -26.55 -60.83 47.75
C ARG A 14 -26.61 -61.56 46.39
N TYR A 15 -26.23 -62.84 46.17
CA TYR A 15 -26.63 -64.18 46.70
C TYR A 15 -27.90 -64.85 46.10
N ARG A 16 -27.66 -65.72 45.09
CA ARG A 16 -28.39 -66.96 44.69
C ARG A 16 -29.88 -66.98 44.26
N ARG A 17 -30.12 -67.67 43.13
CA ARG A 17 -30.77 -69.03 42.96
C ARG A 17 -30.31 -69.60 41.58
N PHE A 18 -29.77 -70.83 41.47
CA PHE A 18 -30.42 -72.16 41.32
C PHE A 18 -31.33 -72.29 40.07
N ALA A 19 -31.30 -73.36 39.22
CA ALA A 19 -30.68 -74.70 39.34
C ALA A 19 -30.59 -75.52 38.00
N ILE A 20 -29.92 -76.70 38.03
CA ILE A 20 -30.18 -77.94 37.21
C ILE A 20 -29.84 -77.93 35.68
N ARG A 21 -29.53 -79.03 34.94
CA ARG A 21 -28.71 -80.28 35.11
C ARG A 21 -28.77 -81.17 33.81
N ILE A 22 -27.63 -81.70 33.28
CA ILE A 22 -27.48 -83.01 32.53
C ILE A 22 -28.12 -83.19 31.09
N VAL A 23 -27.70 -84.05 30.12
CA VAL A 23 -26.37 -84.59 29.61
C VAL A 23 -26.48 -85.45 28.28
N LEU A 24 -25.37 -85.62 27.53
CA LEU A 24 -24.99 -86.69 26.52
C LEU A 24 -25.40 -86.72 25.00
N CYS A 25 -24.44 -87.19 24.17
CA CYS A 25 -24.48 -87.97 22.87
C CYS A 25 -24.87 -87.33 21.49
N LEU A 26 -24.00 -87.36 20.43
CA LEU A 26 -23.74 -88.37 19.32
C LEU A 26 -24.69 -88.26 18.08
N LEU A 27 -24.37 -88.53 16.80
CA LEU A 27 -23.16 -88.48 15.90
C LEU A 27 -23.63 -88.80 14.42
N ILE A 28 -22.75 -88.72 13.39
CA ILE A 28 -22.93 -89.11 11.94
C ILE A 28 -24.01 -88.28 11.15
N SER A 29 -24.17 -88.14 9.80
CA SER A 29 -23.65 -88.68 8.50
C SER A 29 -23.63 -87.54 7.43
N ALA A 30 -22.81 -87.48 6.35
CA ALA A 30 -22.59 -88.28 5.11
C ALA A 30 -23.73 -88.23 4.04
N ALA A 31 -23.52 -88.07 2.71
CA ALA A 31 -22.36 -87.66 1.88
C ALA A 31 -22.73 -87.41 0.37
N GLY A 32 -21.87 -86.68 -0.38
CA GLY A 32 -21.77 -86.71 -1.88
C GLY A 32 -22.33 -85.49 -2.66
N VAL A 33 -21.93 -85.22 -3.93
CA VAL A 33 -20.85 -85.82 -4.76
C VAL A 33 -20.51 -84.94 -6.01
N LEU A 34 -19.21 -84.76 -6.34
CA LEU A 34 -18.60 -84.28 -7.62
C LEU A 34 -19.03 -82.90 -8.22
N THR A 35 -18.25 -82.16 -9.04
CA THR A 35 -16.87 -82.34 -9.58
C THR A 35 -16.10 -81.01 -9.74
N LEU A 36 -14.77 -81.13 -9.85
CA LEU A 36 -13.78 -80.25 -10.49
C LEU A 36 -14.30 -79.60 -11.80
N TRP A 37 -13.81 -78.47 -12.33
CA TRP A 37 -12.59 -77.67 -12.13
C TRP A 37 -12.81 -76.27 -12.80
N SER A 38 -12.01 -75.20 -12.68
CA SER A 38 -10.77 -74.87 -11.94
C SER A 38 -10.63 -73.32 -11.85
N GLY A 39 -9.64 -72.80 -11.10
CA GLY A 39 -9.09 -71.45 -11.35
C GLY A 39 -8.96 -70.50 -10.13
N LYS A 40 -7.72 -70.02 -9.89
CA LYS A 40 -7.28 -68.88 -9.06
C LYS A 40 -7.67 -68.78 -7.57
N GLN A 41 -6.62 -68.88 -6.74
CA GLN A 41 -6.31 -68.03 -5.57
C GLN A 41 -7.42 -67.71 -4.54
N THR A 42 -7.43 -68.50 -3.46
CA THR A 42 -7.41 -68.03 -2.05
C THR A 42 -8.16 -66.72 -1.73
N SER A 43 -9.49 -66.77 -1.72
CA SER A 43 -10.30 -65.80 -0.96
C SER A 43 -10.02 -65.90 0.54
N GLN A 44 -10.12 -64.79 1.26
CA GLN A 44 -9.85 -64.70 2.69
C GLN A 44 -10.90 -65.46 3.52
N LEU A 45 -10.43 -66.23 4.51
CA LEU A 45 -11.24 -66.68 5.65
C LEU A 45 -10.72 -66.02 6.92
N VAL A 46 -11.08 -64.75 7.09
CA VAL A 46 -10.94 -64.02 8.36
C VAL A 46 -12.30 -64.05 9.06
N PHE A 47 -12.28 -64.12 10.39
CA PHE A 47 -13.46 -64.16 11.23
C PHE A 47 -14.50 -63.10 10.85
N ALA A 48 -15.77 -63.51 10.80
CA ALA A 48 -16.90 -62.59 10.68
C ALA A 48 -16.93 -61.67 11.92
N GLN A 49 -16.35 -60.48 11.79
CA GLN A 49 -16.81 -59.34 12.56
C GLN A 49 -18.30 -59.13 12.26
N PRO A 50 -19.12 -58.65 13.21
CA PRO A 50 -20.47 -58.20 12.87
C PRO A 50 -20.39 -57.19 11.71
N SER A 51 -21.40 -57.22 10.85
CA SER A 51 -21.49 -56.36 9.65
C SER A 51 -21.15 -54.92 10.01
N ARG A 52 -20.03 -54.41 9.47
CA ARG A 52 -19.65 -53.00 9.66
C ARG A 52 -20.81 -52.13 9.17
N GLU A 53 -21.28 -51.25 10.03
CA GLU A 53 -22.35 -50.30 9.72
C GLU A 53 -21.82 -49.30 8.68
N VAL A 54 -22.18 -49.52 7.42
CA VAL A 54 -22.11 -48.51 6.37
C VAL A 54 -23.31 -47.62 6.57
N ALA A 55 -23.08 -46.40 7.07
CA ALA A 55 -24.16 -45.50 7.48
C ALA A 55 -24.50 -44.43 6.42
N ALA A 56 -23.53 -43.87 5.69
CA ALA A 56 -23.78 -42.96 4.55
C ALA A 56 -22.62 -42.89 3.54
N SER A 57 -22.92 -42.40 2.34
CA SER A 57 -21.96 -42.09 1.27
C SER A 57 -21.90 -40.59 0.96
N LEU A 58 -20.72 -40.09 0.59
CA LEU A 58 -20.50 -38.72 0.12
C LEU A 58 -20.04 -38.75 -1.34
N ASN A 59 -20.68 -37.97 -2.21
CA ASN A 59 -20.18 -37.64 -3.53
C ASN A 59 -19.49 -36.27 -3.45
N LEU A 60 -18.17 -36.26 -3.30
CA LEU A 60 -17.37 -35.04 -3.32
C LEU A 60 -16.98 -34.70 -4.77
N THR A 61 -16.89 -33.40 -5.07
CA THR A 61 -16.31 -32.84 -6.29
C THR A 61 -15.40 -31.68 -5.90
N VAL A 62 -14.10 -31.73 -6.21
CA VAL A 62 -13.18 -30.63 -5.91
C VAL A 62 -13.05 -29.70 -7.12
N ARG A 63 -13.13 -28.38 -6.90
CA ARG A 63 -13.06 -27.33 -7.94
C ARG A 63 -12.18 -26.16 -7.51
N ASP A 64 -11.59 -25.50 -8.49
CA ASP A 64 -10.90 -24.21 -8.35
C ASP A 64 -11.92 -23.11 -8.01
N SER A 65 -11.69 -22.35 -6.93
CA SER A 65 -12.58 -21.26 -6.48
C SER A 65 -12.59 -20.03 -7.41
N MET A 66 -11.54 -19.82 -8.19
CA MET A 66 -11.38 -18.69 -9.11
C MET A 66 -11.85 -19.02 -10.54
N THR A 67 -11.61 -20.25 -11.02
CA THR A 67 -12.02 -20.63 -12.39
C THR A 67 -13.25 -21.51 -12.46
N GLY A 68 -13.54 -22.33 -11.45
CA GLY A 68 -14.57 -23.36 -11.51
C GLY A 68 -14.16 -24.65 -12.23
N VAL A 69 -12.92 -24.77 -12.69
CA VAL A 69 -12.35 -26.00 -13.24
C VAL A 69 -12.30 -27.09 -12.16
N ALA A 70 -12.51 -28.36 -12.54
CA ALA A 70 -12.38 -29.48 -11.61
C ALA A 70 -10.90 -29.80 -11.28
N VAL A 71 -10.60 -30.08 -10.02
CA VAL A 71 -9.23 -30.21 -9.50
C VAL A 71 -8.94 -31.64 -9.02
N PRO A 72 -8.08 -32.40 -9.72
CA PRO A 72 -7.58 -33.68 -9.23
C PRO A 72 -6.85 -33.51 -7.90
N SER A 73 -7.34 -34.14 -6.84
CA SER A 73 -6.90 -33.88 -5.45
C SER A 73 -6.57 -35.18 -4.72
N ASP A 74 -5.53 -35.14 -3.88
CA ASP A 74 -5.26 -36.15 -2.86
C ASP A 74 -6.07 -35.82 -1.59
N LEU A 75 -6.73 -36.82 -1.02
CA LEU A 75 -7.55 -36.67 0.19
C LEU A 75 -7.10 -37.64 1.28
N SER A 76 -7.17 -37.15 2.51
CA SER A 76 -6.77 -37.86 3.73
C SER A 76 -7.92 -37.77 4.74
N SER A 77 -8.44 -38.92 5.17
CA SER A 77 -9.57 -39.02 6.09
C SER A 77 -9.16 -39.71 7.39
N ARG A 78 -9.52 -39.10 8.53
CA ARG A 78 -9.19 -39.57 9.88
C ARG A 78 -10.46 -39.78 10.71
N ASN A 79 -10.69 -41.01 11.15
CA ASN A 79 -11.78 -41.37 12.07
C ASN A 79 -11.26 -42.34 13.13
N LYS A 80 -11.44 -42.01 14.43
CA LYS A 80 -11.13 -42.88 15.59
C LYS A 80 -9.77 -43.61 15.43
N ASP A 81 -8.72 -42.80 15.28
CA ASP A 81 -7.31 -43.19 15.05
C ASP A 81 -6.99 -44.00 13.77
N ARG A 82 -7.95 -44.12 12.83
CA ARG A 82 -7.72 -44.69 11.50
C ARG A 82 -7.55 -43.60 10.46
N LEU A 83 -6.36 -43.56 9.85
CA LEU A 83 -6.09 -42.77 8.66
C LEU A 83 -6.41 -43.60 7.40
N GLN A 84 -7.09 -42.99 6.44
CA GLN A 84 -7.30 -43.51 5.09
C GLN A 84 -6.83 -42.45 4.08
N LYS A 85 -6.20 -42.87 3.00
CA LYS A 85 -5.82 -41.99 1.88
C LYS A 85 -6.42 -42.50 0.58
N PHE A 86 -6.85 -41.56 -0.25
CA PHE A 86 -7.50 -41.78 -1.55
C PHE A 86 -7.34 -40.51 -2.38
N ALA A 87 -7.63 -40.56 -3.68
CA ALA A 87 -7.60 -39.40 -4.57
C ALA A 87 -8.92 -39.29 -5.33
N THR A 88 -9.23 -38.11 -5.83
CA THR A 88 -10.35 -37.93 -6.77
C THR A 88 -10.04 -38.53 -8.13
N ASN A 89 -11.08 -38.70 -8.94
CA ASN A 89 -10.96 -38.85 -10.38
C ASN A 89 -10.39 -37.57 -11.03
N VAL A 90 -10.10 -37.65 -12.33
CA VAL A 90 -9.57 -36.52 -13.14
C VAL A 90 -10.60 -35.40 -13.32
N ASP A 91 -11.88 -35.69 -13.18
CA ASP A 91 -13.00 -34.73 -13.16
C ASP A 91 -13.28 -34.16 -11.75
N GLY A 92 -12.33 -34.30 -10.82
CA GLY A 92 -12.44 -33.85 -9.43
C GLY A 92 -13.42 -34.67 -8.58
N SER A 93 -14.11 -35.67 -9.13
CA SER A 93 -15.16 -36.41 -8.43
C SER A 93 -14.64 -37.56 -7.54
N LEU A 94 -15.37 -37.88 -6.47
CA LEU A 94 -15.09 -39.00 -5.58
C LEU A 94 -16.36 -39.44 -4.83
N THR A 95 -16.71 -40.73 -4.87
CA THR A 95 -17.66 -41.31 -3.90
C THR A 95 -16.91 -41.89 -2.70
N TYR A 96 -16.94 -41.21 -1.57
CA TYR A 96 -16.38 -41.66 -0.29
C TYR A 96 -17.44 -42.35 0.60
N GLN A 97 -17.01 -43.28 1.45
CA GLN A 97 -17.88 -44.00 2.38
C GLN A 97 -17.51 -43.61 3.82
N LEU A 98 -18.45 -43.00 4.53
CA LEU A 98 -18.20 -42.54 5.90
C LEU A 98 -18.21 -43.70 6.89
N SER A 99 -17.29 -43.65 7.85
CA SER A 99 -17.30 -44.53 9.03
C SER A 99 -18.02 -43.84 10.19
N ASP A 100 -18.73 -44.60 11.02
CA ASP A 100 -19.48 -44.08 12.19
C ASP A 100 -18.68 -43.06 13.03
N GLY A 101 -19.36 -42.01 13.50
CA GLY A 101 -18.76 -40.85 14.17
C GLY A 101 -18.04 -39.88 13.22
N ARG A 102 -17.14 -39.06 13.79
CA ARG A 102 -16.42 -37.99 13.08
C ARG A 102 -15.30 -38.51 12.17
N ASN A 103 -15.32 -38.02 10.94
CA ASN A 103 -14.31 -38.22 9.90
C ASN A 103 -13.75 -36.83 9.56
N ASP A 104 -12.55 -36.50 10.02
CA ASP A 104 -11.84 -35.28 9.60
C ASP A 104 -11.25 -35.51 8.21
N LEU A 105 -11.48 -34.60 7.26
CA LEU A 105 -11.00 -34.68 5.87
C LEU A 105 -10.02 -33.54 5.59
N GLU A 106 -8.81 -33.90 5.20
CA GLU A 106 -7.76 -33.02 4.68
C GLU A 106 -7.74 -33.17 3.14
N ILE A 107 -7.86 -32.08 2.39
CA ILE A 107 -7.82 -32.03 0.92
C ILE A 107 -6.55 -31.29 0.49
N HIS A 108 -5.72 -31.94 -0.32
CA HIS A 108 -4.47 -31.43 -0.87
C HIS A 108 -4.50 -31.49 -2.41
N ALA A 109 -4.14 -30.39 -3.07
CA ALA A 109 -3.99 -30.36 -4.52
C ALA A 109 -2.79 -29.50 -4.93
N VAL A 110 -1.99 -30.00 -5.87
CA VAL A 110 -0.76 -29.33 -6.30
C VAL A 110 -1.08 -28.00 -6.97
N GLY A 111 -0.58 -26.89 -6.41
CA GLY A 111 -0.87 -25.53 -6.86
C GLY A 111 -2.03 -24.84 -6.16
N TYR A 112 -2.65 -25.50 -5.18
CA TYR A 112 -3.77 -24.95 -4.38
C TYR A 112 -3.44 -24.93 -2.88
N THR A 113 -4.23 -24.18 -2.12
CA THR A 113 -4.17 -24.10 -0.66
C THR A 113 -4.85 -25.33 -0.04
N ASP A 114 -4.16 -25.98 0.91
CA ASP A 114 -4.70 -27.13 1.64
C ASP A 114 -5.96 -26.76 2.43
N LEU A 115 -7.04 -27.53 2.25
CA LEU A 115 -8.32 -27.28 2.92
C LEU A 115 -8.66 -28.43 3.87
N THR A 116 -8.94 -28.11 5.14
CA THR A 116 -9.31 -29.09 6.17
C THR A 116 -10.75 -28.88 6.61
N THR A 117 -11.54 -29.95 6.62
CA THR A 117 -12.95 -29.95 7.03
C THR A 117 -13.31 -31.26 7.75
N HIS A 118 -14.57 -31.50 8.10
CA HIS A 118 -14.98 -32.78 8.72
C HIS A 118 -16.42 -33.18 8.35
N PHE A 119 -16.75 -34.47 8.51
CA PHE A 119 -18.09 -35.02 8.36
C PHE A 119 -18.40 -36.13 9.38
N GLU A 120 -19.59 -36.06 9.97
CA GLU A 120 -20.23 -37.13 10.77
C GLU A 120 -21.32 -37.83 9.96
N VAL A 121 -21.72 -39.02 10.38
CA VAL A 121 -22.61 -39.89 9.58
C VAL A 121 -24.06 -39.78 10.04
N ASP A 122 -24.97 -39.56 9.08
CA ASP A 122 -26.41 -39.54 9.33
C ASP A 122 -27.15 -40.66 8.59
N SER A 123 -28.42 -40.86 8.94
CA SER A 123 -29.25 -41.97 8.44
C SER A 123 -29.79 -41.79 7.01
N GLN A 124 -29.35 -40.79 6.25
CA GLN A 124 -29.75 -40.57 4.85
C GLN A 124 -28.60 -40.78 3.85
N SER A 125 -28.98 -41.26 2.66
CA SER A 125 -28.18 -42.21 1.89
C SER A 125 -26.99 -41.65 1.10
N VAL A 126 -27.12 -40.48 0.48
CA VAL A 126 -26.04 -39.83 -0.30
C VAL A 126 -26.11 -38.31 -0.15
N LYS A 127 -24.96 -37.64 -0.01
CA LYS A 127 -24.84 -36.17 -0.08
C LYS A 127 -23.94 -35.77 -1.24
N ASN A 128 -24.28 -34.70 -1.97
CA ASN A 128 -23.41 -34.12 -3.00
C ASN A 128 -22.69 -32.90 -2.43
N ILE A 129 -21.35 -32.91 -2.42
CA ILE A 129 -20.49 -31.87 -1.85
C ILE A 129 -19.57 -31.31 -2.94
N THR A 130 -19.57 -29.99 -3.13
CA THR A 130 -18.50 -29.30 -3.85
C THR A 130 -17.48 -28.78 -2.84
N VAL A 131 -16.19 -29.02 -3.07
CA VAL A 131 -15.09 -28.44 -2.29
C VAL A 131 -14.37 -27.44 -3.19
N TRP A 132 -14.36 -26.17 -2.78
CA TRP A 132 -13.74 -25.09 -3.52
C TRP A 132 -12.37 -24.79 -2.91
N VAL A 133 -11.31 -25.01 -3.68
CA VAL A 133 -9.91 -24.84 -3.27
C VAL A 133 -9.28 -23.63 -3.96
N ASP A 134 -8.47 -22.90 -3.22
CA ASP A 134 -7.93 -21.60 -3.68
C ASP A 134 -6.56 -21.78 -4.33
N PRO A 135 -6.36 -21.34 -5.59
CA PRO A 135 -5.07 -21.48 -6.27
C PRO A 135 -4.01 -20.56 -5.64
N LEU A 136 -2.78 -21.06 -5.51
CA LEU A 136 -1.65 -20.32 -4.93
C LEU A 136 -1.13 -19.20 -5.85
N GLU A 137 -1.44 -19.26 -7.14
CA GLU A 137 -1.24 -18.18 -8.11
C GLU A 137 -2.54 -17.89 -8.86
N PHE A 138 -2.85 -16.60 -9.06
CA PHE A 138 -4.00 -16.21 -9.87
C PHE A 138 -3.83 -16.63 -11.34
N PRO A 139 -4.85 -17.28 -11.95
CA PRO A 139 -4.89 -17.56 -13.39
C PRO A 139 -4.62 -16.29 -14.20
N THR A 140 -3.79 -16.37 -15.23
CA THR A 140 -3.29 -15.19 -15.98
C THR A 140 -4.41 -14.27 -16.47
N GLU A 141 -5.52 -14.82 -16.93
CA GLU A 141 -6.71 -14.09 -17.37
C GLU A 141 -7.45 -13.32 -16.25
N LEU A 142 -7.31 -13.74 -14.98
CA LEU A 142 -7.96 -13.21 -13.78
C LEU A 142 -7.01 -12.46 -12.82
N ARG A 143 -5.72 -12.28 -13.17
CA ARG A 143 -4.78 -11.54 -12.33
C ARG A 143 -5.23 -10.08 -12.13
N PRO A 144 -5.09 -9.48 -10.92
CA PRO A 144 -5.61 -8.15 -10.64
C PRO A 144 -5.13 -7.07 -11.63
N GLU A 145 -3.86 -7.07 -12.02
CA GLU A 145 -3.29 -6.15 -13.00
C GLU A 145 -3.82 -6.39 -14.43
N VAL A 146 -4.15 -7.64 -14.75
CA VAL A 146 -4.73 -8.04 -16.04
C VAL A 146 -6.23 -7.69 -16.12
N ILE A 147 -6.96 -7.70 -15.02
CA ILE A 147 -8.35 -7.22 -14.97
C ILE A 147 -8.39 -5.69 -14.94
N ALA A 148 -7.57 -5.04 -14.11
CA ALA A 148 -7.49 -3.58 -14.04
C ALA A 148 -7.14 -2.94 -15.40
N SER A 149 -6.21 -3.52 -16.16
CA SER A 149 -5.87 -3.07 -17.52
C SER A 149 -6.98 -3.25 -18.58
N LYS A 150 -8.07 -3.95 -18.24
CA LYS A 150 -9.24 -4.15 -19.11
C LYS A 150 -10.44 -3.28 -18.72
N ILE A 151 -10.50 -2.74 -17.50
CA ILE A 151 -11.56 -1.83 -17.07
C ILE A 151 -11.47 -0.53 -17.89
N ARG A 152 -12.63 0.04 -18.25
CA ARG A 152 -12.75 1.25 -19.08
C ARG A 152 -13.90 2.10 -18.56
N SER A 153 -13.68 3.41 -18.48
CA SER A 153 -14.78 4.34 -18.19
C SER A 153 -15.87 4.24 -19.26
N GLY A 154 -17.13 4.39 -18.83
CA GLY A 154 -18.33 4.14 -19.62
C GLY A 154 -18.63 2.68 -19.95
N GLN A 155 -17.89 1.69 -19.40
CA GLN A 155 -18.12 0.27 -19.68
C GLN A 155 -18.12 -0.63 -18.43
N ALA A 156 -19.11 -1.53 -18.36
CA ALA A 156 -19.09 -2.68 -17.46
C ALA A 156 -18.32 -3.83 -18.12
N LEU A 157 -17.40 -4.45 -17.39
CA LEU A 157 -16.64 -5.62 -17.82
C LEU A 157 -17.24 -6.89 -17.20
N LEU A 158 -18.07 -7.61 -17.95
CA LEU A 158 -18.60 -8.91 -17.54
C LEU A 158 -17.67 -10.01 -18.09
N HIS A 159 -17.14 -10.87 -17.22
CA HIS A 159 -16.24 -11.95 -17.65
C HIS A 159 -16.45 -13.21 -16.81
N GLY A 160 -16.08 -14.38 -17.30
CA GLY A 160 -16.37 -15.60 -16.56
C GLY A 160 -16.05 -16.89 -17.29
N HIS A 161 -16.32 -18.00 -16.63
CA HIS A 161 -16.09 -19.35 -17.14
C HIS A 161 -17.41 -20.15 -17.20
N VAL A 162 -17.59 -20.93 -18.28
CA VAL A 162 -18.78 -21.76 -18.52
C VAL A 162 -18.39 -23.24 -18.58
N PHE A 163 -19.12 -24.08 -17.84
CA PHE A 163 -18.88 -25.52 -17.69
C PHE A 163 -20.14 -26.35 -17.92
N ASP A 164 -19.94 -27.61 -18.32
CA ASP A 164 -20.97 -28.64 -18.27
C ASP A 164 -21.21 -29.07 -16.81
N SER A 165 -22.44 -28.95 -16.31
CA SER A 165 -22.79 -29.30 -14.93
C SER A 165 -22.66 -30.80 -14.61
N MET A 166 -22.58 -31.66 -15.63
CA MET A 166 -22.44 -33.11 -15.53
C MET A 166 -21.00 -33.59 -15.74
N THR A 167 -20.31 -33.15 -16.80
CA THR A 167 -18.92 -33.61 -17.09
C THR A 167 -17.82 -32.73 -16.50
N ARG A 168 -18.18 -31.54 -15.99
CA ARG A 168 -17.26 -30.53 -15.42
C ARG A 168 -16.16 -30.06 -16.37
N GLN A 169 -16.31 -30.34 -17.67
CA GLN A 169 -15.45 -29.80 -18.72
C GLN A 169 -15.90 -28.39 -19.12
N PRO A 170 -15.00 -27.51 -19.60
CA PRO A 170 -15.38 -26.20 -20.08
C PRO A 170 -16.19 -26.28 -21.37
N VAL A 171 -17.25 -25.48 -21.49
CA VAL A 171 -18.05 -25.38 -22.71
C VAL A 171 -17.42 -24.33 -23.62
N SER A 172 -16.73 -24.77 -24.67
CA SER A 172 -16.15 -23.90 -25.70
C SER A 172 -17.18 -23.55 -26.77
N GLY A 173 -17.19 -22.31 -27.26
CA GLY A 173 -18.14 -21.84 -28.26
C GLY A 173 -19.57 -21.61 -27.74
N ALA A 174 -19.74 -21.47 -26.42
CA ALA A 174 -21.00 -21.03 -25.84
C ALA A 174 -21.18 -19.52 -26.12
N HIS A 175 -22.35 -19.15 -26.65
CA HIS A 175 -22.70 -17.79 -26.99
C HIS A 175 -23.24 -17.07 -25.75
N VAL A 176 -22.52 -16.05 -25.29
CA VAL A 176 -22.79 -15.25 -24.09
C VAL A 176 -23.21 -13.85 -24.52
N TYR A 177 -24.39 -13.38 -24.11
CA TYR A 177 -24.89 -12.07 -24.53
C TYR A 177 -25.82 -11.43 -23.49
N LEU A 178 -26.04 -10.13 -23.63
CA LEU A 178 -27.01 -9.36 -22.83
C LEU A 178 -28.27 -9.05 -23.67
N GLU A 179 -29.46 -9.29 -23.11
CA GLU A 179 -30.73 -9.18 -23.85
C GLU A 179 -31.11 -7.74 -24.23
N CYS A 180 -30.74 -6.72 -23.44
CA CYS A 180 -31.07 -5.32 -23.71
C CYS A 180 -29.90 -4.49 -24.28
N ALA A 181 -28.68 -4.67 -23.77
CA ALA A 181 -27.50 -3.95 -24.22
C ALA A 181 -27.00 -4.35 -25.62
N GLY A 182 -27.46 -5.50 -26.14
CA GLY A 182 -27.15 -5.94 -27.51
C GLY A 182 -25.68 -6.26 -27.76
N VAL A 183 -24.95 -6.64 -26.71
CA VAL A 183 -23.54 -7.04 -26.76
C VAL A 183 -23.40 -8.55 -26.56
N GLU A 184 -22.49 -9.16 -27.30
CA GLU A 184 -22.27 -10.62 -27.34
C GLU A 184 -20.78 -11.01 -27.40
N ALA A 185 -20.48 -12.23 -26.95
CA ALA A 185 -19.15 -12.83 -26.91
C ALA A 185 -19.28 -14.38 -26.97
N GLU A 186 -18.21 -15.06 -27.39
CA GLU A 186 -18.13 -16.53 -27.35
C GLU A 186 -17.10 -17.00 -26.32
N THR A 187 -17.35 -18.14 -25.68
CA THR A 187 -16.37 -18.77 -24.80
C THR A 187 -15.23 -19.42 -25.58
N ASN A 188 -13.99 -19.23 -25.11
CA ASN A 188 -12.82 -19.88 -25.68
C ASN A 188 -12.70 -21.36 -25.25
N ASN A 189 -11.63 -22.04 -25.68
CA ASN A 189 -11.35 -23.45 -25.36
C ASN A 189 -11.21 -23.78 -23.85
N ARG A 190 -11.15 -22.78 -22.96
CA ARG A 190 -11.17 -22.92 -21.49
C ARG A 190 -12.54 -22.58 -20.88
N GLY A 191 -13.57 -22.39 -21.71
CA GLY A 191 -14.89 -21.92 -21.29
C GLY A 191 -14.91 -20.43 -20.90
N TYR A 192 -13.82 -19.69 -21.09
CA TYR A 192 -13.71 -18.29 -20.65
C TYR A 192 -14.32 -17.33 -21.68
N PHE A 193 -15.19 -16.42 -21.23
CA PHE A 193 -15.73 -15.30 -22.01
C PHE A 193 -15.33 -13.95 -21.40
N LEU A 194 -15.40 -12.90 -22.22
CA LEU A 194 -15.26 -11.52 -21.81
C LEU A 194 -16.18 -10.64 -22.66
N LEU A 195 -16.95 -9.78 -22.01
CA LEU A 195 -18.03 -8.99 -22.58
C LEU A 195 -17.98 -7.55 -22.04
N TYR A 196 -18.01 -6.55 -22.91
CA TYR A 196 -18.11 -5.15 -22.53
C TYR A 196 -19.53 -4.64 -22.79
N ALA A 197 -20.23 -4.21 -21.75
CA ALA A 197 -21.52 -3.54 -21.86
C ALA A 197 -21.36 -2.02 -21.63
N PRO A 198 -22.10 -1.14 -22.33
CA PRO A 198 -22.13 0.28 -21.98
C PRO A 198 -22.67 0.47 -20.57
N ALA A 199 -21.88 1.07 -19.68
CA ALA A 199 -22.32 1.47 -18.35
C ALA A 199 -22.60 2.97 -18.36
N PRO A 200 -23.86 3.43 -18.17
CA PRO A 200 -24.14 4.84 -17.98
C PRO A 200 -23.55 5.32 -16.64
N SER A 201 -23.09 6.56 -16.60
CA SER A 201 -22.75 7.24 -15.34
C SER A 201 -24.00 7.38 -14.48
N ILE A 202 -23.99 6.78 -13.30
CA ILE A 202 -25.10 6.78 -12.34
C ILE A 202 -24.74 7.58 -11.08
N ASN A 203 -25.72 8.21 -10.43
CA ASN A 203 -25.53 8.71 -9.07
C ASN A 203 -25.81 7.59 -8.05
N PRO A 204 -24.80 6.97 -7.40
CA PRO A 204 -25.00 5.81 -6.53
C PRO A 204 -25.78 6.11 -5.24
N THR A 205 -26.08 7.38 -4.94
CA THR A 205 -26.88 7.79 -3.78
C THR A 205 -28.37 7.97 -4.07
N GLN A 206 -28.75 8.12 -5.35
CA GLN A 206 -30.12 8.45 -5.78
C GLN A 206 -30.67 7.48 -6.83
N GLU A 207 -29.80 6.96 -7.69
CA GLU A 207 -30.13 6.05 -8.79
C GLU A 207 -29.51 4.67 -8.54
N LEU A 208 -30.00 3.68 -9.28
CA LEU A 208 -29.46 2.32 -9.25
C LEU A 208 -28.85 2.00 -10.61
N PRO A 209 -27.81 1.16 -10.66
CA PRO A 209 -27.27 0.68 -11.93
C PRO A 209 -28.36 0.12 -12.85
N SER A 210 -28.20 0.37 -14.14
CA SER A 210 -28.98 -0.31 -15.17
C SER A 210 -28.90 -1.83 -15.00
N LEU A 211 -30.02 -2.51 -15.21
CA LEU A 211 -30.15 -3.96 -15.06
C LEU A 211 -30.44 -4.60 -16.42
N ASP A 212 -29.85 -5.76 -16.68
CA ASP A 212 -30.00 -6.51 -17.92
C ASP A 212 -30.04 -8.03 -17.64
N THR A 213 -30.36 -8.86 -18.63
CA THR A 213 -30.34 -10.32 -18.52
C THR A 213 -29.11 -10.88 -19.21
N LEU A 214 -28.22 -11.53 -18.45
CA LEU A 214 -27.10 -12.30 -19.00
C LEU A 214 -27.60 -13.67 -19.46
N VAL A 215 -27.36 -14.01 -20.73
CA VAL A 215 -27.78 -15.27 -21.33
C VAL A 215 -26.59 -16.03 -21.90
N VAL A 216 -26.54 -17.33 -21.62
CA VAL A 216 -25.56 -18.26 -22.22
C VAL A 216 -26.31 -19.37 -22.96
N ARG A 217 -25.93 -19.62 -24.21
CA ARG A 217 -26.48 -20.69 -25.05
C ARG A 217 -25.36 -21.55 -25.64
N SER A 218 -25.57 -22.87 -25.66
CA SER A 218 -24.70 -23.82 -26.35
C SER A 218 -25.56 -24.97 -26.88
N GLU A 219 -25.19 -25.55 -28.03
CA GLU A 219 -25.88 -26.74 -28.55
C GLU A 219 -25.78 -27.90 -27.53
N GLY A 220 -26.89 -28.61 -27.32
CA GLY A 220 -27.00 -29.69 -26.33
C GLY A 220 -27.22 -29.26 -24.88
N PHE A 221 -27.24 -27.96 -24.58
CA PHE A 221 -27.44 -27.42 -23.22
C PHE A 221 -28.66 -26.50 -23.12
N LYS A 222 -29.26 -26.48 -21.93
CA LYS A 222 -30.33 -25.54 -21.59
C LYS A 222 -29.76 -24.13 -21.53
N ALA A 223 -30.45 -23.18 -22.15
CA ALA A 223 -30.05 -21.78 -22.10
C ALA A 223 -30.06 -21.28 -20.65
N TYR A 224 -28.92 -20.82 -20.15
CA TYR A 224 -28.81 -20.18 -18.84
C TYR A 224 -29.22 -18.72 -18.99
N ARG A 225 -30.16 -18.22 -18.17
CA ARG A 225 -30.59 -16.82 -18.13
C ARG A 225 -30.48 -16.32 -16.68
N ARG A 226 -29.60 -15.35 -16.41
CA ARG A 226 -29.54 -14.63 -15.12
C ARG A 226 -30.16 -13.25 -15.34
N ALA A 227 -31.35 -13.05 -14.79
CA ALA A 227 -32.05 -11.78 -14.86
C ALA A 227 -31.44 -10.76 -13.88
N HIS A 228 -31.66 -9.48 -14.16
CA HIS A 228 -31.30 -8.37 -13.26
C HIS A 228 -29.81 -8.25 -12.91
N VAL A 229 -28.92 -8.61 -13.85
CA VAL A 229 -27.48 -8.42 -13.74
C VAL A 229 -27.15 -6.92 -13.79
N THR A 230 -26.37 -6.48 -12.81
CA THR A 230 -25.92 -5.10 -12.64
C THR A 230 -24.95 -4.67 -13.74
N ILE A 231 -25.33 -3.64 -14.51
CA ILE A 231 -24.47 -2.99 -15.50
C ILE A 231 -23.98 -1.66 -14.91
N ALA A 232 -22.76 -1.67 -14.37
CA ALA A 232 -22.06 -0.55 -13.75
C ALA A 232 -20.57 -0.59 -14.15
N GLU A 233 -19.86 0.55 -14.05
CA GLU A 233 -18.40 0.57 -14.28
C GLU A 233 -17.67 -0.32 -13.25
N GLY A 234 -16.68 -1.08 -13.74
CA GLY A 234 -15.96 -2.09 -12.96
C GLY A 234 -15.96 -3.45 -13.66
N ALA A 235 -15.57 -4.50 -12.93
CA ALA A 235 -15.49 -5.87 -13.44
C ALA A 235 -16.31 -6.84 -12.58
N THR A 236 -17.14 -7.67 -13.23
CA THR A 236 -17.99 -8.68 -12.59
C THR A 236 -17.61 -10.06 -13.12
N HIS A 237 -17.20 -10.96 -12.22
CA HIS A 237 -16.80 -12.32 -12.55
C HIS A 237 -17.94 -13.34 -12.37
N PHE A 238 -18.01 -14.33 -13.25
CA PHE A 238 -19.03 -15.39 -13.24
C PHE A 238 -18.41 -16.79 -13.38
N ILE A 239 -18.99 -17.78 -12.67
CA ILE A 239 -18.80 -19.21 -12.91
C ILE A 239 -20.18 -19.81 -13.21
N ILE A 240 -20.37 -20.38 -14.40
CA ILE A 240 -21.67 -20.77 -14.94
C ILE A 240 -21.69 -22.27 -15.27
N ASP A 241 -22.47 -23.05 -14.51
CA ASP A 241 -22.72 -24.47 -14.80
C ASP A 241 -23.96 -24.62 -15.69
N MET A 242 -23.76 -24.96 -16.98
CA MET A 242 -24.84 -25.26 -17.92
C MET A 242 -25.36 -26.69 -17.76
N ASN A 243 -26.68 -26.85 -17.69
CA ASN A 243 -27.33 -28.16 -17.59
C ASN A 243 -27.62 -28.75 -18.98
N PRO A 244 -27.23 -30.01 -19.27
CA PRO A 244 -27.57 -30.67 -20.54
C PRO A 244 -29.08 -30.77 -20.82
N GLY A 245 -29.43 -30.81 -22.12
CA GLY A 245 -30.79 -31.00 -22.63
C GLY A 245 -31.51 -29.72 -23.06
N GLU A 246 -32.80 -29.84 -23.36
CA GLU A 246 -33.61 -28.77 -23.97
C GLU A 246 -34.27 -27.82 -22.94
N GLY A 247 -34.51 -26.58 -23.38
CA GLY A 247 -35.20 -25.53 -22.61
C GLY A 247 -34.26 -24.46 -22.06
N PHE A 248 -34.66 -23.81 -20.96
CA PHE A 248 -33.86 -22.81 -20.27
C PHE A 248 -33.85 -23.03 -18.75
N VAL A 249 -32.89 -22.40 -18.07
CA VAL A 249 -32.79 -22.26 -16.63
C VAL A 249 -32.71 -20.76 -16.34
N GLU A 250 -33.66 -20.24 -15.57
CA GLU A 250 -33.74 -18.82 -15.22
C GLU A 250 -33.44 -18.62 -13.74
N ILE A 251 -32.62 -17.61 -13.44
CA ILE A 251 -32.20 -17.21 -12.09
C ILE A 251 -32.50 -15.72 -11.95
N ASP A 252 -33.33 -15.36 -10.97
CA ASP A 252 -33.66 -13.97 -10.63
C ASP A 252 -33.14 -13.63 -9.23
N ASP A 253 -32.23 -12.67 -9.19
CA ASP A 253 -31.51 -12.21 -8.01
C ASP A 253 -31.97 -10.82 -7.53
N THR A 254 -33.16 -10.35 -7.91
CA THR A 254 -33.69 -9.03 -7.53
C THR A 254 -33.56 -8.67 -6.04
N HIS A 255 -33.68 -9.65 -5.15
CA HIS A 255 -33.50 -9.47 -3.70
C HIS A 255 -32.06 -9.11 -3.27
N LYS A 256 -31.07 -9.26 -4.16
CA LYS A 256 -29.65 -8.98 -3.92
C LYS A 256 -29.26 -7.52 -4.16
N LEU A 257 -30.16 -6.73 -4.76
CA LEU A 257 -29.92 -5.34 -5.16
C LEU A 257 -30.37 -4.33 -4.09
N ARG A 258 -29.72 -3.16 -4.07
CA ARG A 258 -29.85 -2.08 -3.06
C ARG A 258 -29.22 -2.44 -1.71
N LEU A 259 -27.92 -2.20 -1.55
CA LEU A 259 -27.34 -1.03 -0.84
C LEU A 259 -25.86 -0.93 -1.25
N SER A 260 -25.29 0.28 -1.31
CA SER A 260 -23.84 0.48 -1.54
C SER A 260 -23.01 0.21 -0.26
N PRO A 261 -21.67 0.06 -0.36
CA PRO A 261 -20.80 -0.06 0.81
C PRO A 261 -20.97 1.10 1.82
N GLU A 262 -21.09 2.36 1.37
CA GLU A 262 -21.44 3.51 2.23
C GLU A 262 -22.79 3.32 2.94
N GLN A 263 -23.79 2.80 2.25
CA GLN A 263 -25.12 2.59 2.83
C GLN A 263 -25.16 1.44 3.85
N LEU A 264 -24.22 0.48 3.77
CA LEU A 264 -23.95 -0.52 4.81
C LEU A 264 -23.14 0.03 6.00
N LYS A 265 -22.44 1.15 5.81
CA LYS A 265 -21.63 1.84 6.83
C LYS A 265 -22.49 2.81 7.65
N ASN A 266 -23.40 3.52 6.99
CA ASN A 266 -24.27 4.54 7.58
C ASN A 266 -25.41 3.97 8.44
N THR A 267 -25.69 2.67 8.40
CA THR A 267 -26.65 2.02 9.31
C THR A 267 -26.12 1.82 10.73
N GLN A 268 -24.84 2.13 10.99
CA GLN A 268 -24.22 1.95 12.32
C GLN A 268 -24.16 3.22 13.17
N THR A 269 -24.26 4.42 12.59
CA THR A 269 -24.10 5.68 13.32
C THR A 269 -25.24 5.97 14.32
N ASP A 270 -26.40 5.33 14.15
CA ASP A 270 -27.58 5.50 15.02
C ASP A 270 -27.62 4.53 16.22
N LEU A 271 -26.62 3.65 16.40
CA LEU A 271 -26.64 2.55 17.39
C LEU A 271 -25.60 2.65 18.52
N LEU A 272 -25.12 3.86 18.85
CA LEU A 272 -24.33 4.12 20.06
C LEU A 272 -25.11 4.99 21.08
N PRO A 273 -25.68 4.38 22.15
CA PRO A 273 -26.33 5.13 23.22
C PRO A 273 -25.35 5.96 24.06
N GLU A 274 -25.84 7.04 24.68
CA GLU A 274 -25.06 7.85 25.61
C GLU A 274 -24.54 7.03 26.81
N THR A 275 -23.23 7.12 27.03
CA THR A 275 -22.54 6.96 28.33
C THR A 275 -22.98 5.80 29.25
N LYS A 276 -22.20 4.72 29.23
CA LYS A 276 -21.75 4.10 30.49
C LYS A 276 -20.23 4.20 30.58
N GLU A 277 -19.75 4.99 31.53
CA GLU A 277 -18.33 5.04 31.88
C GLU A 277 -17.87 3.67 32.40
N VAL A 278 -17.10 2.93 31.59
CA VAL A 278 -16.23 1.88 32.10
C VAL A 278 -14.90 2.54 32.44
N SER A 279 -14.77 3.01 33.69
CA SER A 279 -13.53 3.64 34.17
C SER A 279 -12.34 2.68 33.98
N PRO A 280 -11.18 3.12 33.44
CA PRO A 280 -10.07 2.23 33.06
C PRO A 280 -9.51 1.37 34.19
N ASN A 281 -9.69 1.79 35.44
CA ASN A 281 -9.03 1.21 36.62
C ASN A 281 -9.69 -0.06 37.18
N ASN A 282 -10.42 -0.85 36.37
CA ASN A 282 -11.23 -1.96 36.90
C ASN A 282 -11.34 -3.23 36.01
N LEU A 283 -10.37 -3.46 35.13
CA LEU A 283 -10.26 -4.72 34.38
C LEU A 283 -9.73 -5.89 35.24
N ASP A 284 -8.79 -5.62 36.15
CA ASP A 284 -8.09 -6.65 36.94
C ASP A 284 -8.95 -7.38 38.00
N GLN A 285 -10.18 -6.93 38.28
CA GLN A 285 -11.03 -7.52 39.33
C GLN A 285 -12.19 -8.38 38.81
N ARG A 286 -12.37 -8.54 37.50
CA ARG A 286 -13.37 -9.47 36.94
C ARG A 286 -12.80 -10.87 36.72
N ALA A 287 -12.74 -11.65 37.79
CA ALA A 287 -12.43 -13.07 37.72
C ALA A 287 -13.49 -13.83 36.86
N GLY A 288 -13.19 -14.03 35.58
CA GLY A 288 -14.08 -14.71 34.62
C GLY A 288 -14.08 -14.15 33.20
N VAL A 289 -13.52 -12.97 32.93
CA VAL A 289 -13.36 -12.48 31.55
C VAL A 289 -12.22 -13.25 30.88
N VAL A 290 -12.56 -14.06 29.89
CA VAL A 290 -11.57 -14.78 29.06
C VAL A 290 -10.94 -13.77 28.10
N GLN A 291 -9.64 -13.52 28.26
CA GLN A 291 -8.85 -12.83 27.22
C GLN A 291 -8.91 -13.66 25.93
N PRO A 292 -9.09 -13.05 24.74
CA PRO A 292 -9.38 -13.77 23.48
C PRO A 292 -8.18 -14.57 22.91
N SER A 293 -7.14 -14.84 23.71
CA SER A 293 -5.98 -15.67 23.37
C SER A 293 -6.28 -17.18 23.29
N SER A 294 -7.53 -17.57 23.05
CA SER A 294 -7.97 -18.97 22.99
C SER A 294 -9.06 -19.26 21.94
N LEU A 295 -9.31 -18.35 21.00
CA LEU A 295 -10.19 -18.61 19.86
C LEU A 295 -9.36 -19.15 18.69
N THR A 296 -9.56 -20.42 18.34
CA THR A 296 -8.96 -21.01 17.14
C THR A 296 -9.88 -20.76 15.94
N ILE A 297 -9.47 -19.87 15.04
CA ILE A 297 -10.19 -19.56 13.80
C ILE A 297 -10.10 -20.78 12.87
N PRO A 298 -11.22 -21.31 12.32
CA PRO A 298 -11.20 -22.40 11.34
C PRO A 298 -10.75 -21.89 9.97
N THR A 299 -10.08 -22.74 9.21
CA THR A 299 -9.59 -22.44 7.86
C THR A 299 -10.65 -22.61 6.77
N SER A 300 -11.75 -23.32 7.06
CA SER A 300 -12.83 -23.62 6.11
C SER A 300 -14.22 -23.46 6.72
N ILE A 301 -15.23 -23.40 5.87
CA ILE A 301 -16.66 -23.36 6.23
C ILE A 301 -17.50 -24.25 5.31
N ARG A 302 -18.43 -25.01 5.88
CA ARG A 302 -19.41 -25.87 5.18
C ARG A 302 -20.80 -25.23 5.17
N VAL A 303 -21.36 -25.01 3.98
CA VAL A 303 -22.70 -24.43 3.78
C VAL A 303 -23.57 -25.40 2.98
N GLY A 304 -24.78 -25.69 3.49
CA GLY A 304 -25.76 -26.54 2.82
C GLY A 304 -26.74 -25.73 1.97
N SER A 305 -27.07 -26.23 0.77
CA SER A 305 -28.10 -25.67 -0.11
C SER A 305 -29.08 -26.73 -0.61
N ASN A 306 -30.21 -26.28 -1.16
CA ASN A 306 -31.36 -27.13 -1.52
C ASN A 306 -31.77 -28.09 -0.38
N CYS A 307 -32.45 -27.54 0.62
CA CYS A 307 -32.84 -28.24 1.85
C CYS A 307 -34.37 -28.50 1.87
N PRO A 308 -34.87 -29.61 1.28
CA PRO A 308 -36.30 -29.93 1.20
C PRO A 308 -36.97 -30.26 2.55
N SER A 309 -36.25 -30.13 3.66
CA SER A 309 -36.83 -30.07 5.00
C SER A 309 -35.93 -29.24 5.92
N LYS A 310 -36.47 -28.86 7.09
CA LYS A 310 -35.77 -28.18 8.20
C LYS A 310 -34.51 -28.89 8.71
N THR A 311 -34.20 -30.09 8.22
CA THR A 311 -33.20 -31.00 8.79
C THR A 311 -32.33 -31.72 7.75
N THR A 312 -32.57 -31.50 6.45
CA THR A 312 -31.93 -32.27 5.38
C THR A 312 -31.61 -31.38 4.19
N CYS A 313 -30.33 -31.07 3.98
CA CYS A 313 -29.82 -30.50 2.72
C CYS A 313 -29.34 -31.61 1.79
N THR A 314 -29.43 -31.37 0.48
CA THR A 314 -29.06 -32.34 -0.58
C THR A 314 -27.76 -31.97 -1.29
N THR A 315 -27.48 -30.67 -1.37
CA THR A 315 -26.26 -30.09 -1.93
C THR A 315 -25.49 -29.36 -0.83
N PHE A 316 -24.18 -29.39 -0.91
CA PHE A 316 -23.27 -28.80 0.07
C PHE A 316 -22.11 -28.15 -0.67
N ASN A 317 -21.60 -27.04 -0.14
CA ASN A 317 -20.37 -26.43 -0.58
C ASN A 317 -19.42 -26.26 0.61
N VAL A 318 -18.12 -26.42 0.37
CA VAL A 318 -17.05 -26.15 1.34
C VAL A 318 -16.09 -25.16 0.72
N TYR A 319 -15.74 -24.10 1.44
CA TYR A 319 -14.82 -23.05 1.00
C TYR A 319 -13.73 -22.85 2.05
N SER A 320 -12.63 -22.18 1.69
CA SER A 320 -11.84 -21.48 2.70
C SER A 320 -12.66 -20.35 3.31
N LEU A 321 -12.33 -19.95 4.54
CA LEU A 321 -12.99 -18.81 5.18
C LEU A 321 -12.77 -17.51 4.37
N ASP A 322 -11.59 -17.36 3.77
CA ASP A 322 -11.19 -16.18 2.98
C ASP A 322 -11.99 -16.07 1.65
N THR A 323 -12.17 -17.17 0.92
CA THR A 323 -12.96 -17.21 -0.32
C THR A 323 -14.46 -17.09 -0.06
N TYR A 324 -14.95 -17.62 1.06
CA TYR A 324 -16.33 -17.39 1.51
C TYR A 324 -16.57 -15.91 1.87
N VAL A 325 -15.64 -15.28 2.60
CA VAL A 325 -15.66 -13.85 2.92
C VAL A 325 -15.66 -12.97 1.67
N LYS A 326 -14.82 -13.30 0.67
CA LYS A 326 -14.67 -12.49 -0.55
C LYS A 326 -15.85 -12.57 -1.52
N ASN A 327 -16.47 -13.74 -1.66
CA ASN A 327 -17.49 -13.97 -2.69
C ASN A 327 -18.93 -13.98 -2.13
N GLY A 328 -19.12 -14.28 -0.84
CA GLY A 328 -20.43 -14.61 -0.29
C GLY A 328 -21.04 -15.86 -0.95
N LEU A 329 -22.34 -16.07 -0.76
CA LEU A 329 -23.08 -17.17 -1.41
C LEU A 329 -24.45 -16.74 -1.91
N ASP A 330 -24.77 -17.20 -3.12
CA ASP A 330 -26.02 -16.89 -3.82
C ASP A 330 -27.26 -17.57 -3.21
N ASP A 331 -27.07 -18.64 -2.42
CA ASP A 331 -28.11 -19.51 -1.83
C ASP A 331 -28.04 -19.60 -0.27
N GLU A 332 -27.40 -18.65 0.42
CA GLU A 332 -27.24 -18.70 1.89
C GLU A 332 -28.54 -18.43 2.67
N TRP A 333 -28.94 -19.37 3.54
CA TRP A 333 -30.29 -19.43 4.14
C TRP A 333 -30.31 -19.84 5.63
N PHE A 334 -29.25 -19.55 6.41
CA PHE A 334 -29.23 -19.77 7.87
C PHE A 334 -28.30 -18.77 8.59
N SER A 335 -28.62 -18.43 9.85
CA SER A 335 -27.67 -17.84 10.81
C SER A 335 -27.66 -18.65 12.11
N SER A 336 -26.53 -18.65 12.84
CA SER A 336 -26.27 -19.55 13.96
C SER A 336 -25.55 -18.86 15.11
N TRP A 337 -25.89 -19.28 16.33
CA TRP A 337 -25.35 -18.73 17.57
C TRP A 337 -24.96 -19.86 18.53
N ASN A 338 -23.82 -20.53 18.27
CA ASN A 338 -23.18 -21.44 19.24
C ASN A 338 -21.66 -21.20 19.34
N ALA A 339 -21.01 -21.86 20.31
CA ALA A 339 -19.59 -21.65 20.62
C ALA A 339 -18.61 -22.07 19.50
N GLU A 340 -19.01 -22.93 18.55
CA GLU A 340 -18.18 -23.26 17.38
C GLU A 340 -18.38 -22.22 16.27
N SER A 341 -19.60 -21.73 16.06
CA SER A 341 -19.87 -20.62 15.13
C SER A 341 -19.24 -19.30 15.61
N LEU A 342 -19.07 -19.11 16.91
CA LEU A 342 -18.26 -18.03 17.49
C LEU A 342 -16.76 -18.20 17.20
N LYS A 343 -16.21 -19.43 17.27
CA LYS A 343 -14.83 -19.69 16.81
C LYS A 343 -14.65 -19.46 15.31
N ALA A 344 -15.70 -19.70 14.53
CA ALA A 344 -15.79 -19.37 13.10
C ALA A 344 -15.94 -17.86 12.80
N GLY A 345 -15.93 -16.99 13.82
CA GLY A 345 -16.02 -15.54 13.66
C GLY A 345 -17.43 -15.00 13.38
N ALA A 346 -18.46 -15.86 13.34
CA ALA A 346 -19.86 -15.50 13.17
C ALA A 346 -20.16 -14.61 11.94
N ILE A 347 -19.69 -15.02 10.75
CA ILE A 347 -20.15 -14.42 9.48
C ILE A 347 -21.45 -15.11 9.02
N ALA A 348 -22.42 -14.28 8.62
CA ALA A 348 -23.51 -14.62 7.70
C ALA A 348 -23.82 -13.35 6.92
N TYR A 349 -23.69 -13.36 5.60
CA TYR A 349 -23.70 -12.11 4.81
C TYR A 349 -25.12 -11.55 4.63
N ARG A 350 -26.15 -12.41 4.66
CA ARG A 350 -27.57 -12.03 4.57
C ARG A 350 -28.47 -12.99 5.36
N SER A 351 -29.14 -12.48 6.39
CA SER A 351 -30.00 -13.32 7.26
C SER A 351 -31.49 -13.34 6.85
N TYR A 352 -31.83 -14.11 5.81
CA TYR A 352 -33.20 -14.65 5.63
C TYR A 352 -33.15 -16.17 5.90
N GLY A 353 -33.11 -16.54 7.20
CA GLY A 353 -32.65 -17.86 7.68
C GLY A 353 -33.61 -19.04 7.49
N VAL A 354 -33.43 -20.13 8.26
CA VAL A 354 -34.35 -21.30 8.34
C VAL A 354 -34.52 -21.81 9.78
N TYR A 355 -35.74 -22.25 10.17
CA TYR A 355 -36.01 -22.79 11.52
C TYR A 355 -35.86 -24.32 11.63
N TYR A 356 -35.40 -24.79 12.78
CA TYR A 356 -34.98 -26.16 13.10
C TYR A 356 -36.13 -27.18 13.32
N VAL A 357 -35.82 -28.48 13.18
CA VAL A 357 -36.53 -29.62 13.78
C VAL A 357 -35.48 -30.64 14.27
N TYR A 358 -35.81 -31.43 15.28
CA TYR A 358 -34.96 -32.51 15.82
C TYR A 358 -34.35 -33.41 14.72
N HIS A 359 -33.01 -33.51 14.65
CA HIS A 359 -32.34 -34.40 13.69
C HIS A 359 -30.92 -34.84 14.11
N PRO A 360 -30.49 -36.08 13.80
CA PRO A 360 -29.17 -36.61 14.14
C PRO A 360 -28.09 -36.19 13.11
N LEU A 361 -27.96 -34.88 12.82
CA LEU A 361 -27.14 -34.37 11.70
C LEU A 361 -26.18 -33.22 12.09
N SER A 362 -26.09 -32.90 13.37
CA SER A 362 -25.69 -31.58 13.87
C SER A 362 -24.19 -31.24 13.82
N ALA A 363 -23.37 -32.09 13.20
CA ALA A 363 -21.92 -31.92 13.07
C ALA A 363 -21.42 -31.82 11.61
N ASN A 364 -22.33 -31.76 10.62
CA ASN A 364 -22.00 -31.63 9.18
C ASN A 364 -22.03 -30.19 8.63
N TYR A 365 -22.30 -29.21 9.49
CA TYR A 365 -22.37 -27.79 9.17
C TYR A 365 -21.65 -27.00 10.28
N ASP A 366 -20.99 -25.90 9.93
CA ASP A 366 -20.35 -25.01 10.91
C ASP A 366 -21.33 -23.97 11.50
N ILE A 367 -22.58 -24.04 11.03
CA ILE A 367 -23.69 -23.13 11.32
C ILE A 367 -24.75 -23.91 12.14
N CYS A 368 -24.47 -24.00 13.44
CA CYS A 368 -25.26 -24.59 14.54
C CYS A 368 -25.38 -26.12 14.70
N ASN A 369 -25.68 -26.51 15.96
CA ASN A 369 -25.71 -27.90 16.43
C ASN A 369 -26.94 -28.22 17.33
N THR A 370 -27.48 -27.25 18.07
CA THR A 370 -28.48 -27.49 19.13
C THR A 370 -29.91 -27.08 18.75
N THR A 371 -30.89 -27.69 19.42
CA THR A 371 -32.33 -27.36 19.31
C THR A 371 -32.70 -25.95 19.84
N SER A 372 -31.73 -25.15 20.28
CA SER A 372 -31.90 -23.85 20.91
C SER A 372 -31.75 -22.65 19.95
N CYS A 373 -31.84 -22.87 18.63
CA CYS A 373 -32.05 -21.78 17.65
C CYS A 373 -33.45 -21.15 17.71
N GLN A 374 -34.28 -21.47 18.71
CA GLN A 374 -35.36 -20.57 19.12
C GLN A 374 -35.30 -20.29 20.62
N VAL A 375 -35.74 -19.07 20.95
CA VAL A 375 -36.03 -18.54 22.28
C VAL A 375 -37.26 -19.29 22.87
N ASN A 376 -37.12 -20.60 23.12
CA ASN A 376 -38.14 -21.39 23.82
C ASN A 376 -37.62 -22.70 24.45
N ASP A 377 -36.41 -22.70 25.01
CA ASP A 377 -36.22 -23.46 26.25
C ASP A 377 -36.97 -22.66 27.35
N PRO A 378 -37.97 -23.24 28.03
CA PRO A 378 -38.71 -22.55 29.09
C PRO A 378 -37.90 -22.30 30.37
N THR A 379 -36.60 -22.63 30.39
CA THR A 379 -35.70 -22.50 31.55
C THR A 379 -34.49 -21.57 31.36
N ASP A 380 -33.96 -21.39 30.13
CA ASP A 380 -33.19 -20.19 29.75
C ASP A 380 -33.43 -19.81 28.28
N SER A 381 -33.91 -18.59 28.06
CA SER A 381 -34.22 -18.04 26.74
C SER A 381 -33.70 -16.62 26.53
N ALA A 382 -33.09 -16.01 27.55
CA ALA A 382 -32.63 -14.62 27.50
C ALA A 382 -31.15 -14.47 27.90
N THR A 383 -30.61 -15.35 28.74
CA THR A 383 -29.21 -15.27 29.19
C THR A 383 -28.28 -15.69 28.07
N SER A 384 -28.56 -16.83 27.43
CA SER A 384 -27.76 -17.33 26.30
C SER A 384 -27.69 -16.37 25.11
N THR A 385 -28.80 -15.73 24.72
CA THR A 385 -28.81 -14.71 23.65
C THR A 385 -28.04 -13.46 24.04
N ARG A 386 -28.20 -12.98 25.28
CA ARG A 386 -27.48 -11.80 25.78
C ARG A 386 -25.98 -12.06 25.89
N ASN A 387 -25.59 -13.23 26.39
CA ASN A 387 -24.20 -13.67 26.40
C ASN A 387 -23.61 -13.77 24.98
N ALA A 388 -24.39 -14.16 23.96
CA ALA A 388 -23.89 -14.16 22.58
C ALA A 388 -23.57 -12.73 22.09
N VAL A 389 -24.52 -11.80 22.29
CA VAL A 389 -24.34 -10.37 21.96
C VAL A 389 -23.17 -9.75 22.75
N ASP A 390 -23.09 -9.99 24.06
CA ASP A 390 -22.03 -9.49 24.93
C ASP A 390 -20.63 -10.04 24.56
N ASN A 391 -20.55 -11.17 23.83
CA ASN A 391 -19.29 -11.76 23.35
C ASN A 391 -18.93 -11.39 21.90
N THR A 392 -19.87 -10.94 21.07
CA THR A 392 -19.59 -10.50 19.67
C THR A 392 -19.63 -8.98 19.47
N ALA A 393 -20.14 -8.21 20.43
CA ALA A 393 -20.19 -6.75 20.34
C ALA A 393 -18.81 -6.14 20.07
N GLY A 394 -18.68 -5.44 18.94
CA GLY A 394 -17.42 -4.81 18.50
C GLY A 394 -16.44 -5.76 17.80
N MET A 395 -16.79 -7.02 17.56
CA MET A 395 -16.01 -7.90 16.70
C MET A 395 -16.30 -7.62 15.21
N ILE A 396 -15.24 -7.57 14.41
CA ILE A 396 -15.28 -7.43 12.95
C ILE A 396 -14.41 -8.56 12.39
N VAL A 397 -14.92 -9.29 11.41
CA VAL A 397 -14.09 -10.26 10.67
C VAL A 397 -13.58 -9.57 9.40
N THR A 398 -12.28 -9.65 9.17
CA THR A 398 -11.67 -9.26 7.90
C THR A 398 -11.28 -10.48 7.09
N ASP A 399 -11.13 -10.31 5.78
CA ASP A 399 -10.37 -11.26 4.96
C ASP A 399 -8.90 -11.39 5.43
N SER A 400 -8.17 -12.34 4.85
CA SER A 400 -6.74 -12.58 5.17
C SER A 400 -5.82 -11.39 4.87
N SER A 401 -6.28 -10.39 4.14
CA SER A 401 -5.53 -9.15 3.86
C SER A 401 -5.73 -8.08 4.93
N GLY A 402 -6.75 -8.19 5.78
CA GLY A 402 -7.12 -7.20 6.79
C GLY A 402 -7.81 -5.94 6.22
N ASN A 403 -8.12 -5.89 4.92
CA ASN A 403 -8.64 -4.68 4.26
C ASN A 403 -10.15 -4.69 4.02
N ASN A 404 -10.77 -5.86 3.97
CA ASN A 404 -12.22 -6.01 3.73
C ASN A 404 -12.93 -6.43 5.03
N PRO A 405 -13.45 -5.47 5.83
CA PRO A 405 -14.21 -5.75 7.04
C PRO A 405 -15.67 -6.11 6.73
N PHE A 406 -16.17 -7.20 7.32
CA PHE A 406 -17.56 -7.62 7.22
C PHE A 406 -18.22 -7.65 8.61
N PHE A 407 -19.51 -7.31 8.64
CA PHE A 407 -20.32 -7.26 9.85
C PHE A 407 -21.31 -8.43 9.92
N ALA A 408 -21.56 -8.92 11.12
CA ALA A 408 -22.62 -9.89 11.37
C ALA A 408 -23.98 -9.19 11.53
N GLU A 409 -24.96 -9.49 10.68
CA GLU A 409 -26.34 -9.02 10.86
C GLU A 409 -27.09 -9.86 11.90
N TYR A 410 -27.88 -9.18 12.76
CA TYR A 410 -28.71 -9.81 13.78
C TYR A 410 -30.14 -10.07 13.27
N ALA A 411 -30.64 -11.29 13.47
CA ALA A 411 -32.00 -11.69 13.09
C ALA A 411 -32.74 -12.32 14.28
N ALA A 412 -33.94 -11.82 14.59
CA ALA A 412 -34.69 -12.21 15.78
C ALA A 412 -36.22 -12.12 15.61
N GLU A 413 -36.78 -12.91 14.70
CA GLU A 413 -38.23 -13.14 14.63
C GLU A 413 -38.54 -14.56 14.14
N ASN A 414 -39.69 -15.13 14.52
CA ASN A 414 -40.14 -16.44 14.04
C ASN A 414 -41.41 -16.31 13.18
N ASN A 415 -41.66 -17.33 12.35
CA ASN A 415 -42.91 -17.42 11.59
C ASN A 415 -43.81 -18.46 12.27
N ASP A 416 -45.03 -18.06 12.63
CA ASP A 416 -46.05 -18.94 13.21
C ASP A 416 -46.94 -19.54 12.10
N SER A 417 -47.78 -20.53 12.40
CA SER A 417 -48.50 -21.35 11.40
C SER A 417 -49.68 -20.63 10.72
N ALA A 418 -49.57 -19.33 10.47
CA ALA A 418 -50.67 -18.40 10.19
C ALA A 418 -50.65 -17.74 8.80
N CYS A 419 -49.51 -17.72 8.10
CA CYS A 419 -49.30 -17.05 6.81
C CYS A 419 -48.59 -17.97 5.78
N THR A 420 -49.11 -19.18 5.58
CA THR A 420 -48.32 -20.33 5.08
C THR A 420 -48.20 -20.48 3.56
N ASP A 421 -48.79 -19.59 2.76
CA ASP A 421 -48.88 -19.70 1.29
C ASP A 421 -48.45 -18.42 0.53
N GLY A 422 -48.05 -17.36 1.23
CA GLY A 422 -47.76 -16.04 0.65
C GLY A 422 -48.99 -15.18 0.30
N PHE A 423 -50.21 -15.61 0.64
CA PHE A 423 -51.46 -14.94 0.22
C PHE A 423 -52.57 -14.88 1.28
N THR A 424 -52.69 -15.85 2.19
CA THR A 424 -53.81 -15.98 3.12
C THR A 424 -53.39 -16.00 4.59
N GLY A 425 -54.23 -15.39 5.44
CA GLY A 425 -53.92 -15.18 6.86
C GLY A 425 -54.92 -15.80 7.83
N SER A 426 -54.43 -16.15 9.02
CA SER A 426 -55.16 -16.90 10.04
C SER A 426 -56.51 -16.25 10.45
N PRO A 427 -57.65 -16.90 10.12
CA PRO A 427 -58.98 -16.38 10.46
C PRO A 427 -59.28 -16.36 11.97
N SER A 428 -58.48 -17.06 12.81
CA SER A 428 -58.72 -17.13 14.26
C SER A 428 -58.16 -15.95 15.03
N ALA A 429 -57.17 -15.24 14.49
CA ALA A 429 -56.52 -14.10 15.16
C ALA A 429 -57.13 -12.74 14.74
N ASN A 430 -57.79 -12.66 13.58
CA ASN A 430 -58.36 -11.45 13.00
C ASN A 430 -57.33 -10.39 12.55
N TRP A 431 -56.19 -10.85 11.99
CA TRP A 431 -55.14 -10.01 11.38
C TRP A 431 -54.83 -10.48 9.95
N SER A 432 -54.46 -9.54 9.07
CA SER A 432 -54.06 -9.84 7.68
C SER A 432 -52.56 -10.10 7.58
N CYS A 433 -52.16 -11.11 6.80
CA CYS A 433 -50.78 -11.27 6.35
C CYS A 433 -50.49 -10.27 5.21
N LEU A 434 -49.22 -9.90 5.01
CA LEU A 434 -48.75 -9.27 3.78
C LEU A 434 -48.50 -10.37 2.73
N SER A 435 -48.66 -10.03 1.45
CA SER A 435 -48.50 -10.96 0.34
C SER A 435 -47.22 -10.69 -0.43
N ASP A 436 -46.48 -11.75 -0.77
CA ASP A 436 -45.21 -11.68 -1.47
C ASP A 436 -45.21 -12.61 -2.70
N PRO A 437 -44.98 -12.10 -3.93
CA PRO A 437 -44.88 -12.92 -5.13
C PRO A 437 -43.70 -13.90 -5.15
N VAL A 438 -42.63 -13.67 -4.40
CA VAL A 438 -41.40 -14.48 -4.43
C VAL A 438 -41.61 -15.86 -3.80
N ASP A 439 -42.51 -15.96 -2.83
CA ASP A 439 -42.84 -17.22 -2.13
C ASP A 439 -44.00 -18.00 -2.79
N ALA A 440 -44.58 -17.47 -3.87
CA ALA A 440 -45.79 -18.00 -4.50
C ALA A 440 -45.60 -19.44 -5.02
N GLY A 441 -46.19 -20.41 -4.31
CA GLY A 441 -46.20 -21.82 -4.69
C GLY A 441 -45.03 -22.65 -4.17
N GLN A 442 -44.14 -22.09 -3.35
CA GLN A 442 -43.10 -22.86 -2.65
C GLN A 442 -43.70 -23.69 -1.51
N THR A 443 -43.01 -24.77 -1.10
CA THR A 443 -43.57 -25.74 -0.12
C THR A 443 -43.03 -25.59 1.30
N PHE A 444 -43.80 -26.13 2.24
CA PHE A 444 -43.73 -25.86 3.68
C PHE A 444 -42.35 -26.02 4.35
N ASN A 445 -41.99 -24.96 5.10
CA ASN A 445 -40.99 -24.86 6.20
C ASN A 445 -39.62 -24.24 5.88
N GLY A 446 -39.53 -22.93 6.13
CA GLY A 446 -38.33 -22.25 6.62
C GLY A 446 -38.71 -21.05 7.52
N HIS A 447 -37.73 -20.41 8.15
CA HIS A 447 -37.75 -18.94 8.20
C HIS A 447 -37.46 -18.44 6.76
N GLY A 448 -37.37 -17.13 6.53
CA GLY A 448 -36.90 -16.56 5.26
C GLY A 448 -37.91 -16.61 4.10
N ARG A 449 -38.65 -17.72 3.92
CA ARG A 449 -39.82 -17.81 3.03
C ARG A 449 -41.01 -17.22 3.78
N GLY A 450 -41.58 -16.13 3.27
CA GLY A 450 -42.71 -15.41 3.85
C GLY A 450 -42.32 -14.41 4.93
N MET A 451 -42.14 -13.14 4.54
CA MET A 451 -42.07 -11.98 5.45
C MET A 451 -43.45 -11.71 6.08
N CYS A 452 -43.77 -12.47 7.13
CA CYS A 452 -44.85 -12.19 8.08
C CYS A 452 -44.36 -12.59 9.49
N GLN A 453 -44.45 -11.73 10.50
CA GLN A 453 -45.64 -10.91 10.78
C GLN A 453 -45.38 -9.41 11.00
N TRP A 454 -44.14 -8.97 11.28
CA TRP A 454 -43.85 -7.55 11.62
C TRP A 454 -42.72 -6.92 10.81
N GLY A 455 -41.64 -7.67 10.50
CA GLY A 455 -40.60 -7.25 9.57
C GLY A 455 -39.58 -6.24 10.12
N THR A 456 -38.49 -6.05 9.38
CA THR A 456 -37.38 -5.19 9.84
C THR A 456 -37.66 -3.70 9.63
N GLN A 457 -36.97 -2.84 10.39
CA GLN A 457 -37.09 -1.37 10.29
C GLN A 457 -36.86 -0.85 8.85
N ARG A 458 -36.01 -1.54 8.07
CA ARG A 458 -35.76 -1.29 6.65
C ARG A 458 -37.01 -1.46 5.76
N TRP A 459 -37.92 -2.38 6.11
CA TRP A 459 -39.20 -2.56 5.41
C TRP A 459 -40.28 -1.59 5.91
N ALA A 460 -40.28 -1.27 7.20
CA ALA A 460 -41.21 -0.31 7.82
C ALA A 460 -41.12 1.09 7.18
N VAL A 461 -39.90 1.59 6.95
CA VAL A 461 -39.63 2.89 6.32
C VAL A 461 -40.14 2.92 4.86
N ASN A 462 -39.89 1.87 4.08
CA ASN A 462 -40.31 1.79 2.67
C ASN A 462 -41.83 1.66 2.45
N GLN A 463 -42.64 1.52 3.51
CA GLN A 463 -44.11 1.56 3.43
C GLN A 463 -44.75 2.58 4.38
N SER A 464 -43.99 3.57 4.85
CA SER A 464 -44.48 4.70 5.67
C SER A 464 -45.26 4.28 6.93
N LYS A 465 -44.77 3.27 7.67
CA LYS A 465 -45.41 2.78 8.90
C LYS A 465 -44.43 2.65 10.06
N ASP A 466 -44.58 3.51 11.07
CA ASP A 466 -43.76 3.49 12.29
C ASP A 466 -44.27 2.45 13.30
N TYR A 467 -43.63 1.27 13.37
CA TYR A 467 -43.93 0.26 14.39
C TYR A 467 -43.25 0.54 15.73
N VAL A 468 -43.62 1.68 16.34
CA VAL A 468 -43.05 2.26 17.58
C VAL A 468 -42.94 1.28 18.77
N TRP A 469 -43.76 0.23 18.81
CA TRP A 469 -43.75 -0.76 19.89
C TRP A 469 -42.45 -1.58 19.94
N ILE A 470 -41.80 -1.84 18.79
CA ILE A 470 -40.55 -2.62 18.70
C ILE A 470 -39.43 -1.87 19.44
N VAL A 471 -39.30 -0.57 19.18
CA VAL A 471 -38.32 0.32 19.84
C VAL A 471 -38.57 0.37 21.36
N ASN A 472 -39.84 0.45 21.77
CA ASN A 472 -40.24 0.47 23.18
C ASN A 472 -39.95 -0.85 23.92
N HIS A 473 -39.99 -1.99 23.22
CA HIS A 473 -39.71 -3.29 23.81
C HIS A 473 -38.21 -3.46 24.11
N TYR A 474 -37.36 -3.22 23.11
CA TYR A 474 -35.93 -3.56 23.18
C TYR A 474 -35.06 -2.49 23.85
N TYR A 475 -35.34 -1.20 23.66
CA TYR A 475 -34.50 -0.11 24.21
C TYR A 475 -35.07 0.46 25.52
N ASN A 476 -36.40 0.60 25.61
CA ASN A 476 -37.07 1.26 26.73
C ASN A 476 -37.58 0.28 27.82
N ASP A 477 -37.23 -1.01 27.73
CA ASP A 477 -37.61 -2.09 28.67
C ASP A 477 -39.10 -2.03 29.06
N ASN A 478 -39.97 -2.01 28.05
CA ASN A 478 -41.43 -1.93 28.18
C ASN A 478 -41.94 -0.76 29.05
N GLY A 479 -41.15 0.32 29.17
CA GLY A 479 -41.49 1.51 29.95
C GLY A 479 -40.98 1.50 31.39
N ASN A 480 -40.03 0.63 31.76
CA ASN A 480 -39.33 0.65 33.04
C ASN A 480 -38.74 2.06 33.32
N PRO A 481 -38.88 2.64 34.54
CA PRO A 481 -38.23 3.92 34.87
C PRO A 481 -36.71 3.92 34.71
N ASN A 482 -36.05 2.75 34.74
CA ASN A 482 -34.59 2.61 34.57
C ASN A 482 -34.17 2.05 33.19
N GLY A 483 -35.08 1.94 32.21
CA GLY A 483 -34.76 1.62 30.82
C GLY A 483 -34.12 2.79 30.05
N ALA A 484 -33.54 2.54 28.87
CA ALA A 484 -32.90 3.59 28.07
C ALA A 484 -33.97 4.45 27.34
N ARG A 485 -34.33 5.57 27.98
CA ARG A 485 -35.45 6.43 27.59
C ARG A 485 -35.11 7.42 26.48
N SER A 486 -35.01 6.95 25.24
CA SER A 486 -34.80 7.79 24.06
C SER A 486 -35.71 7.40 22.89
N GLY A 487 -36.91 8.01 22.80
CA GLY A 487 -37.70 8.01 21.54
C GLY A 487 -39.23 7.94 21.68
N VAL A 488 -39.91 9.10 21.66
CA VAL A 488 -41.25 9.31 21.06
C VAL A 488 -41.34 10.77 20.56
N LEU A 489 -42.06 11.01 19.46
CA LEU A 489 -42.22 12.32 18.79
C LEU A 489 -43.52 13.07 19.17
N GLN A 490 -43.62 14.34 18.70
CA GLN A 490 -44.81 15.22 18.59
C GLN A 490 -45.26 16.04 19.85
N PRO A 491 -45.97 17.19 19.67
CA PRO A 491 -45.82 18.21 18.62
C PRO A 491 -45.80 19.68 19.13
N GLN A 492 -45.37 20.58 18.22
CA GLN A 492 -45.25 22.06 18.28
C GLN A 492 -45.98 22.86 19.39
N ALA A 493 -45.19 23.63 20.17
CA ALA A 493 -45.57 24.95 20.73
C ALA A 493 -44.32 25.82 21.01
N THR A 494 -44.37 27.12 20.68
CA THR A 494 -43.32 28.14 20.91
C THR A 494 -43.67 29.04 22.12
N PRO A 495 -42.76 29.92 22.64
CA PRO A 495 -41.31 30.05 22.39
C PRO A 495 -40.45 30.10 23.69
N THR A 496 -39.12 30.05 23.54
CA THR A 496 -38.09 30.96 24.13
C THR A 496 -36.75 30.22 24.23
N PRO A 497 -35.68 30.66 23.54
CA PRO A 497 -34.38 29.97 23.60
C PRO A 497 -33.63 30.28 24.90
N THR A 498 -32.92 29.29 25.43
CA THR A 498 -31.80 29.48 26.37
C THR A 498 -30.67 28.54 25.92
N PRO A 499 -29.41 28.99 25.77
CA PRO A 499 -28.48 28.34 24.84
C PRO A 499 -27.81 27.09 25.40
N LYS A 500 -27.41 26.17 24.50
CA LYS A 500 -26.40 25.13 24.77
C LYS A 500 -25.22 25.31 23.81
N SER A 501 -24.01 25.42 24.38
CA SER A 501 -22.65 25.36 23.82
C SER A 501 -22.39 25.68 22.33
N THR A 502 -21.51 26.66 22.08
CA THR A 502 -21.14 27.17 20.75
C THR A 502 -19.74 26.69 20.29
N THR A 503 -19.46 25.38 20.36
CA THR A 503 -18.08 24.84 20.28
C THR A 503 -17.37 24.98 18.94
N ASN A 504 -18.07 25.25 17.84
CA ASN A 504 -17.50 25.35 16.49
C ASN A 504 -17.75 26.72 15.83
N GLY A 505 -18.09 27.76 16.60
CA GLY A 505 -18.31 29.12 16.10
C GLY A 505 -19.57 29.26 15.23
N LYS A 506 -19.61 30.35 14.46
CA LYS A 506 -20.63 30.61 13.43
C LYS A 506 -20.02 30.55 12.02
N ILE A 507 -20.87 30.34 11.02
CA ILE A 507 -20.53 30.58 9.61
C ILE A 507 -21.12 31.93 9.21
N ALA A 508 -20.30 32.82 8.65
CA ALA A 508 -20.76 34.03 7.96
C ALA A 508 -20.84 33.76 6.46
N PHE A 509 -21.81 34.38 5.78
CA PHE A 509 -22.04 34.22 4.35
C PHE A 509 -22.79 35.45 3.81
N SER A 510 -22.81 35.62 2.48
CA SER A 510 -23.71 36.57 1.83
C SER A 510 -24.95 35.85 1.30
N SER A 511 -26.12 36.47 1.45
CA SER A 511 -27.39 36.03 0.85
C SER A 511 -28.21 37.24 0.46
N GLY A 512 -28.76 37.26 -0.76
CA GLY A 512 -29.61 38.36 -1.25
C GLY A 512 -28.98 39.77 -1.19
N SER A 513 -27.67 39.89 -1.42
CA SER A 513 -26.86 41.14 -1.28
C SER A 513 -26.62 41.62 0.16
N SER A 514 -26.82 40.78 1.17
CA SER A 514 -26.63 41.08 2.59
C SER A 514 -25.76 40.02 3.28
N ILE A 515 -25.07 40.40 4.35
CA ILE A 515 -24.26 39.49 5.18
C ILE A 515 -25.14 38.88 6.27
N TYR A 516 -25.07 37.56 6.40
CA TYR A 516 -25.72 36.75 7.42
C TYR A 516 -24.68 35.99 8.24
N THR A 517 -25.08 35.55 9.43
CA THR A 517 -24.38 34.51 10.19
C THR A 517 -25.36 33.42 10.63
N ILE A 518 -24.91 32.17 10.71
CA ILE A 518 -25.68 31.00 11.17
C ILE A 518 -24.79 30.14 12.08
N ASN A 519 -25.41 29.34 12.97
CA ASN A 519 -24.70 28.33 13.75
C ASN A 519 -24.45 27.07 12.89
N VAL A 520 -23.46 26.27 13.27
CA VAL A 520 -23.06 25.04 12.54
C VAL A 520 -24.14 23.94 12.55
N ASP A 521 -25.11 24.01 13.48
CA ASP A 521 -26.28 23.13 13.57
C ASP A 521 -27.48 23.62 12.73
N GLY A 522 -27.29 24.63 11.87
CA GLY A 522 -28.36 25.25 11.08
C GLY A 522 -29.28 26.18 11.88
N THR A 523 -29.02 26.41 13.17
CA THR A 523 -29.85 27.31 13.99
C THR A 523 -29.34 28.76 13.98
N GLY A 524 -30.16 29.69 14.49
CA GLY A 524 -29.67 31.03 14.86
C GLY A 524 -29.23 31.93 13.70
N GLN A 525 -29.80 31.76 12.50
CA GLN A 525 -29.52 32.62 11.34
C GLN A 525 -29.93 34.08 11.61
N VAL A 526 -29.01 35.03 11.41
CA VAL A 526 -29.19 36.47 11.66
C VAL A 526 -28.51 37.29 10.56
N ARG A 527 -29.21 38.28 9.99
CA ARG A 527 -28.67 39.31 9.09
C ARG A 527 -27.93 40.40 9.88
N LEU A 528 -26.78 40.86 9.41
CA LEU A 528 -25.94 41.85 10.11
C LEU A 528 -26.02 43.27 9.55
N ASP A 529 -26.32 43.46 8.26
CA ASP A 529 -26.40 44.79 7.63
C ASP A 529 -27.85 45.29 7.40
N SER A 530 -27.97 46.53 6.94
CA SER A 530 -29.25 47.16 6.58
C SER A 530 -29.39 47.53 5.10
N ASP A 531 -28.31 47.95 4.44
CA ASP A 531 -28.33 48.54 3.10
C ASP A 531 -27.02 48.33 2.30
N GLY A 532 -27.07 48.58 0.99
CA GLY A 532 -25.96 48.39 0.05
C GLY A 532 -25.95 47.01 -0.59
N ASN A 533 -24.94 46.75 -1.43
CA ASN A 533 -24.63 45.43 -1.96
C ASN A 533 -23.41 44.90 -1.20
N ASN A 534 -23.65 44.00 -0.25
CA ASN A 534 -22.67 43.52 0.75
C ASN A 534 -22.36 42.04 0.48
N ARG A 535 -21.07 41.70 0.32
CA ARG A 535 -20.60 40.37 -0.09
C ARG A 535 -19.16 40.10 0.38
N SER A 536 -18.64 38.90 0.14
CA SER A 536 -17.27 38.49 0.54
C SER A 536 -16.92 38.71 2.05
N PRO A 537 -17.69 38.19 3.01
CA PRO A 537 -17.35 38.30 4.43
C PRO A 537 -16.07 37.53 4.78
N SER A 538 -15.24 38.09 5.67
CA SER A 538 -14.09 37.43 6.28
C SER A 538 -13.93 37.88 7.73
N TRP A 539 -13.88 36.91 8.65
CA TRP A 539 -13.72 37.16 10.09
C TRP A 539 -12.30 37.59 10.46
N SER A 540 -12.18 38.47 11.45
CA SER A 540 -10.90 38.70 12.13
C SER A 540 -10.51 37.49 13.01
N PRO A 541 -9.21 37.25 13.29
CA PRO A 541 -8.74 36.05 14.00
C PRO A 541 -9.23 35.90 15.44
N ASP A 542 -9.67 36.98 16.06
CA ASP A 542 -10.29 37.03 17.39
C ASP A 542 -11.82 36.81 17.35
N GLY A 543 -12.41 36.62 16.17
CA GLY A 543 -13.84 36.46 15.94
C GLY A 543 -14.69 37.72 16.24
N SER A 544 -14.07 38.88 16.48
CA SER A 544 -14.76 40.10 16.95
C SER A 544 -15.29 41.01 15.84
N ARG A 545 -14.71 40.93 14.65
CA ARG A 545 -15.03 41.76 13.48
C ARG A 545 -15.16 40.94 12.21
N ILE A 546 -15.81 41.52 11.20
CA ILE A 546 -15.96 40.98 9.85
C ILE A 546 -15.52 42.09 8.88
N ALA A 547 -14.52 41.79 8.03
CA ALA A 547 -14.23 42.58 6.83
C ALA A 547 -15.10 42.07 5.68
N PHE A 548 -15.53 42.94 4.78
CA PHE A 548 -16.37 42.55 3.64
C PHE A 548 -16.30 43.54 2.47
N THR A 549 -16.65 43.06 1.28
CA THR A 549 -16.82 43.88 0.08
C THR A 549 -18.18 44.59 0.14
N ARG A 550 -18.19 45.91 -0.06
CA ARG A 550 -19.43 46.69 -0.11
C ARG A 550 -19.42 47.70 -1.24
N GLN A 551 -20.53 47.77 -1.97
CA GLN A 551 -20.93 48.95 -2.73
C GLN A 551 -22.15 49.56 -2.02
N GLY A 552 -21.95 50.69 -1.33
CA GLY A 552 -23.05 51.43 -0.71
C GLY A 552 -23.94 52.14 -1.73
N PRO A 553 -25.15 52.60 -1.37
CA PRO A 553 -26.10 53.23 -2.30
C PRO A 553 -25.63 54.53 -2.98
N GLN A 554 -24.46 55.06 -2.61
CA GLN A 554 -23.82 56.24 -3.18
C GLN A 554 -22.41 55.93 -3.75
N ASP A 555 -21.92 54.70 -3.63
CA ASP A 555 -20.58 54.32 -4.08
C ASP A 555 -20.58 53.94 -5.56
N SER A 556 -19.72 54.59 -6.34
CA SER A 556 -19.54 54.30 -7.78
C SER A 556 -18.76 53.02 -8.06
N THR A 557 -18.19 52.37 -7.04
CA THR A 557 -17.44 51.10 -7.15
C THR A 557 -17.43 50.34 -5.82
N ASN A 558 -16.74 49.21 -5.75
CA ASN A 558 -16.63 48.38 -4.54
C ASN A 558 -15.50 48.89 -3.62
N PHE A 559 -15.71 48.83 -2.31
CA PHE A 559 -14.68 49.12 -1.30
C PHE A 559 -14.69 48.06 -0.19
N ILE A 560 -13.57 47.95 0.52
CA ILE A 560 -13.49 47.13 1.72
C ILE A 560 -14.03 47.91 2.92
N TYR A 561 -14.98 47.30 3.62
CA TYR A 561 -15.54 47.77 4.89
C TYR A 561 -15.23 46.74 5.99
N VAL A 562 -15.31 47.19 7.25
CA VAL A 562 -15.24 46.35 8.45
C VAL A 562 -16.42 46.70 9.35
N MET A 563 -17.01 45.70 10.00
CA MET A 563 -18.00 45.85 11.07
C MET A 563 -17.68 44.89 12.22
N ASN A 564 -18.33 45.08 13.37
CA ASN A 564 -18.28 44.16 14.49
C ASN A 564 -19.11 42.89 14.20
N ALA A 565 -18.85 41.81 14.95
CA ALA A 565 -19.54 40.52 14.85
C ALA A 565 -21.07 40.58 15.05
N ASP A 566 -21.58 41.67 15.62
CA ASP A 566 -23.01 41.94 15.86
C ASP A 566 -23.65 42.86 14.80
N GLY A 567 -22.91 43.25 13.76
CA GLY A 567 -23.35 44.19 12.72
C GLY A 567 -23.15 45.68 13.07
N SER A 568 -22.69 46.00 14.29
CA SER A 568 -22.41 47.37 14.70
C SER A 568 -21.06 47.88 14.18
N GLY A 569 -20.75 49.17 14.37
CA GLY A 569 -19.40 49.71 14.13
C GLY A 569 -18.94 49.78 12.67
N LEU A 570 -19.86 49.76 11.70
CA LEU A 570 -19.56 49.76 10.27
C LEU A 570 -18.66 50.94 9.83
N GLN A 571 -17.46 50.62 9.35
CA GLN A 571 -16.43 51.55 8.90
C GLN A 571 -15.92 51.14 7.51
N ARG A 572 -15.71 52.13 6.62
CA ARG A 572 -14.96 51.93 5.36
C ARG A 572 -13.46 52.02 5.64
N ILE A 573 -12.66 51.10 5.09
CA ILE A 573 -11.20 51.11 5.27
C ILE A 573 -10.41 51.30 3.96
N SER A 574 -10.92 50.90 2.79
CA SER A 574 -10.18 51.08 1.52
C SER A 574 -10.53 52.38 0.78
N THR A 575 -9.53 52.95 0.10
CA THR A 575 -9.56 54.31 -0.47
C THR A 575 -9.29 54.37 -1.98
N ALA A 576 -9.40 53.24 -2.69
CA ALA A 576 -9.10 53.15 -4.12
C ALA A 576 -10.07 53.96 -5.01
N THR A 577 -9.71 54.11 -6.29
CA THR A 577 -10.53 54.77 -7.33
C THR A 577 -11.18 53.80 -8.31
N SER A 578 -10.65 52.57 -8.42
CA SER A 578 -11.29 51.40 -9.04
C SER A 578 -11.40 50.29 -7.99
N GLY A 579 -12.42 49.44 -8.13
CA GLY A 579 -12.95 48.69 -6.99
C GLY A 579 -12.00 47.69 -6.34
N ASP A 580 -12.04 47.67 -5.00
CA ASP A 580 -11.44 46.67 -4.13
C ASP A 580 -12.48 45.60 -3.75
N VAL A 581 -12.10 44.33 -3.74
CA VAL A 581 -12.99 43.19 -3.44
C VAL A 581 -12.26 42.08 -2.68
N ASP A 582 -13.04 41.14 -2.14
CA ASP A 582 -12.61 39.86 -1.56
C ASP A 582 -11.50 39.99 -0.50
N PRO A 583 -11.80 40.63 0.65
CA PRO A 583 -10.85 40.81 1.74
C PRO A 583 -10.63 39.53 2.56
N THR A 584 -9.42 39.36 3.08
CA THR A 584 -9.04 38.31 4.03
C THR A 584 -8.12 38.87 5.10
N TRP A 585 -8.34 38.51 6.37
CA TRP A 585 -7.46 38.91 7.47
C TRP A 585 -6.20 38.05 7.55
N SER A 586 -5.09 38.68 7.88
CA SER A 586 -3.90 38.00 8.41
C SER A 586 -4.19 37.41 9.80
N SER A 587 -3.50 36.33 10.17
CA SER A 587 -3.74 35.57 11.41
C SER A 587 -3.43 36.31 12.71
N ASP A 588 -2.61 37.37 12.65
CA ASP A 588 -2.37 38.28 13.78
C ASP A 588 -3.39 39.43 13.87
N GLY A 589 -4.27 39.56 12.87
CA GLY A 589 -5.26 40.62 12.76
C GLY A 589 -4.69 42.01 12.44
N SER A 590 -3.40 42.14 12.11
CA SER A 590 -2.74 43.43 11.85
C SER A 590 -2.90 43.91 10.41
N LYS A 591 -3.17 42.99 9.47
CA LYS A 591 -3.28 43.23 8.03
C LYS A 591 -4.50 42.57 7.40
N ILE A 592 -4.87 43.10 6.23
CA ILE A 592 -5.90 42.57 5.34
C ILE A 592 -5.27 42.45 3.94
N ALA A 593 -5.35 41.26 3.33
CA ALA A 593 -5.12 41.11 1.88
C ALA A 593 -6.46 41.23 1.14
N PHE A 594 -6.44 41.71 -0.10
CA PHE A 594 -7.63 41.95 -0.91
C PHE A 594 -7.27 42.04 -2.39
N GLN A 595 -8.20 41.71 -3.27
CA GLN A 595 -8.05 41.94 -4.70
C GLN A 595 -8.34 43.42 -5.01
N SER A 596 -7.55 44.04 -5.87
CA SER A 596 -7.78 45.41 -6.32
C SER A 596 -7.57 45.55 -7.83
N ASN A 597 -8.46 46.30 -8.47
CA ASN A 597 -8.45 46.52 -9.92
C ASN A 597 -7.79 47.89 -10.27
N VAL A 598 -6.77 48.28 -9.50
CA VAL A 598 -6.02 49.55 -9.67
C VAL A 598 -4.84 49.30 -10.60
N GLY A 599 -5.14 49.14 -11.89
CA GLY A 599 -4.15 48.80 -12.92
C GLY A 599 -4.81 48.44 -14.24
N THR A 600 -4.15 47.58 -15.01
CA THR A 600 -4.64 46.99 -16.27
C THR A 600 -5.42 45.69 -16.08
N ASN A 601 -5.28 45.06 -14.91
CA ASN A 601 -5.68 43.71 -14.56
C ASN A 601 -5.97 43.64 -13.04
N ALA A 602 -6.38 42.48 -12.55
CA ALA A 602 -6.63 42.24 -11.13
C ALA A 602 -5.36 41.71 -10.44
N GLU A 603 -5.01 42.32 -9.31
CA GLU A 603 -3.81 42.03 -8.53
C GLU A 603 -4.13 41.95 -7.02
N ILE A 604 -3.26 41.27 -6.26
CA ILE A 604 -3.38 41.05 -4.82
C ILE A 604 -2.63 42.13 -4.06
N PHE A 605 -3.37 42.94 -3.31
CA PHE A 605 -2.82 43.97 -2.43
C PHE A 605 -2.94 43.56 -0.96
N VAL A 606 -2.05 44.12 -0.13
CA VAL A 606 -2.12 44.05 1.34
C VAL A 606 -2.14 45.46 1.90
N MET A 607 -2.94 45.68 2.94
CA MET A 607 -2.93 46.88 3.78
C MET A 607 -2.93 46.50 5.26
N ASN A 608 -2.60 47.45 6.13
CA ASN A 608 -2.85 47.30 7.57
C ASN A 608 -4.38 47.31 7.83
N ALA A 609 -4.81 46.76 8.96
CA ALA A 609 -6.21 46.64 9.36
C ALA A 609 -6.97 47.98 9.54
N ASP A 610 -6.27 49.11 9.54
CA ASP A 610 -6.83 50.47 9.58
C ASP A 610 -6.96 51.13 8.19
N GLY A 611 -6.53 50.45 7.12
CA GLY A 611 -6.46 50.96 5.75
C GLY A 611 -5.13 51.61 5.36
N SER A 612 -4.16 51.71 6.28
CA SER A 612 -2.83 52.28 6.00
C SER A 612 -1.89 51.29 5.30
N ASN A 613 -0.76 51.79 4.78
CA ASN A 613 0.30 50.99 4.15
C ASN A 613 -0.17 49.98 3.07
N ARG A 614 -1.00 50.43 2.12
CA ARG A 614 -1.42 49.65 0.95
C ARG A 614 -0.22 49.36 0.03
N ILE A 615 0.14 48.09 -0.10
CA ILE A 615 1.26 47.54 -0.88
C ILE A 615 0.69 46.54 -1.91
N ASN A 616 1.26 46.47 -3.11
CA ASN A 616 0.94 45.42 -4.08
C ASN A 616 1.86 44.21 -3.87
N LEU A 617 1.34 42.99 -3.80
CA LEU A 617 2.14 41.77 -3.66
C LEU A 617 2.35 41.05 -5.00
N THR A 618 1.38 41.09 -5.90
CA THR A 618 1.50 40.54 -7.26
C THR A 618 1.63 41.65 -8.30
N ASN A 619 2.33 41.39 -9.40
CA ASN A 619 2.56 42.35 -10.47
C ASN A 619 2.85 41.57 -11.77
N ASN A 620 1.80 41.06 -12.40
CA ASN A 620 1.88 40.10 -13.50
C ASN A 620 0.80 40.43 -14.55
N PRO A 621 1.04 40.27 -15.87
CA PRO A 621 0.00 40.47 -16.89
C PRO A 621 -1.20 39.49 -16.80
N ALA A 622 -1.14 38.48 -15.94
CA ALA A 622 -2.25 37.58 -15.60
C ALA A 622 -3.33 38.25 -14.73
N LEU A 623 -4.37 37.48 -14.39
CA LEU A 623 -5.26 37.79 -13.27
C LEU A 623 -4.77 37.03 -12.04
N ASP A 624 -4.53 37.73 -10.94
CA ASP A 624 -4.23 37.14 -9.62
C ASP A 624 -5.39 37.49 -8.65
N LEU A 625 -6.09 36.47 -8.14
CA LEU A 625 -7.42 36.56 -7.53
C LEU A 625 -7.52 35.77 -6.21
N GLY A 626 -8.58 36.04 -5.42
CA GLY A 626 -9.09 35.09 -4.40
C GLY A 626 -8.14 34.77 -3.23
N ALA A 627 -7.26 35.69 -2.85
CA ALA A 627 -6.24 35.47 -1.83
C ALA A 627 -6.81 35.02 -0.45
N LYS A 628 -6.14 34.05 0.20
CA LYS A 628 -6.32 33.67 1.61
C LYS A 628 -4.99 33.52 2.33
N TRP A 629 -4.88 34.08 3.53
CA TRP A 629 -3.75 33.86 4.43
C TRP A 629 -3.72 32.44 4.98
N SER A 630 -2.53 31.87 5.17
CA SER A 630 -2.34 30.69 6.02
C SER A 630 -2.55 31.06 7.50
N PRO A 631 -3.13 30.19 8.33
CA PRO A 631 -3.31 30.44 9.77
C PRO A 631 -2.02 30.70 10.56
N ASP A 632 -0.87 30.19 10.12
CA ASP A 632 0.44 30.53 10.70
C ASP A 632 0.96 31.93 10.30
N GLY A 633 0.30 32.59 9.34
CA GLY A 633 0.65 33.91 8.81
C GLY A 633 1.87 33.93 7.88
N SER A 634 2.46 32.78 7.54
CA SER A 634 3.70 32.73 6.74
C SER A 634 3.48 32.82 5.23
N LYS A 635 2.27 32.49 4.74
CA LYS A 635 1.96 32.31 3.32
C LYS A 635 0.58 32.86 2.93
N ILE A 636 0.42 33.06 1.62
CA ILE A 636 -0.85 33.43 0.98
C ILE A 636 -1.10 32.45 -0.16
N ALA A 637 -2.25 31.78 -0.13
CA ALA A 637 -2.78 31.01 -1.26
C ALA A 637 -3.66 31.92 -2.12
N PHE A 638 -3.64 31.75 -3.43
CA PHE A 638 -4.40 32.55 -4.38
C PHE A 638 -4.61 31.80 -5.71
N VAL A 639 -5.42 32.37 -6.60
CA VAL A 639 -5.73 31.82 -7.93
C VAL A 639 -5.06 32.67 -9.00
N SER A 640 -4.44 32.07 -10.01
CA SER A 640 -3.75 32.76 -11.10
C SER A 640 -4.08 32.19 -12.48
N THR A 641 -4.01 33.02 -13.52
CA THR A 641 -4.09 32.59 -14.93
C THR A 641 -2.74 32.55 -15.66
N ARG A 642 -1.63 32.67 -14.93
CA ARG A 642 -0.30 32.97 -15.54
C ARG A 642 0.24 31.91 -16.49
N ASP A 643 -0.16 30.66 -16.33
CA ASP A 643 0.24 29.54 -17.19
C ASP A 643 -0.62 29.39 -18.47
N PHE A 644 -1.72 30.15 -18.57
CA PHE A 644 -2.67 30.09 -19.68
C PHE A 644 -2.76 31.43 -20.46
N PRO A 645 -1.63 31.97 -20.95
CA PRO A 645 -1.60 33.25 -21.66
C PRO A 645 -2.44 33.20 -22.94
N GLY A 646 -3.50 34.01 -22.98
CA GLY A 646 -4.44 34.12 -24.10
C GLY A 646 -5.86 33.65 -23.80
N ILE A 647 -6.09 32.91 -22.70
CA ILE A 647 -7.46 32.52 -22.28
C ILE A 647 -8.09 33.65 -21.44
N SER A 648 -8.28 34.82 -22.06
CA SER A 648 -8.89 35.98 -21.40
C SER A 648 -10.42 35.88 -21.39
N GLY A 649 -10.99 35.26 -20.34
CA GLY A 649 -12.42 35.35 -20.02
C GLY A 649 -13.24 34.05 -20.11
N ASP A 650 -12.62 32.90 -20.37
CA ASP A 650 -13.27 31.59 -20.15
C ASP A 650 -12.98 31.12 -18.72
N VAL A 651 -13.96 31.25 -17.82
CA VAL A 651 -13.82 30.85 -16.41
C VAL A 651 -13.84 29.32 -16.20
N THR A 652 -14.09 28.54 -17.26
CA THR A 652 -14.16 27.08 -17.17
C THR A 652 -12.80 26.40 -17.33
N ARG A 653 -11.74 27.14 -17.68
CA ARG A 653 -10.37 26.61 -17.89
C ARG A 653 -9.29 27.66 -17.63
N GLY A 654 -8.19 27.24 -17.01
CA GLY A 654 -6.94 28.00 -16.93
C GLY A 654 -6.79 28.91 -15.72
N PHE A 655 -7.64 28.76 -14.70
CA PHE A 655 -7.33 29.20 -13.34
C PHE A 655 -6.61 28.06 -12.60
N GLU A 656 -5.48 28.39 -11.97
CA GLU A 656 -4.63 27.46 -11.22
C GLU A 656 -4.28 28.04 -9.85
N ILE A 657 -4.14 27.19 -8.84
CA ILE A 657 -3.85 27.60 -7.47
C ILE A 657 -2.36 27.78 -7.27
N TYR A 658 -2.02 28.93 -6.69
CA TYR A 658 -0.68 29.34 -6.32
C TYR A 658 -0.56 29.58 -4.81
N VAL A 659 0.64 29.40 -4.29
CA VAL A 659 1.02 29.85 -2.94
C VAL A 659 2.30 30.66 -3.01
N MET A 660 2.31 31.82 -2.34
CA MET A 660 3.49 32.67 -2.13
C MET A 660 3.74 32.88 -0.64
N ASN A 661 4.90 33.40 -0.29
CA ASN A 661 5.18 33.89 1.07
C ASN A 661 4.34 35.14 1.37
N ALA A 662 4.17 35.45 2.67
CA ALA A 662 3.42 36.60 3.18
C ALA A 662 3.85 37.98 2.64
N ASP A 663 5.06 38.10 2.10
CA ASP A 663 5.65 39.31 1.51
C ASP A 663 5.53 39.37 -0.03
N GLY A 664 4.92 38.36 -0.66
CA GLY A 664 4.81 38.21 -2.12
C GLY A 664 5.96 37.42 -2.77
N SER A 665 6.99 37.02 -2.01
CA SER A 665 8.12 36.25 -2.54
C SER A 665 7.77 34.79 -2.82
N ASN A 666 8.56 34.15 -3.70
CA ASN A 666 8.51 32.73 -4.04
C ASN A 666 7.10 32.16 -4.36
N PRO A 667 6.39 32.68 -5.38
CA PRO A 667 5.12 32.13 -5.84
C PRO A 667 5.30 30.78 -6.55
N ILE A 668 4.72 29.72 -6.00
CA ILE A 668 4.78 28.33 -6.47
C ILE A 668 3.38 27.89 -6.92
N ARG A 669 3.30 27.21 -8.08
CA ARG A 669 2.07 26.59 -8.61
C ARG A 669 1.81 25.27 -7.91
N LEU A 670 0.61 25.08 -7.35
CA LEU A 670 0.22 23.86 -6.63
C LEU A 670 -0.62 22.89 -7.48
N THR A 671 -1.39 23.42 -8.43
CA THR A 671 -2.24 22.62 -9.33
C THR A 671 -1.74 22.74 -10.78
N ILE A 672 -1.74 21.61 -11.50
CA ILE A 672 -1.22 21.54 -12.88
C ILE A 672 -2.14 20.63 -13.71
N ASN A 673 -3.13 21.21 -14.38
CA ASN A 673 -4.05 20.49 -15.24
C ASN A 673 -4.56 21.39 -16.40
N SER A 674 -5.75 21.11 -16.96
CA SER A 674 -6.35 21.85 -18.09
C SER A 674 -7.77 22.37 -17.80
N PHE A 675 -8.15 22.37 -16.52
CA PHE A 675 -9.46 22.71 -15.99
C PHE A 675 -9.37 24.04 -15.23
N SER A 676 -10.27 24.29 -14.29
CA SER A 676 -10.34 25.52 -13.50
C SER A 676 -10.33 25.14 -12.02
N ASP A 677 -9.27 25.52 -11.32
CA ASP A 677 -9.11 25.31 -9.87
C ASP A 677 -9.25 26.67 -9.16
N SER A 678 -10.07 26.74 -8.12
CA SER A 678 -10.54 28.02 -7.55
C SER A 678 -10.91 27.96 -6.06
N ASN A 679 -11.11 29.14 -5.47
CA ASN A 679 -11.45 29.34 -4.05
C ASN A 679 -10.60 28.51 -3.06
N PRO A 680 -9.25 28.60 -3.10
CA PRO A 680 -8.39 27.94 -2.14
C PRO A 680 -8.71 28.40 -0.71
N SER A 681 -8.55 27.51 0.28
CA SER A 681 -8.89 27.77 1.68
C SER A 681 -8.13 26.84 2.62
N TRP A 682 -7.41 27.41 3.59
CA TRP A 682 -6.46 26.69 4.44
C TRP A 682 -7.12 25.93 5.59
N SER A 683 -6.59 24.74 5.90
CA SER A 683 -6.86 24.07 7.17
C SER A 683 -6.27 24.85 8.35
N PRO A 684 -6.84 24.79 9.58
CA PRO A 684 -6.40 25.62 10.72
C PRO A 684 -4.95 25.40 11.16
N ASP A 685 -4.37 24.24 10.81
CA ASP A 685 -2.99 23.87 11.06
C ASP A 685 -2.02 24.33 9.94
N SER A 686 -2.53 24.99 8.89
CA SER A 686 -1.80 25.37 7.66
C SER A 686 -1.22 24.19 6.85
N ALA A 687 -1.60 22.95 7.14
CA ALA A 687 -1.02 21.76 6.48
C ALA A 687 -1.70 21.40 5.14
N LYS A 688 -2.94 21.87 4.91
CA LYS A 688 -3.77 21.53 3.75
C LYS A 688 -4.49 22.75 3.17
N LEU A 689 -4.92 22.60 1.92
CA LEU A 689 -5.78 23.51 1.19
C LEU A 689 -6.99 22.74 0.66
N THR A 690 -8.21 23.19 0.95
CA THR A 690 -9.40 22.86 0.15
C THR A 690 -9.58 23.86 -0.96
N PHE A 691 -10.18 23.44 -2.06
CA PHE A 691 -10.48 24.27 -3.23
C PHE A 691 -11.63 23.65 -4.04
N ASP A 692 -12.26 24.40 -4.94
CA ASP A 692 -13.18 23.84 -5.93
C ASP A 692 -12.52 23.66 -7.30
N THR A 693 -12.94 22.64 -8.04
CA THR A 693 -12.36 22.29 -9.34
C THR A 693 -13.36 21.62 -10.26
N ASN A 694 -13.38 21.99 -11.55
CA ASN A 694 -14.27 21.38 -12.55
C ASN A 694 -13.67 20.21 -13.34
N ARG A 695 -12.59 19.60 -12.83
CA ARG A 695 -11.86 18.50 -13.50
C ARG A 695 -12.69 17.23 -13.77
N ASP A 696 -13.72 16.97 -12.96
CA ASP A 696 -14.59 15.80 -13.08
C ASP A 696 -15.85 16.07 -13.93
N GLY A 697 -16.03 17.30 -14.43
CA GLY A 697 -17.11 17.71 -15.34
C GLY A 697 -18.08 18.74 -14.75
N ASN A 698 -18.28 18.71 -13.44
CA ASN A 698 -18.86 19.78 -12.63
C ASN A 698 -17.85 20.26 -11.58
N PHE A 699 -18.07 21.44 -10.98
CA PHE A 699 -17.20 21.89 -9.89
C PHE A 699 -17.39 21.01 -8.66
N GLU A 700 -16.30 20.63 -8.03
CA GLU A 700 -16.23 19.74 -6.88
C GLU A 700 -15.22 20.24 -5.85
N VAL A 701 -15.55 20.14 -4.56
CA VAL A 701 -14.64 20.46 -3.46
C VAL A 701 -13.58 19.37 -3.34
N TYR A 702 -12.34 19.73 -3.66
CA TYR A 702 -11.15 18.94 -3.42
C TYR A 702 -10.41 19.39 -2.16
N VAL A 703 -9.56 18.51 -1.65
CA VAL A 703 -8.49 18.84 -0.69
C VAL A 703 -7.14 18.40 -1.24
N MET A 704 -6.10 19.17 -0.95
CA MET A 704 -4.70 18.84 -1.19
C MET A 704 -3.85 19.23 0.03
N ASN A 705 -2.62 18.71 0.09
CA ASN A 705 -1.61 19.20 1.03
C ASN A 705 -1.14 20.60 0.62
N ALA A 706 -0.54 21.34 1.55
CA ALA A 706 -0.02 22.70 1.34
C ALA A 706 1.06 22.83 0.23
N ASP A 707 1.63 21.70 -0.22
CA ASP A 707 2.61 21.60 -1.32
C ASP A 707 1.96 21.21 -2.67
N GLY A 708 0.63 21.14 -2.74
CA GLY A 708 -0.12 20.73 -3.93
C GLY A 708 -0.27 19.21 -4.12
N SER A 709 0.38 18.39 -3.29
CA SER A 709 0.31 16.93 -3.38
C SER A 709 -1.00 16.36 -2.79
N GLY A 710 -1.33 15.12 -3.16
CA GLY A 710 -2.44 14.38 -2.53
C GLY A 710 -3.83 14.98 -2.81
N GLN A 711 -4.07 15.46 -4.04
CA GLN A 711 -5.34 16.08 -4.43
C GLN A 711 -6.47 15.02 -4.50
N VAL A 712 -7.50 15.15 -3.67
CA VAL A 712 -8.61 14.19 -3.53
C VAL A 712 -9.95 14.93 -3.43
N SER A 713 -10.97 14.45 -4.16
CA SER A 713 -12.35 14.96 -4.07
C SER A 713 -12.98 14.60 -2.71
N LEU A 714 -13.68 15.57 -2.11
CA LEU A 714 -14.38 15.40 -0.82
C LEU A 714 -15.90 15.42 -0.96
N SER A 715 -16.46 16.20 -1.89
CA SER A 715 -17.91 16.32 -2.09
C SER A 715 -18.50 15.19 -2.93
N ASN A 716 -17.90 14.92 -4.10
CA ASN A 716 -18.31 13.99 -5.14
C ASN A 716 -19.83 13.98 -5.42
N ASN A 717 -20.35 15.04 -6.06
CA ASN A 717 -21.76 15.18 -6.41
C ASN A 717 -21.98 15.37 -7.93
N PRO A 718 -23.17 15.04 -8.48
CA PRO A 718 -23.52 15.46 -9.85
C PRO A 718 -23.89 16.95 -10.00
N SER A 719 -24.08 17.64 -8.87
CA SER A 719 -24.39 19.08 -8.81
C SER A 719 -23.15 19.83 -8.36
N SER A 720 -22.87 20.99 -8.96
CA SER A 720 -21.64 21.72 -8.66
C SER A 720 -21.56 22.20 -7.21
N ASP A 721 -20.40 22.00 -6.60
CA ASP A 721 -20.05 22.37 -5.23
C ASP A 721 -18.86 23.34 -5.22
N PHE A 722 -18.93 24.37 -4.37
CA PHE A 722 -18.05 25.55 -4.44
C PHE A 722 -17.64 26.12 -3.07
N ASP A 723 -16.61 26.96 -3.08
CA ASP A 723 -16.24 27.91 -2.01
C ASP A 723 -16.06 27.24 -0.63
N PRO A 724 -15.12 26.28 -0.50
CA PRO A 724 -14.94 25.54 0.74
C PRO A 724 -14.23 26.37 1.82
N ALA A 725 -14.66 26.25 3.08
CA ALA A 725 -13.95 26.78 4.25
C ALA A 725 -13.91 25.81 5.42
N TRP A 726 -12.76 25.74 6.09
CA TRP A 726 -12.54 24.88 7.25
C TRP A 726 -13.16 25.44 8.53
N SER A 727 -13.58 24.54 9.42
CA SER A 727 -13.92 24.88 10.79
C SER A 727 -12.67 25.16 11.62
N PRO A 728 -12.72 26.02 12.66
CA PRO A 728 -11.53 26.38 13.46
C PRO A 728 -10.86 25.21 14.18
N ASP A 729 -11.58 24.10 14.41
CA ASP A 729 -11.11 22.87 15.02
C ASP A 729 -10.58 21.83 14.00
N GLY A 730 -10.64 22.14 12.70
CA GLY A 730 -10.09 21.31 11.63
C GLY A 730 -10.92 20.06 11.29
N ASN A 731 -12.00 19.79 12.03
CA ASN A 731 -12.79 18.57 11.89
C ASN A 731 -13.88 18.65 10.81
N LYS A 732 -14.18 19.85 10.28
CA LYS A 732 -15.29 20.09 9.34
C LYS A 732 -14.93 21.08 8.24
N ILE A 733 -15.65 20.98 7.12
CA ILE A 733 -15.58 21.87 5.97
C ILE A 733 -17.00 22.29 5.61
N ALA A 734 -17.21 23.58 5.38
CA ALA A 734 -18.46 24.16 4.88
C ALA A 734 -18.27 24.52 3.41
N PHE A 735 -19.29 24.31 2.60
CA PHE A 735 -19.25 24.56 1.16
C PHE A 735 -20.65 24.89 0.63
N LEU A 736 -20.71 25.49 -0.55
CA LEU A 736 -21.95 25.79 -1.26
C LEU A 736 -22.28 24.63 -2.19
N SER A 737 -23.56 24.24 -2.29
CA SER A 737 -23.99 23.16 -3.17
C SER A 737 -25.30 23.44 -3.88
N PHE A 738 -25.38 23.03 -5.15
CA PHE A 738 -26.63 23.02 -5.93
C PHE A 738 -27.48 21.74 -5.73
N ARG A 739 -27.04 20.75 -4.93
CA ARG A 739 -27.62 19.38 -4.93
C ARG A 739 -29.09 19.25 -4.52
N ASP A 740 -29.63 20.21 -3.74
CA ASP A 740 -31.04 20.27 -3.36
C ASP A 740 -31.87 21.22 -4.27
N SER A 741 -31.31 21.70 -5.39
CA SER A 741 -31.97 22.69 -6.25
C SER A 741 -33.06 22.11 -7.17
N VAL A 742 -34.28 22.00 -6.64
CA VAL A 742 -35.44 21.46 -7.36
C VAL A 742 -36.23 22.57 -8.06
N PHE A 743 -35.87 22.87 -9.32
CA PHE A 743 -36.40 23.95 -10.18
C PHE A 743 -36.05 25.39 -9.75
N ASN A 744 -34.93 25.93 -10.28
CA ASN A 744 -34.50 27.33 -10.10
C ASN A 744 -34.39 27.78 -8.62
N VAL A 745 -34.01 26.86 -7.72
CA VAL A 745 -33.73 27.17 -6.31
C VAL A 745 -32.26 27.62 -6.20
N PRO A 746 -31.92 28.56 -5.31
CA PRO A 746 -30.52 28.91 -5.01
C PRO A 746 -29.64 27.70 -4.62
N GLN A 747 -28.33 27.91 -4.70
CA GLN A 747 -27.35 27.06 -4.01
C GLN A 747 -27.39 27.32 -2.49
N GLU A 748 -27.12 26.27 -1.71
CA GLU A 748 -27.33 26.22 -0.26
C GLU A 748 -26.03 25.85 0.48
N ILE A 749 -25.92 26.20 1.77
CA ILE A 749 -24.74 25.87 2.58
C ILE A 749 -24.85 24.45 3.15
N TYR A 750 -23.80 23.68 2.92
CA TYR A 750 -23.58 22.36 3.49
C TYR A 750 -22.37 22.38 4.43
N VAL A 751 -22.36 21.45 5.38
CA VAL A 751 -21.23 21.15 6.25
C VAL A 751 -20.94 19.66 6.19
N MET A 752 -19.69 19.31 5.95
CA MET A 752 -19.15 17.94 6.00
C MET A 752 -18.06 17.83 7.05
N ASN A 753 -17.62 16.62 7.36
CA ASN A 753 -16.37 16.38 8.06
C ASN A 753 -15.18 16.64 7.13
N SER A 754 -14.01 16.85 7.70
CA SER A 754 -12.74 17.09 6.99
C SER A 754 -12.22 15.92 6.13
N ASP A 755 -12.90 14.77 6.15
CA ASP A 755 -12.67 13.60 5.32
C ASP A 755 -13.71 13.42 4.20
N GLY A 756 -14.61 14.40 4.00
CA GLY A 756 -15.70 14.35 3.03
C GLY A 756 -16.97 13.62 3.51
N SER A 757 -16.94 13.00 4.71
CA SER A 757 -18.10 12.28 5.25
C SER A 757 -19.14 13.22 5.86
N ASN A 758 -20.35 12.71 6.12
CA ASN A 758 -21.42 13.42 6.87
C ASN A 758 -21.83 14.78 6.26
N GLN A 759 -21.83 14.89 4.93
CA GLN A 759 -22.23 16.08 4.19
C GLN A 759 -23.71 16.41 4.46
N THR A 760 -23.98 17.49 5.18
CA THR A 760 -25.29 17.85 5.74
C THR A 760 -25.67 19.29 5.37
N ARG A 761 -26.90 19.51 4.87
CA ARG A 761 -27.42 20.86 4.58
C ARG A 761 -27.72 21.60 5.88
N ILE A 762 -27.32 22.88 5.99
CA ILE A 762 -27.55 23.70 7.19
C ILE A 762 -28.38 24.97 6.95
N THR A 763 -28.60 25.39 5.70
CA THR A 763 -29.52 26.48 5.33
C THR A 763 -30.75 25.94 4.60
N ASN A 764 -31.84 26.71 4.56
CA ASN A 764 -32.99 26.45 3.70
C ASN A 764 -33.62 27.80 3.32
N SER A 765 -33.22 28.30 2.15
CA SER A 765 -33.35 29.69 1.71
C SER A 765 -34.19 29.82 0.44
N SER A 766 -34.53 31.06 0.10
CA SER A 766 -35.13 31.41 -1.20
C SER A 766 -34.30 32.46 -1.95
N LEU A 767 -33.03 32.63 -1.58
CA LEU A 767 -32.06 33.58 -2.12
C LEU A 767 -30.68 32.90 -2.23
N ASP A 768 -29.84 33.30 -3.17
CA ASP A 768 -28.50 32.70 -3.37
C ASP A 768 -27.59 32.91 -2.15
N GLU A 769 -27.16 31.84 -1.48
CA GLU A 769 -26.05 31.86 -0.53
C GLU A 769 -24.69 31.82 -1.25
N LYS A 770 -23.78 32.75 -0.92
CA LYS A 770 -22.47 32.93 -1.57
C LYS A 770 -21.39 33.41 -0.59
N GLN A 771 -20.14 33.04 -0.83
CA GLN A 771 -18.94 33.59 -0.17
C GLN A 771 -18.97 33.38 1.35
N LEU A 772 -18.62 32.16 1.78
CA LEU A 772 -18.69 31.74 3.18
C LEU A 772 -17.35 31.87 3.92
N ALA A 773 -17.43 32.12 5.23
CA ALA A 773 -16.28 32.25 6.12
C ALA A 773 -16.63 31.79 7.55
N TRP A 774 -15.83 30.88 8.09
CA TRP A 774 -16.03 30.36 9.44
C TRP A 774 -15.45 31.31 10.50
N GLN A 775 -16.17 31.50 11.61
CA GLN A 775 -15.77 32.34 12.73
C GLN A 775 -14.69 31.65 13.58
N PRO A 776 -13.49 32.25 13.76
CA PRO A 776 -12.50 31.78 14.72
C PRO A 776 -13.03 31.80 16.16
N LEU A 777 -12.59 30.83 16.97
CA LEU A 777 -12.94 30.75 18.38
C LEU A 777 -11.94 31.57 19.22
N PRO A 778 -12.40 32.50 20.08
CA PRO A 778 -11.48 33.31 20.89
C PRO A 778 -10.77 32.45 21.94
N SER A 779 -9.45 32.37 21.83
CA SER A 779 -8.59 31.74 22.83
C SER A 779 -8.55 32.57 24.12
N THR A 780 -8.36 31.92 25.28
CA THR A 780 -8.34 32.62 26.57
C THR A 780 -7.00 33.32 26.80
N PRO A 781 -6.97 34.58 27.27
CA PRO A 781 -5.74 35.35 27.37
C PRO A 781 -4.89 34.92 28.58
N SER A 782 -3.67 34.47 28.30
CA SER A 782 -2.58 34.32 29.27
C SER A 782 -1.85 35.66 29.46
N PRO A 783 -1.28 35.98 30.64
CA PRO A 783 -0.96 37.37 31.01
C PRO A 783 0.27 37.97 30.32
N THR A 784 0.21 39.29 30.10
CA THR A 784 1.20 40.10 29.39
C THR A 784 2.56 40.25 30.11
N PRO A 785 3.69 40.02 29.41
CA PRO A 785 5.01 40.51 29.81
C PRO A 785 5.37 41.84 29.11
N THR A 786 6.12 42.71 29.79
CA THR A 786 6.59 44.01 29.26
C THR A 786 7.96 44.37 29.86
N PRO A 787 8.97 44.84 29.09
CA PRO A 787 9.22 44.70 27.65
C PRO A 787 10.53 43.91 27.36
N THR A 788 10.92 43.86 26.07
CA THR A 788 12.06 43.12 25.45
C THR A 788 13.45 43.39 26.08
N PRO A 789 14.41 42.44 26.01
CA PRO A 789 14.97 41.91 24.75
C PRO A 789 14.75 40.41 24.44
N THR A 790 14.80 40.08 23.14
CA THR A 790 14.97 38.79 22.42
C THR A 790 15.28 37.54 23.29
N PRO A 791 14.49 36.43 23.24
CA PRO A 791 14.69 35.44 22.14
C PRO A 791 13.52 34.45 21.79
N THR A 792 13.77 33.63 20.75
CA THR A 792 13.23 32.25 20.46
C THR A 792 11.79 32.06 19.92
N PRO A 793 11.58 31.26 18.83
CA PRO A 793 10.26 30.86 18.31
C PRO A 793 9.73 29.49 18.84
N THR A 794 8.46 29.18 18.56
CA THR A 794 7.75 27.91 18.87
C THR A 794 6.68 27.62 17.78
N PRO A 795 6.11 26.40 17.63
CA PRO A 795 6.43 25.62 16.42
C PRO A 795 5.23 25.20 15.53
N THR A 796 5.56 24.87 14.29
CA THR A 796 4.71 24.27 13.23
C THR A 796 4.21 22.86 13.62
N PRO A 797 3.02 22.41 13.16
CA PRO A 797 2.62 21.00 13.24
C PRO A 797 3.58 20.08 12.47
N THR A 798 3.91 18.94 13.05
CA THR A 798 4.87 18.01 12.44
C THR A 798 4.23 17.25 11.27
N PRO A 799 4.85 17.24 10.07
CA PRO A 799 4.36 16.43 8.95
C PRO A 799 4.43 14.92 9.28
N LEU A 800 3.61 14.10 8.62
CA LEU A 800 3.62 12.65 8.82
C LEU A 800 4.95 12.04 8.37
N THR A 801 5.76 11.65 9.35
CA THR A 801 7.11 11.14 9.14
C THR A 801 7.21 9.62 9.33
N ILE A 802 8.17 9.05 8.63
CA ILE A 802 8.74 7.72 8.87
C ILE A 802 10.12 7.93 9.50
N ASN A 803 10.44 7.15 10.53
CA ASN A 803 11.78 7.05 11.06
C ASN A 803 12.19 5.58 11.04
N ILE A 804 13.07 5.21 10.11
CA ILE A 804 13.64 3.87 10.07
C ILE A 804 14.96 3.91 10.83
N SER A 805 15.03 3.09 11.88
CA SER A 805 16.23 2.92 12.70
C SER A 805 16.63 1.46 12.76
N GLY A 806 17.79 1.18 13.33
CA GLY A 806 18.26 -0.18 13.50
C GLY A 806 19.74 -0.23 13.84
N ARG A 807 20.29 -1.43 13.81
CA ARG A 807 21.67 -1.71 14.14
C ARG A 807 22.32 -2.59 13.08
N VAL A 808 23.47 -2.17 12.58
CA VAL A 808 24.37 -3.01 11.79
C VAL A 808 25.40 -3.64 12.72
N THR A 809 25.47 -4.97 12.70
CA THR A 809 26.36 -5.77 13.56
C THR A 809 27.32 -6.62 12.75
N ASP A 810 28.46 -7.02 13.33
CA ASP A 810 29.28 -8.08 12.75
C ASP A 810 28.64 -9.46 13.01
N TYR A 811 29.20 -10.51 12.40
CA TYR A 811 28.78 -11.90 12.61
C TYR A 811 28.94 -12.43 14.06
N LYS A 812 29.39 -11.58 15.01
CA LYS A 812 29.53 -11.86 16.44
C LYS A 812 28.63 -10.97 17.31
N GLY A 813 27.81 -10.09 16.72
CA GLY A 813 26.90 -9.16 17.40
C GLY A 813 27.53 -7.84 17.87
N ASN A 814 28.81 -7.60 17.57
CA ASN A 814 29.47 -6.32 17.85
C ASN A 814 28.92 -5.25 16.91
N GLY A 815 29.00 -3.98 17.33
CA GLY A 815 28.58 -2.85 16.50
C GLY A 815 29.59 -2.55 15.40
N VAL A 816 29.13 -2.17 14.20
CA VAL A 816 30.01 -1.77 13.10
C VAL A 816 29.79 -0.30 12.70
N PRO A 817 30.78 0.60 12.89
CA PRO A 817 30.69 1.99 12.45
C PRO A 817 30.87 2.16 10.94
N ASP A 818 30.58 3.36 10.46
CA ASP A 818 30.79 3.84 9.09
C ASP A 818 30.19 2.94 7.99
N ILE A 819 29.06 2.28 8.28
CA ILE A 819 28.21 1.67 7.25
C ILE A 819 27.30 2.76 6.70
N THR A 820 27.39 3.04 5.40
CA THR A 820 26.49 3.97 4.73
C THR A 820 25.14 3.29 4.51
N MET A 821 24.11 3.78 5.20
CA MET A 821 22.73 3.29 5.10
C MET A 821 21.96 4.21 4.16
N THR A 822 21.49 3.68 3.03
CA THR A 822 20.77 4.41 1.99
C THR A 822 19.27 4.13 2.09
N PHE A 823 18.46 5.18 2.13
CA PHE A 823 16.99 5.12 2.16
C PHE A 823 16.44 5.69 0.85
N THR A 824 16.00 4.82 -0.06
CA THR A 824 15.33 5.23 -1.30
C THR A 824 13.83 5.23 -1.08
N ARG A 825 13.19 6.40 -1.21
CA ARG A 825 11.74 6.58 -1.09
C ARG A 825 11.13 6.61 -2.48
N GLU A 826 10.09 5.82 -2.69
CA GLU A 826 9.41 5.65 -3.98
C GLU A 826 7.90 5.84 -3.83
N ASN A 827 7.30 6.64 -4.70
CA ASN A 827 5.86 6.75 -4.85
C ASN A 827 5.47 6.20 -6.24
N LEU A 828 4.61 5.18 -6.27
CA LEU A 828 4.14 4.53 -7.51
C LEU A 828 5.25 4.07 -8.47
N GLY A 829 6.42 3.68 -7.93
CA GLY A 829 7.59 3.24 -8.70
C GLY A 829 8.51 4.37 -9.19
N VAL A 830 8.22 5.64 -8.85
CA VAL A 830 9.09 6.78 -9.10
C VAL A 830 9.83 7.14 -7.81
N ILE A 831 11.16 7.27 -7.87
CA ILE A 831 11.99 7.70 -6.73
C ILE A 831 11.70 9.18 -6.46
N VAL A 832 11.29 9.50 -5.22
CA VAL A 832 10.92 10.86 -4.79
C VAL A 832 11.94 11.51 -3.83
N ASP A 833 12.74 10.70 -3.14
CA ASP A 833 13.81 11.14 -2.22
C ASP A 833 14.81 9.99 -2.08
N THR A 834 16.08 10.31 -1.83
CA THR A 834 17.08 9.32 -1.42
C THR A 834 18.03 9.95 -0.41
N ARG A 835 17.98 9.44 0.82
CA ARG A 835 18.82 9.90 1.93
C ARG A 835 19.90 8.89 2.26
N THR A 836 21.00 9.36 2.83
CA THR A 836 22.04 8.50 3.41
C THR A 836 22.35 8.93 4.84
N THR A 837 22.76 7.97 5.66
CA THR A 837 23.34 8.20 7.00
C THR A 837 24.47 7.21 7.23
N GLN A 838 25.21 7.34 8.33
CA GLN A 838 26.25 6.37 8.73
C GLN A 838 26.00 5.82 10.13
N THR A 839 26.43 4.57 10.37
CA THR A 839 26.33 3.92 11.69
C THR A 839 27.31 4.49 12.70
N ASP A 840 26.86 4.57 13.97
CA ASP A 840 27.67 4.99 15.11
C ASP A 840 28.72 3.92 15.51
N THR A 841 29.56 4.25 16.51
CA THR A 841 30.58 3.34 17.07
C THR A 841 30.01 2.06 17.70
N ASN A 842 28.69 1.98 17.90
CA ASN A 842 27.97 0.82 18.43
C ASN A 842 27.14 0.11 17.33
N GLY A 843 27.23 0.55 16.06
CA GLY A 843 26.51 0.02 14.91
C GLY A 843 25.11 0.59 14.70
N ASN A 844 24.63 1.51 15.54
CA ASN A 844 23.27 2.05 15.47
C ASN A 844 23.14 3.07 14.34
N TYR A 845 21.97 3.18 13.74
CA TYR A 845 21.64 4.23 12.79
C TYR A 845 20.14 4.62 12.83
N SER A 846 19.82 5.77 12.25
CA SER A 846 18.45 6.23 11.99
C SER A 846 18.45 7.12 10.74
N SER A 847 17.37 7.04 9.95
CA SER A 847 17.09 7.95 8.83
C SER A 847 16.85 9.41 9.24
N GLY A 848 16.77 9.66 10.55
CA GLY A 848 16.02 10.80 11.08
C GLY A 848 14.54 10.68 10.72
N GLU A 849 13.79 11.76 10.93
CA GLU A 849 12.45 11.89 10.37
C GLU A 849 12.52 12.22 8.87
N MET A 850 11.98 11.31 8.05
CA MET A 850 11.72 11.53 6.63
C MET A 850 10.20 11.68 6.43
N PRO A 851 9.70 12.49 5.48
CA PRO A 851 8.29 12.42 5.10
C PRO A 851 7.92 11.01 4.62
N CYS A 852 6.67 10.57 4.78
CA CYS A 852 6.27 9.24 4.31
C CYS A 852 6.29 9.07 2.78
N ALA A 853 6.22 7.83 2.30
CA ALA A 853 6.15 7.45 0.88
C ALA A 853 5.36 6.14 0.71
N ASN A 854 4.92 5.80 -0.50
CA ASN A 854 4.28 4.49 -0.78
C ASN A 854 5.22 3.33 -0.44
N THR A 855 6.48 3.46 -0.84
CA THR A 855 7.55 2.48 -0.64
C THR A 855 8.78 3.17 -0.07
N THR A 856 9.49 2.51 0.84
CA THR A 856 10.83 2.93 1.27
C THR A 856 11.75 1.72 1.37
N LYS A 857 12.81 1.73 0.57
CA LYS A 857 13.84 0.69 0.52
C LYS A 857 15.07 1.14 1.31
N VAL A 858 15.64 0.23 2.11
CA VAL A 858 16.81 0.48 2.96
C VAL A 858 17.94 -0.46 2.58
N VAL A 859 19.09 0.09 2.20
CA VAL A 859 20.25 -0.66 1.69
C VAL A 859 21.52 -0.27 2.46
N PRO A 860 22.20 -1.21 3.14
CA PRO A 860 23.53 -0.99 3.72
C PRO A 860 24.62 -1.04 2.65
N SER A 861 25.70 -0.27 2.84
CA SER A 861 26.87 -0.28 1.95
C SER A 861 28.16 0.12 2.69
N LYS A 862 29.28 -0.56 2.40
CA LYS A 862 30.64 -0.15 2.82
C LYS A 862 31.69 -0.79 1.90
N GLY A 863 31.95 -0.19 0.75
CA GLY A 863 32.70 -0.90 -0.30
C GLY A 863 31.95 -2.14 -0.78
N ASP A 864 32.70 -3.14 -1.24
CA ASP A 864 32.18 -4.43 -1.69
C ASP A 864 31.67 -5.33 -0.52
N SER A 865 31.40 -4.77 0.66
CA SER A 865 30.95 -5.53 1.83
C SER A 865 29.55 -6.11 1.63
N LYS A 866 29.37 -7.40 1.94
CA LYS A 866 28.06 -8.07 1.89
C LYS A 866 27.31 -7.90 3.22
N PHE A 867 25.99 -7.82 3.16
CA PHE A 867 25.13 -7.68 4.33
C PHE A 867 23.97 -8.70 4.26
N SER A 868 23.42 -9.04 5.42
CA SER A 868 22.20 -9.85 5.51
C SER A 868 21.17 -9.19 6.44
N PRO A 869 19.92 -8.95 5.99
CA PRO A 869 19.48 -9.07 4.58
C PRO A 869 20.19 -8.06 3.66
N LEU A 870 20.09 -8.23 2.34
CA LEU A 870 20.67 -7.29 1.38
C LEU A 870 19.93 -5.93 1.35
N SER A 871 18.64 -5.92 1.69
CA SER A 871 17.84 -4.70 1.88
C SER A 871 16.54 -5.01 2.61
N TYR A 872 15.96 -4.03 3.30
CA TYR A 872 14.54 -4.03 3.66
C TYR A 872 13.74 -3.21 2.63
N ILE A 873 12.47 -3.58 2.42
CA ILE A 873 11.52 -2.79 1.63
C ILE A 873 10.23 -2.68 2.44
N PHE A 874 9.88 -1.47 2.85
CA PHE A 874 8.61 -1.16 3.52
C PHE A 874 7.63 -0.65 2.46
N VAL A 875 6.41 -1.18 2.41
CA VAL A 875 5.40 -0.85 1.39
C VAL A 875 4.06 -0.57 2.05
N SER A 876 3.34 0.46 1.57
CA SER A 876 2.01 0.85 2.01
C SER A 876 1.06 0.97 0.82
N SER A 877 -0.01 0.17 0.84
CA SER A 877 -1.14 0.29 -0.09
C SER A 877 -1.95 1.57 0.10
N ARG A 878 -1.70 2.33 1.18
CA ARG A 878 -2.40 3.58 1.54
C ARG A 878 -1.57 4.84 1.25
N GLY A 879 -0.57 4.74 0.36
CA GLY A 879 0.22 5.89 -0.11
C GLY A 879 1.30 6.41 0.84
N CYS A 880 1.35 5.93 2.08
CA CYS A 880 2.18 6.47 3.15
C CYS A 880 2.59 5.34 4.12
N VAL A 881 3.88 5.01 4.18
CA VAL A 881 4.51 4.28 5.30
C VAL A 881 4.97 5.32 6.31
N SER A 882 4.48 5.28 7.55
CA SER A 882 4.78 6.26 8.60
C SER A 882 5.05 5.61 9.96
N GLY A 883 5.50 6.42 10.93
CA GLY A 883 5.85 5.97 12.27
C GLY A 883 7.25 5.34 12.38
N PRO A 884 7.60 4.80 13.56
CA PRO A 884 8.87 4.13 13.78
C PRO A 884 8.91 2.77 13.08
N GLN A 885 10.00 2.50 12.37
CA GLN A 885 10.28 1.23 11.69
C GLN A 885 11.69 0.73 12.06
N THR A 886 11.92 -0.57 11.96
CA THR A 886 13.19 -1.20 12.34
C THR A 886 13.76 -2.08 11.22
N ALA A 887 15.05 -1.90 10.94
CA ALA A 887 15.79 -2.67 9.93
C ALA A 887 17.20 -3.00 10.45
N ASP A 888 17.38 -4.18 11.04
CA ASP A 888 18.66 -4.64 11.57
C ASP A 888 19.43 -5.45 10.53
N PHE A 889 20.75 -5.28 10.50
CA PHE A 889 21.62 -5.90 9.50
C PHE A 889 22.83 -6.58 10.12
N VAL A 890 23.29 -7.66 9.49
CA VAL A 890 24.58 -8.29 9.79
C VAL A 890 25.54 -8.00 8.63
N LEU A 891 26.64 -7.30 8.91
CA LEU A 891 27.82 -7.25 8.05
C LEU A 891 28.43 -8.65 8.01
N LEU A 892 28.41 -9.24 6.82
CA LEU A 892 29.01 -10.54 6.57
C LEU A 892 30.54 -10.38 6.46
N PRO A 893 31.33 -11.29 7.06
CA PRO A 893 32.78 -11.21 7.04
C PRO A 893 33.32 -11.38 5.61
N PRO A 894 34.35 -10.62 5.19
CA PRO A 894 34.87 -10.62 3.81
C PRO A 894 35.78 -11.85 3.51
N VAL A 895 35.27 -13.05 3.80
CA VAL A 895 35.90 -14.33 3.48
C VAL A 895 35.13 -14.98 2.33
N VAL A 896 35.79 -15.14 1.18
CA VAL A 896 35.19 -15.70 -0.03
C VAL A 896 35.74 -17.08 -0.33
N ILE A 897 34.97 -17.90 -1.02
CA ILE A 897 35.45 -19.13 -1.67
C ILE A 897 36.32 -18.69 -2.85
N SER A 898 37.62 -18.97 -2.80
CA SER A 898 38.60 -18.56 -3.81
C SER A 898 38.88 -19.66 -4.85
N GLN A 899 38.80 -20.95 -4.46
CA GLN A 899 38.86 -22.08 -5.38
C GLN A 899 37.92 -23.23 -4.94
N VAL A 900 37.37 -23.95 -5.91
CA VAL A 900 36.67 -25.24 -5.72
C VAL A 900 37.19 -26.25 -6.74
N TYR A 901 37.77 -27.33 -6.24
CA TYR A 901 38.26 -28.45 -7.04
C TYR A 901 37.51 -29.71 -6.62
N ALA A 902 36.70 -30.23 -7.54
CA ALA A 902 35.72 -31.31 -7.33
C ALA A 902 35.99 -32.51 -8.26
N ALA A 903 37.27 -32.84 -8.45
CA ALA A 903 37.74 -33.89 -9.36
C ALA A 903 38.92 -34.69 -8.74
N GLY A 904 38.97 -34.75 -7.40
CA GLY A 904 40.05 -35.36 -6.64
C GLY A 904 40.19 -36.86 -6.91
N GLY A 905 41.36 -37.27 -7.40
CA GLY A 905 41.65 -38.70 -7.64
C GLY A 905 40.98 -39.31 -8.87
N GLU A 906 40.24 -38.54 -9.67
CA GLU A 906 39.79 -38.92 -11.01
C GLU A 906 40.95 -39.32 -11.94
N SER A 907 40.65 -39.92 -13.09
CA SER A 907 41.67 -40.26 -14.10
C SER A 907 42.32 -38.99 -14.66
N GLY A 908 43.62 -38.83 -14.44
CA GLY A 908 44.36 -37.61 -14.81
C GLY A 908 44.24 -36.46 -13.80
N ALA A 909 43.69 -36.69 -12.61
CA ALA A 909 43.56 -35.69 -11.57
C ALA A 909 44.90 -35.06 -11.16
N THR A 910 44.91 -33.75 -10.95
CA THR A 910 46.09 -32.99 -10.51
C THR A 910 46.42 -33.30 -9.03
N TYR A 911 45.38 -33.37 -8.21
CA TYR A 911 45.43 -33.71 -6.79
C TYR A 911 44.50 -34.90 -6.46
N ARG A 912 44.84 -35.68 -5.42
CA ARG A 912 44.08 -36.87 -5.03
C ARG A 912 42.78 -36.56 -4.30
N ASN A 913 42.72 -35.43 -3.61
CA ASN A 913 41.56 -35.00 -2.85
C ASN A 913 40.87 -33.82 -3.53
N ASP A 914 39.55 -33.80 -3.42
CA ASP A 914 38.74 -32.60 -3.58
C ASP A 914 39.20 -31.53 -2.58
N PHE A 915 39.04 -30.25 -2.91
CA PHE A 915 39.29 -29.17 -1.96
C PHE A 915 38.42 -27.94 -2.20
N ILE A 916 38.21 -27.21 -1.11
CA ILE A 916 37.62 -25.87 -1.08
C ILE A 916 38.68 -24.94 -0.48
N GLU A 917 39.02 -23.86 -1.16
CA GLU A 917 39.92 -22.82 -0.67
C GLU A 917 39.11 -21.58 -0.31
N LEU A 918 39.39 -20.98 0.85
CA LEU A 918 38.82 -19.71 1.28
C LEU A 918 39.90 -18.62 1.29
N PHE A 919 39.52 -17.37 1.07
CA PHE A 919 40.41 -16.20 1.07
C PHE A 919 39.78 -15.04 1.83
N ASN A 920 40.51 -14.42 2.76
CA ASN A 920 40.08 -13.19 3.41
C ASN A 920 40.51 -11.98 2.56
N ARG A 921 39.55 -11.36 1.87
CA ARG A 921 39.80 -10.17 1.03
C ARG A 921 39.68 -8.83 1.77
N GLY A 922 39.31 -8.87 3.06
CA GLY A 922 39.18 -7.69 3.90
C GLY A 922 40.50 -7.16 4.44
N ASP A 923 40.37 -6.10 5.25
CA ASP A 923 41.44 -5.40 5.96
C ASP A 923 41.57 -5.83 7.45
N ALA A 924 40.60 -6.58 7.97
CA ALA A 924 40.57 -7.13 9.33
C ALA A 924 40.93 -8.63 9.38
N THR A 925 41.40 -9.11 10.54
CA THR A 925 41.61 -10.55 10.81
C THR A 925 40.29 -11.21 11.20
N ILE A 926 39.90 -12.28 10.51
CA ILE A 926 38.67 -13.02 10.76
C ILE A 926 38.95 -14.28 11.57
N ASP A 927 38.03 -14.64 12.48
CA ASP A 927 38.06 -15.89 13.26
C ASP A 927 36.94 -16.83 12.78
N LEU A 928 37.35 -18.00 12.31
CA LEU A 928 36.54 -19.04 11.67
C LEU A 928 35.98 -20.07 12.67
N THR A 929 36.15 -19.85 13.98
CA THR A 929 35.69 -20.79 15.02
C THR A 929 34.17 -21.03 14.93
N GLY A 930 33.80 -22.29 14.72
CA GLY A 930 32.40 -22.73 14.63
C GLY A 930 31.77 -22.67 13.23
N TRP A 931 32.49 -22.15 12.23
CA TRP A 931 32.03 -22.08 10.84
C TRP A 931 31.99 -23.46 10.16
N SER A 932 31.33 -23.53 9.01
CA SER A 932 31.36 -24.70 8.13
C SER A 932 31.35 -24.35 6.65
N VAL A 933 31.90 -25.24 5.83
CA VAL A 933 31.56 -25.33 4.40
C VAL A 933 30.57 -26.46 4.20
N GLN A 934 29.58 -26.26 3.33
CA GLN A 934 28.56 -27.27 3.03
C GLN A 934 28.39 -27.44 1.52
N TYR A 935 28.04 -28.65 1.11
CA TYR A 935 27.93 -29.06 -0.29
C TYR A 935 26.62 -29.79 -0.56
N ALA A 936 26.05 -29.57 -1.73
CA ALA A 936 25.02 -30.41 -2.35
C ALA A 936 25.35 -30.58 -3.85
N SER A 937 24.88 -31.65 -4.49
CA SER A 937 25.05 -31.80 -5.94
C SER A 937 24.24 -30.73 -6.70
N ASP A 938 24.58 -30.53 -7.97
CA ASP A 938 23.90 -29.65 -8.92
C ASP A 938 22.37 -29.55 -8.75
N VAL A 939 21.65 -30.67 -8.87
CA VAL A 939 20.19 -30.79 -8.68
C VAL A 939 19.79 -31.25 -7.28
N GLY A 940 20.76 -31.66 -6.45
CA GLY A 940 20.52 -32.26 -5.14
C GLY A 940 19.96 -31.27 -4.12
N THR A 941 19.07 -31.77 -3.26
CA THR A 941 18.43 -31.03 -2.17
C THR A 941 19.01 -31.34 -0.79
N THR A 942 19.81 -32.41 -0.66
CA THR A 942 20.44 -32.85 0.60
C THR A 942 21.86 -32.26 0.72
N TRP A 943 22.13 -31.59 1.84
CA TRP A 943 23.44 -31.00 2.13
C TRP A 943 24.35 -31.96 2.93
N GLN A 944 25.66 -31.83 2.71
CA GLN A 944 26.74 -32.42 3.50
C GLN A 944 27.58 -31.28 4.10
N ARG A 945 28.23 -31.49 5.25
CA ARG A 945 28.91 -30.43 6.01
C ARG A 945 30.30 -30.84 6.51
N THR A 946 31.28 -29.98 6.25
CA THR A 946 32.61 -30.01 6.87
C THR A 946 32.75 -28.81 7.80
N ASN A 947 33.03 -29.06 9.07
CA ASN A 947 33.28 -28.01 10.05
C ASN A 947 34.70 -27.46 9.86
N LEU A 948 34.88 -26.14 9.98
CA LEU A 948 36.21 -25.54 10.00
C LEU A 948 36.86 -25.70 11.38
N ASN A 949 38.19 -25.75 11.42
CA ASN A 949 38.94 -25.75 12.68
C ASN A 949 38.98 -24.33 13.27
N SER A 950 39.05 -24.22 14.61
CA SER A 950 39.26 -22.93 15.28
C SER A 950 40.56 -22.27 14.81
N ALA A 951 40.41 -21.18 14.07
CA ALA A 951 41.49 -20.58 13.31
C ALA A 951 41.22 -19.10 13.01
N THR A 952 42.26 -18.27 13.13
CA THR A 952 42.27 -16.92 12.57
C THR A 952 42.84 -16.92 11.14
N LEU A 953 42.33 -16.01 10.32
CA LEU A 953 42.70 -15.78 8.92
C LEU A 953 42.98 -14.28 8.69
N LEU A 954 44.22 -13.95 8.35
CA LEU A 954 44.70 -12.57 8.17
C LEU A 954 44.21 -11.95 6.84
N PRO A 955 44.18 -10.61 6.73
CA PRO A 955 43.98 -9.89 5.46
C PRO A 955 44.89 -10.42 4.35
N GLY A 956 44.32 -10.85 3.22
CA GLY A 956 45.07 -11.41 2.09
C GLY A 956 45.60 -12.83 2.29
N GLN A 957 45.12 -13.57 3.31
CA GLN A 957 45.55 -14.95 3.60
C GLN A 957 44.50 -15.97 3.12
N HIS A 958 44.97 -17.17 2.76
CA HIS A 958 44.17 -18.30 2.28
C HIS A 958 43.97 -19.37 3.36
N TYR A 959 42.92 -20.17 3.26
CA TYR A 959 42.61 -21.29 4.16
C TYR A 959 42.19 -22.52 3.33
N LEU A 960 42.85 -23.66 3.53
CA LEU A 960 42.61 -24.86 2.72
C LEU A 960 41.75 -25.90 3.46
N VAL A 961 40.59 -26.23 2.90
CA VAL A 961 39.76 -27.37 3.32
C VAL A 961 39.99 -28.53 2.36
N GLN A 962 40.58 -29.62 2.86
CA GLN A 962 40.68 -30.87 2.11
C GLN A 962 39.37 -31.66 2.29
N GLU A 963 38.82 -32.18 1.20
CA GLU A 963 37.62 -33.01 1.17
C GLU A 963 37.94 -34.46 0.75
N ALA A 964 36.97 -35.25 0.30
CA ALA A 964 37.17 -36.67 -0.02
C ALA A 964 38.16 -36.90 -1.19
N ALA A 965 38.61 -38.13 -1.34
CA ALA A 965 39.32 -38.59 -2.52
C ALA A 965 38.41 -39.51 -3.34
N GLY A 966 38.10 -39.13 -4.59
CA GLY A 966 37.36 -39.96 -5.55
C GLY A 966 38.19 -41.13 -6.11
N GLY A 967 39.49 -41.16 -5.85
CA GLY A 967 40.40 -42.24 -6.25
C GLY A 967 41.80 -42.08 -5.68
N THR A 968 42.77 -42.79 -6.26
CA THR A 968 44.19 -42.77 -5.82
C THR A 968 45.10 -41.90 -6.69
N ASN A 969 44.61 -41.41 -7.84
CA ASN A 969 45.38 -40.62 -8.80
C ASN A 969 45.74 -39.23 -8.23
N GLY A 970 46.68 -38.55 -8.88
CA GLY A 970 47.07 -37.19 -8.51
C GLY A 970 47.99 -37.10 -7.29
N SER A 971 48.52 -35.90 -7.09
CA SER A 971 49.44 -35.56 -6.01
C SER A 971 48.73 -35.30 -4.67
N ASP A 972 49.48 -35.35 -3.57
CA ASP A 972 48.97 -34.94 -2.27
C ASP A 972 48.80 -33.41 -2.21
N LEU A 973 47.79 -32.93 -1.50
CA LEU A 973 47.62 -31.50 -1.26
C LEU A 973 48.72 -30.96 -0.31
N PRO A 974 49.03 -29.64 -0.37
CA PRO A 974 49.67 -28.96 0.76
C PRO A 974 48.90 -29.20 2.06
N THR A 975 49.57 -29.17 3.21
CA THR A 975 48.95 -29.47 4.52
C THR A 975 47.70 -28.61 4.76
N ALA A 976 46.52 -29.24 4.72
CA ALA A 976 45.25 -28.55 4.84
C ALA A 976 45.03 -27.96 6.24
N ASP A 977 44.29 -26.86 6.32
CA ASP A 977 43.89 -26.22 7.56
C ASP A 977 42.65 -26.90 8.18
N ALA A 978 41.79 -27.52 7.37
CA ALA A 978 40.69 -28.40 7.80
C ALA A 978 40.58 -29.65 6.93
N PHE A 979 39.95 -30.69 7.48
CA PHE A 979 39.71 -31.98 6.82
C PHE A 979 38.22 -32.34 6.90
N GLY A 980 37.64 -32.60 5.75
CA GLY A 980 36.30 -33.10 5.56
C GLY A 980 36.27 -34.49 4.92
N GLY A 981 35.10 -34.84 4.39
CA GLY A 981 34.83 -36.13 3.77
C GLY A 981 33.70 -36.07 2.74
N ILE A 982 33.42 -34.86 2.22
CA ILE A 982 32.44 -34.62 1.17
C ILE A 982 33.01 -35.12 -0.15
N SER A 983 32.26 -35.94 -0.88
CA SER A 983 32.57 -36.26 -2.29
C SER A 983 31.89 -35.23 -3.17
N MET A 984 32.66 -34.35 -3.80
CA MET A 984 32.13 -33.37 -4.74
C MET A 984 32.06 -33.97 -6.15
N SER A 985 31.29 -33.35 -7.05
CA SER A 985 31.15 -33.78 -8.44
C SER A 985 31.82 -32.78 -9.37
N SER A 986 32.58 -33.28 -10.34
CA SER A 986 33.22 -32.49 -11.39
C SER A 986 32.20 -31.92 -12.38
N THR A 987 31.07 -32.60 -12.60
CA THR A 987 30.04 -32.18 -13.57
C THR A 987 29.20 -30.99 -13.11
N GLY A 988 29.05 -30.80 -11.79
CA GLY A 988 28.23 -29.74 -11.22
C GLY A 988 27.90 -29.95 -9.74
N GLY A 989 27.72 -28.85 -9.02
CA GLY A 989 27.58 -28.85 -7.56
C GLY A 989 27.19 -27.48 -7.00
N LYS A 990 27.03 -27.42 -5.68
CA LYS A 990 26.70 -26.22 -4.92
C LYS A 990 27.55 -26.20 -3.66
N VAL A 991 28.38 -25.18 -3.45
CA VAL A 991 29.22 -25.01 -2.25
C VAL A 991 28.84 -23.70 -1.54
N VAL A 992 28.62 -23.77 -0.24
CA VAL A 992 28.29 -22.61 0.62
C VAL A 992 29.24 -22.51 1.81
N LEU A 993 29.60 -21.28 2.18
CA LEU A 993 30.34 -20.94 3.39
C LEU A 993 29.38 -20.34 4.43
N LEU A 994 29.40 -20.86 5.66
CA LEU A 994 28.49 -20.46 6.74
C LEU A 994 29.26 -20.09 8.00
N THR A 995 28.80 -19.04 8.69
CA THR A 995 29.35 -18.58 9.99
C THR A 995 29.13 -19.56 11.15
N ASN A 996 28.36 -20.63 10.93
CA ASN A 996 27.98 -21.62 11.91
C ASN A 996 28.06 -23.04 11.32
N ASN A 997 27.81 -24.06 12.16
CA ASN A 997 27.87 -25.47 11.81
C ASN A 997 26.50 -26.17 11.76
N THR A 998 25.39 -25.45 11.71
CA THR A 998 24.05 -26.04 11.51
C THR A 998 23.98 -26.63 10.11
N LEU A 999 23.61 -27.91 9.97
CA LEU A 999 23.41 -28.52 8.66
C LEU A 999 22.16 -27.91 8.00
N LEU A 1000 22.28 -27.48 6.75
CA LEU A 1000 21.17 -26.89 6.01
C LEU A 1000 20.02 -27.90 5.79
N ALA A 1001 18.79 -27.40 5.89
CA ALA A 1001 17.58 -28.17 5.63
C ALA A 1001 17.46 -28.59 4.16
N ALA A 1002 16.74 -29.69 3.91
CA ALA A 1002 16.55 -30.21 2.57
C ALA A 1002 15.52 -29.39 1.78
N GLY A 1003 15.85 -29.06 0.53
CA GLY A 1003 14.89 -28.50 -0.44
C GLY A 1003 15.02 -27.01 -0.76
N SER A 1004 15.90 -26.26 -0.08
CA SER A 1004 16.04 -24.80 -0.27
C SER A 1004 17.44 -24.41 -0.76
N CYS A 1005 17.51 -23.38 -1.61
CA CYS A 1005 18.75 -22.63 -1.85
C CYS A 1005 19.15 -21.87 -0.57
N PRO A 1006 20.45 -21.74 -0.24
CA PRO A 1006 20.89 -21.41 1.12
C PRO A 1006 20.85 -19.92 1.49
N PHE A 1007 20.01 -19.13 0.82
CA PHE A 1007 19.95 -17.65 0.79
C PHE A 1007 19.45 -17.02 2.11
N SER A 1008 20.10 -17.37 3.21
CA SER A 1008 19.69 -17.10 4.59
C SER A 1008 20.69 -16.22 5.34
N PHE A 1009 20.30 -15.72 6.51
CA PHE A 1009 21.07 -14.76 7.35
C PHE A 1009 22.43 -15.25 7.89
N SER A 1010 22.93 -16.40 7.46
CA SER A 1010 24.25 -16.93 7.88
C SER A 1010 25.16 -17.36 6.72
N GLU A 1011 24.73 -17.14 5.48
CA GLU A 1011 25.53 -17.32 4.27
C GLU A 1011 26.62 -16.24 4.20
N VAL A 1012 27.88 -16.63 4.04
CA VAL A 1012 29.02 -15.71 3.86
C VAL A 1012 29.36 -15.59 2.38
N ASP A 1013 29.42 -16.72 1.68
CA ASP A 1013 29.65 -16.82 0.24
C ASP A 1013 29.06 -18.12 -0.31
N PHE A 1014 28.69 -18.11 -1.59
CA PHE A 1014 28.02 -19.22 -2.26
C PHE A 1014 28.40 -19.34 -3.73
N VAL A 1015 28.75 -20.54 -4.17
CA VAL A 1015 28.97 -20.88 -5.58
C VAL A 1015 28.16 -22.10 -6.02
N GLY A 1016 27.23 -21.87 -6.94
CA GLY A 1016 26.62 -22.92 -7.76
C GLY A 1016 27.37 -23.06 -9.07
N TYR A 1017 27.69 -24.30 -9.47
CA TYR A 1017 28.51 -24.58 -10.64
C TYR A 1017 28.04 -25.79 -11.46
N GLY A 1018 28.34 -25.77 -12.75
CA GLY A 1018 27.81 -26.71 -13.74
C GLY A 1018 26.43 -26.29 -14.26
N THR A 1019 26.11 -26.66 -15.49
CA THR A 1019 24.91 -26.18 -16.22
C THR A 1019 23.58 -26.66 -15.64
N SER A 1020 23.61 -27.65 -14.74
CA SER A 1020 22.48 -28.25 -14.05
C SER A 1020 22.28 -27.75 -12.61
N ALA A 1021 23.09 -26.79 -12.14
CA ALA A 1021 22.99 -26.27 -10.77
C ALA A 1021 21.65 -25.55 -10.53
N THR A 1022 20.86 -26.04 -9.58
CA THR A 1022 19.52 -25.49 -9.27
C THR A 1022 19.54 -24.22 -8.41
N CYS A 1023 20.71 -23.85 -7.88
CA CYS A 1023 20.93 -22.60 -7.14
C CYS A 1023 22.32 -22.06 -7.47
N PHE A 1024 22.43 -20.77 -7.76
CA PHE A 1024 23.68 -20.02 -7.95
C PHE A 1024 23.43 -18.53 -7.64
N ARG A 1025 24.49 -17.73 -7.50
CA ARG A 1025 24.43 -16.25 -7.48
C ARG A 1025 24.63 -15.69 -8.88
N GLY A 1026 23.93 -14.59 -9.19
CA GLY A 1026 23.95 -13.96 -10.53
C GLY A 1026 23.05 -14.66 -11.56
N PRO A 1027 23.10 -14.25 -12.84
CA PRO A 1027 22.20 -14.74 -13.90
C PRO A 1027 22.57 -16.12 -14.45
N SER A 1028 23.67 -16.74 -14.02
CA SER A 1028 24.12 -18.07 -14.47
C SER A 1028 25.10 -18.70 -13.48
N PRO A 1029 25.19 -20.04 -13.41
CA PRO A 1029 26.16 -20.74 -12.57
C PRO A 1029 27.58 -20.60 -13.09
N ALA A 1030 28.56 -20.89 -12.22
CA ALA A 1030 29.96 -20.99 -12.60
C ALA A 1030 30.21 -22.25 -13.49
N PRO A 1031 31.29 -22.27 -14.31
CA PRO A 1031 31.61 -23.43 -15.16
C PRO A 1031 31.94 -24.70 -14.37
N ALA A 1032 31.78 -25.87 -15.00
CA ALA A 1032 32.14 -27.16 -14.38
C ALA A 1032 33.68 -27.35 -14.31
N PRO A 1033 34.28 -27.69 -13.15
CA PRO A 1033 35.69 -28.04 -13.03
C PRO A 1033 36.01 -29.42 -13.65
N SER A 1034 37.27 -29.83 -13.63
CA SER A 1034 37.71 -31.13 -14.17
C SER A 1034 38.98 -31.63 -13.48
N ALA A 1035 39.40 -32.87 -13.77
CA ALA A 1035 40.66 -33.45 -13.31
C ALA A 1035 41.90 -32.53 -13.46
N THR A 1036 41.91 -31.62 -14.46
CA THR A 1036 43.00 -30.66 -14.70
C THR A 1036 42.61 -29.19 -14.49
N THR A 1037 41.38 -28.89 -14.07
CA THR A 1037 40.90 -27.52 -13.85
C THR A 1037 40.10 -27.35 -12.57
N THR A 1038 40.42 -26.31 -11.81
CA THR A 1038 39.62 -25.82 -10.68
C THR A 1038 38.69 -24.71 -11.14
N LEU A 1039 37.59 -24.50 -10.42
CA LEU A 1039 37.01 -23.17 -10.32
C LEU A 1039 37.99 -22.27 -9.54
N ARG A 1040 38.29 -21.08 -10.05
CA ARG A 1040 39.10 -20.06 -9.37
C ARG A 1040 38.43 -18.70 -9.48
N ARG A 1041 38.32 -18.00 -8.36
CA ARG A 1041 37.75 -16.66 -8.30
C ARG A 1041 38.69 -15.64 -8.95
N SER A 1042 38.11 -14.77 -9.78
CA SER A 1042 38.78 -13.68 -10.48
C SER A 1042 39.56 -12.77 -9.51
N THR A 1043 40.67 -12.20 -9.97
CA THR A 1043 41.59 -11.37 -9.14
C THR A 1043 42.09 -12.08 -7.87
N ASP A 1044 42.18 -13.42 -7.89
CA ASP A 1044 42.48 -14.27 -6.73
C ASP A 1044 41.54 -14.07 -5.52
N GLY A 1045 40.30 -13.62 -5.79
CA GLY A 1045 39.29 -13.38 -4.76
C GLY A 1045 39.30 -12.00 -4.13
N CYS A 1046 40.11 -11.05 -4.63
CA CYS A 1046 40.03 -9.66 -4.16
C CYS A 1046 38.71 -8.96 -4.55
N VAL A 1047 38.06 -9.37 -5.63
CA VAL A 1047 36.75 -8.91 -6.09
C VAL A 1047 35.72 -10.04 -5.98
N ASP A 1048 34.50 -9.68 -5.61
CA ASP A 1048 33.34 -10.56 -5.48
C ASP A 1048 32.09 -9.72 -5.77
N THR A 1049 31.33 -10.11 -6.79
CA THR A 1049 30.22 -9.32 -7.36
C THR A 1049 28.84 -9.94 -7.12
N ASP A 1050 28.76 -10.98 -6.28
CA ASP A 1050 27.58 -11.83 -6.12
C ASP A 1050 27.06 -12.37 -7.47
N ASN A 1051 27.99 -12.75 -8.37
CA ASN A 1051 27.69 -13.33 -9.66
C ASN A 1051 28.67 -14.45 -9.99
N ASN A 1052 28.28 -15.71 -9.77
CA ASN A 1052 29.13 -16.87 -9.94
C ASN A 1052 29.73 -17.01 -11.35
N SER A 1053 29.01 -16.56 -12.39
CA SER A 1053 29.47 -16.60 -13.79
C SER A 1053 30.42 -15.48 -14.19
N ALA A 1054 30.52 -14.38 -13.42
CA ALA A 1054 31.52 -13.33 -13.60
C ALA A 1054 32.70 -13.49 -12.63
N ASP A 1055 32.41 -13.94 -11.41
CA ASP A 1055 33.37 -14.10 -10.32
C ASP A 1055 34.29 -15.31 -10.51
N PHE A 1056 33.86 -16.40 -11.16
CA PHE A 1056 34.66 -17.62 -11.30
C PHE A 1056 34.97 -17.98 -12.76
N ALA A 1057 36.23 -18.36 -12.99
CA ALA A 1057 36.71 -18.94 -14.25
C ALA A 1057 37.40 -20.29 -14.01
N LEU A 1058 37.60 -21.07 -15.07
CA LEU A 1058 38.40 -22.29 -15.01
C LEU A 1058 39.90 -21.96 -15.09
N GLY A 1059 40.68 -22.52 -14.17
CA GLY A 1059 42.13 -22.37 -14.14
C GLY A 1059 42.83 -23.65 -13.65
N ALA A 1060 44.17 -23.66 -13.69
CA ALA A 1060 44.95 -24.75 -13.10
C ALA A 1060 44.78 -24.76 -11.57
N PRO A 1061 44.53 -25.92 -10.92
CA PRO A 1061 44.39 -26.01 -9.46
C PRO A 1061 45.65 -25.56 -8.73
N ASN A 1062 45.52 -24.60 -7.81
CA ASN A 1062 46.64 -24.02 -7.06
C ASN A 1062 46.27 -23.85 -5.56
N PRO A 1063 46.11 -24.95 -4.80
CA PRO A 1063 45.65 -24.92 -3.40
C PRO A 1063 46.64 -24.21 -2.47
N ARG A 1064 46.15 -23.24 -1.68
CA ARG A 1064 46.93 -22.45 -0.72
C ARG A 1064 46.32 -22.58 0.69
N ASN A 1065 47.15 -22.97 1.65
CA ASN A 1065 46.82 -22.96 3.08
C ASN A 1065 47.27 -21.63 3.73
N ARG A 1066 47.07 -21.47 5.04
CA ARG A 1066 47.51 -20.28 5.78
C ARG A 1066 49.03 -20.04 5.82
N GLN A 1067 49.86 -20.98 5.35
CA GLN A 1067 51.32 -20.80 5.25
C GLN A 1067 51.75 -20.18 3.91
N ALA A 1068 50.83 -20.00 2.95
CA ALA A 1068 51.09 -19.31 1.69
C ALA A 1068 51.34 -17.79 1.90
N THR A 1069 52.03 -17.17 0.95
CA THR A 1069 52.31 -15.73 0.96
C THR A 1069 51.03 -14.90 1.04
N VAL A 1070 50.97 -14.00 2.02
CA VAL A 1070 49.85 -13.08 2.24
C VAL A 1070 49.86 -11.98 1.18
N THR A 1071 48.72 -11.77 0.51
CA THR A 1071 48.56 -10.82 -0.60
C THR A 1071 47.31 -9.95 -0.39
N PRO A 1072 47.41 -8.79 0.29
CA PRO A 1072 46.27 -7.91 0.57
C PRO A 1072 45.75 -7.15 -0.65
N CYS A 1073 44.44 -6.88 -0.68
CA CYS A 1073 43.74 -6.26 -1.82
C CYS A 1073 43.82 -4.72 -1.86
N THR A 1074 45.03 -4.14 -1.76
CA THR A 1074 45.22 -2.68 -1.65
C THR A 1074 44.65 -1.87 -2.83
N ALA A 1075 44.14 -0.68 -2.55
CA ALA A 1075 43.58 0.22 -3.55
C ALA A 1075 44.65 0.91 -4.44
N SER A 1076 44.26 1.29 -5.65
CA SER A 1076 45.07 2.05 -6.63
C SER A 1076 44.21 3.09 -7.34
N ILE A 1077 44.71 4.32 -7.53
CA ILE A 1077 43.98 5.46 -8.12
C ILE A 1077 44.75 6.02 -9.34
N GLN A 1078 44.07 6.26 -10.46
CA GLN A 1078 44.65 6.79 -11.70
C GLN A 1078 43.60 7.49 -12.59
N PHE A 1079 44.00 8.26 -13.59
CA PHE A 1079 43.07 8.73 -14.64
C PHE A 1079 42.52 7.56 -15.48
N SER A 1080 41.30 7.71 -15.98
CA SER A 1080 40.66 6.74 -16.89
C SER A 1080 41.28 6.72 -18.29
N SER A 1081 41.97 7.80 -18.66
CA SER A 1081 42.71 7.96 -19.91
C SER A 1081 43.99 8.75 -19.67
N ALA A 1082 45.03 8.51 -20.46
CA ALA A 1082 46.24 9.35 -20.47
C ALA A 1082 46.05 10.66 -21.28
N ALA A 1083 44.99 10.73 -22.10
CA ALA A 1083 44.67 11.88 -22.94
C ALA A 1083 43.16 12.16 -22.94
N TYR A 1084 42.81 13.44 -22.84
CA TYR A 1084 41.47 13.98 -22.99
C TYR A 1084 41.52 15.08 -24.06
N SER A 1085 40.40 15.34 -24.73
CA SER A 1085 40.33 16.44 -25.69
C SER A 1085 38.97 17.10 -25.68
N VAL A 1086 38.95 18.40 -25.92
CA VAL A 1086 37.79 19.29 -25.73
C VAL A 1086 37.80 20.35 -26.83
N SER A 1087 36.63 20.76 -27.34
CA SER A 1087 36.56 21.99 -28.16
C SER A 1087 36.55 23.17 -27.20
N GLU A 1088 37.31 24.22 -27.48
CA GLU A 1088 37.43 25.43 -26.66
C GLU A 1088 36.07 25.95 -26.16
N GLY A 1089 35.12 26.21 -27.07
CA GLY A 1089 33.74 26.60 -26.82
C GLY A 1089 32.83 25.55 -26.17
N SER A 1090 33.38 24.44 -25.67
CA SER A 1090 32.71 23.59 -24.68
C SER A 1090 32.78 24.19 -23.27
N LEU A 1091 33.67 25.18 -23.05
CA LEU A 1091 33.86 25.93 -21.79
C LEU A 1091 34.29 25.10 -20.55
N GLN A 1092 34.36 23.77 -20.66
CA GLN A 1092 34.81 22.87 -19.59
C GLN A 1092 35.26 21.53 -20.17
N VAL A 1093 36.29 20.92 -19.58
CA VAL A 1093 36.64 19.50 -19.74
C VAL A 1093 36.49 18.75 -18.42
N THR A 1094 36.07 17.48 -18.50
CA THR A 1094 35.86 16.61 -17.34
C THR A 1094 36.78 15.38 -17.44
N LEU A 1095 37.74 15.28 -16.52
CA LEU A 1095 38.70 14.18 -16.43
C LEU A 1095 38.22 13.17 -15.40
N ASN A 1096 37.92 11.95 -15.84
CA ASN A 1096 37.51 10.87 -14.94
C ASN A 1096 38.74 10.20 -14.30
N VAL A 1097 38.71 10.03 -12.99
CA VAL A 1097 39.72 9.34 -12.18
C VAL A 1097 39.08 8.07 -11.63
N THR A 1098 39.74 6.92 -11.78
CA THR A 1098 39.24 5.60 -11.35
C THR A 1098 40.05 5.04 -10.18
N ARG A 1099 39.36 4.25 -9.35
CA ARG A 1099 39.89 3.46 -8.24
C ARG A 1099 39.73 1.97 -8.57
N SER A 1100 40.77 1.18 -8.34
CA SER A 1100 40.75 -0.29 -8.43
C SER A 1100 41.38 -0.92 -7.18
N GLY A 1101 41.22 -2.23 -6.99
CA GLY A 1101 41.50 -2.89 -5.71
C GLY A 1101 40.39 -2.64 -4.68
N SER A 1102 40.69 -2.73 -3.39
CA SER A 1102 39.66 -2.58 -2.34
C SER A 1102 38.94 -1.22 -2.40
N THR A 1103 37.61 -1.31 -2.35
CA THR A 1103 36.68 -0.18 -2.21
C THR A 1103 36.32 0.13 -0.75
N SER A 1104 36.77 -0.65 0.25
CA SER A 1104 36.33 -0.54 1.67
C SER A 1104 36.75 0.76 2.35
N GLY A 1105 37.99 1.21 2.12
CA GLY A 1105 38.56 2.41 2.74
C GLY A 1105 38.17 3.72 2.06
N VAL A 1106 38.61 4.84 2.65
CA VAL A 1106 38.41 6.22 2.16
C VAL A 1106 39.75 6.81 1.71
N PRO A 1107 40.26 6.48 0.51
CA PRO A 1107 41.53 7.00 0.03
C PRO A 1107 41.39 8.40 -0.57
N THR A 1108 42.44 9.20 -0.44
CA THR A 1108 42.53 10.54 -1.02
C THR A 1108 43.69 10.65 -2.00
N VAL A 1109 43.60 11.58 -2.96
CA VAL A 1109 44.68 11.94 -3.86
C VAL A 1109 44.57 13.42 -4.23
N ASN A 1110 45.69 14.13 -4.29
CA ASN A 1110 45.72 15.52 -4.74
C ASN A 1110 45.82 15.58 -6.27
N TYR A 1111 45.21 16.59 -6.89
CA TYR A 1111 45.37 16.87 -8.31
C TYR A 1111 45.81 18.32 -8.53
N THR A 1112 46.53 18.57 -9.63
CA THR A 1112 46.90 19.92 -10.07
C THR A 1112 47.03 19.97 -11.59
N THR A 1113 46.57 21.07 -12.20
CA THR A 1113 46.91 21.44 -13.58
C THR A 1113 48.30 22.07 -13.66
N SER A 1114 48.99 21.90 -14.78
CA SER A 1114 50.26 22.58 -15.07
C SER A 1114 50.47 22.74 -16.58
N ASP A 1115 50.90 23.94 -16.99
CA ASP A 1115 51.28 24.24 -18.37
C ASP A 1115 52.81 24.38 -18.57
N SER A 1116 53.21 24.63 -19.82
CA SER A 1116 54.55 25.06 -20.19
C SER A 1116 54.58 26.35 -21.04
N ALA A 1117 53.46 27.08 -21.10
CA ALA A 1117 53.32 28.35 -21.80
C ALA A 1117 53.96 29.50 -21.00
N GLY A 1118 53.73 29.52 -19.69
CA GLY A 1118 54.33 30.46 -18.74
C GLY A 1118 53.98 31.94 -19.00
N ALA A 1119 54.82 32.63 -19.77
CA ALA A 1119 54.76 34.09 -19.94
C ALA A 1119 54.63 34.55 -21.42
N GLN A 1120 54.27 33.64 -22.32
CA GLN A 1120 53.93 34.01 -23.70
C GLN A 1120 52.62 34.83 -23.75
N ASN A 1121 52.35 35.41 -24.92
CA ASN A 1121 51.03 35.94 -25.26
C ASN A 1121 50.03 34.80 -25.47
N CYS A 1122 48.74 35.14 -25.58
CA CYS A 1122 47.66 34.27 -26.03
C CYS A 1122 47.29 34.78 -27.42
N ASN A 1123 47.86 34.14 -28.44
CA ASN A 1123 47.67 34.30 -29.90
C ASN A 1123 48.84 33.67 -30.67
N VAL A 1124 49.45 32.62 -30.13
CA VAL A 1124 50.76 32.09 -30.53
C VAL A 1124 50.69 30.59 -30.74
N PHE A 1125 50.43 30.18 -31.99
CA PHE A 1125 50.44 28.78 -32.42
C PHE A 1125 51.74 28.07 -32.00
N ASN A 1126 51.71 27.39 -30.85
CA ASN A 1126 52.88 26.79 -30.22
C ASN A 1126 52.60 25.42 -29.58
N GLY A 1127 51.32 25.11 -29.31
CA GLY A 1127 50.81 23.82 -28.85
C GLY A 1127 50.75 23.66 -27.33
N ASN A 1128 50.87 24.73 -26.53
CA ASN A 1128 50.98 24.67 -25.07
C ASN A 1128 50.00 25.66 -24.42
N ALA A 1129 48.84 25.16 -23.99
CA ALA A 1129 47.77 25.96 -23.40
C ALA A 1129 48.25 26.68 -22.14
N SER A 1130 47.83 27.92 -21.95
CA SER A 1130 48.23 28.82 -20.88
C SER A 1130 47.14 28.95 -19.81
N SER A 1131 47.53 28.84 -18.54
CA SER A 1131 46.67 29.07 -17.37
C SER A 1131 46.22 30.54 -17.16
N ARG A 1132 46.30 31.35 -18.22
CA ARG A 1132 46.12 32.81 -18.23
C ARG A 1132 45.10 33.29 -19.27
N CYS A 1133 44.58 32.37 -20.09
CA CYS A 1133 43.76 32.69 -21.27
C CYS A 1133 43.12 31.47 -21.96
N ASP A 1134 43.64 30.25 -21.81
CA ASP A 1134 43.05 29.05 -22.43
C ASP A 1134 42.29 28.18 -21.41
N TYR A 1135 42.74 28.16 -20.16
CA TYR A 1135 42.11 27.40 -19.09
C TYR A 1135 42.33 28.02 -17.70
N ILE A 1136 41.45 27.69 -16.76
CA ILE A 1136 41.58 28.13 -15.36
C ILE A 1136 42.41 27.12 -14.56
N ALA A 1137 43.48 27.60 -13.91
CA ALA A 1137 44.36 26.78 -13.09
C ALA A 1137 43.60 26.12 -11.93
N SER A 1138 43.56 24.78 -11.94
CA SER A 1138 42.75 23.98 -11.01
C SER A 1138 43.63 23.08 -10.14
N ILE A 1139 43.37 23.09 -8.84
CA ILE A 1139 44.11 22.33 -7.81
C ILE A 1139 43.15 21.90 -6.70
N GLY A 1140 43.30 20.68 -6.19
CA GLY A 1140 42.46 20.20 -5.10
C GLY A 1140 42.79 18.78 -4.65
N THR A 1141 41.89 18.22 -3.83
CA THR A 1141 42.00 16.86 -3.30
C THR A 1141 40.73 16.08 -3.64
N LEU A 1142 40.88 14.97 -4.36
CA LEU A 1142 39.81 13.97 -4.47
C LEU A 1142 39.82 13.10 -3.21
N SER A 1143 38.64 12.83 -2.66
CA SER A 1143 38.41 11.84 -1.61
C SER A 1143 37.36 10.85 -2.12
N PHE A 1144 37.70 9.56 -2.15
CA PHE A 1144 36.79 8.49 -2.57
C PHE A 1144 36.05 7.92 -1.37
N ALA A 1145 34.72 7.92 -1.41
CA ALA A 1145 33.90 7.26 -0.39
C ALA A 1145 34.08 5.71 -0.42
N PRO A 1146 33.66 4.98 0.62
CA PRO A 1146 33.59 3.52 0.58
C PRO A 1146 32.63 3.07 -0.53
N GLY A 1147 33.10 2.22 -1.44
CA GLY A 1147 32.32 1.77 -2.62
C GLY A 1147 32.48 2.66 -3.85
N GLU A 1148 33.07 3.84 -3.73
CA GLU A 1148 33.25 4.75 -4.86
C GLU A 1148 34.44 4.32 -5.72
N SER A 1149 34.14 3.93 -6.97
CA SER A 1149 35.12 3.44 -7.96
C SER A 1149 35.58 4.51 -8.96
N SER A 1150 34.94 5.68 -8.99
CA SER A 1150 35.32 6.81 -9.85
C SER A 1150 34.99 8.17 -9.24
N LYS A 1151 35.77 9.19 -9.64
CA LYS A 1151 35.56 10.62 -9.40
C LYS A 1151 35.80 11.38 -10.71
N SER A 1152 35.39 12.64 -10.77
CA SER A 1152 35.73 13.56 -11.85
C SER A 1152 36.53 14.76 -11.33
N ILE A 1153 37.34 15.34 -12.21
CA ILE A 1153 37.96 16.66 -12.06
C ILE A 1153 37.45 17.50 -13.23
N SER A 1154 36.82 18.64 -12.93
CA SER A 1154 36.45 19.63 -13.95
C SER A 1154 37.53 20.71 -14.05
N ILE A 1155 37.89 21.06 -15.28
CA ILE A 1155 38.76 22.20 -15.60
C ILE A 1155 37.98 23.12 -16.52
N LEU A 1156 37.84 24.39 -16.13
CA LEU A 1156 37.19 25.40 -16.96
C LEU A 1156 38.11 25.78 -18.11
N ILE A 1157 37.51 25.84 -19.30
CA ILE A 1157 38.15 26.23 -20.54
C ILE A 1157 37.65 27.63 -20.87
N ILE A 1158 38.57 28.52 -21.20
CA ILE A 1158 38.23 29.85 -21.69
C ILE A 1158 37.97 29.70 -23.20
N ASN A 1159 36.94 30.39 -23.71
CA ASN A 1159 36.72 30.53 -25.14
C ASN A 1159 36.89 31.98 -25.50
N ASP A 1160 37.94 32.31 -26.26
CA ASP A 1160 38.29 33.67 -26.61
C ASP A 1160 37.87 34.01 -28.06
N SER A 1161 38.79 34.42 -28.95
CA SER A 1161 38.60 34.40 -30.42
C SER A 1161 39.95 34.41 -31.17
N TYR A 1162 41.03 33.98 -30.53
CA TYR A 1162 42.36 33.92 -31.11
C TYR A 1162 42.62 32.54 -31.73
N ALA A 1163 42.63 32.48 -33.07
CA ALA A 1163 42.96 31.24 -33.78
C ALA A 1163 44.44 30.85 -33.60
N GLU A 1164 44.75 30.09 -32.55
CA GLU A 1164 46.09 29.57 -32.22
C GLU A 1164 46.22 28.05 -32.20
N GLY A 1165 45.16 27.32 -32.53
CA GLY A 1165 45.17 25.89 -32.86
C GLY A 1165 45.09 24.92 -31.68
N PRO A 1166 45.38 23.62 -31.90
CA PRO A 1166 45.29 22.61 -30.84
C PRO A 1166 46.42 22.72 -29.80
N GLU A 1167 46.04 23.03 -28.57
CA GLU A 1167 46.90 23.46 -27.47
C GLU A 1167 46.83 22.46 -26.30
N ASN A 1168 47.93 22.27 -25.54
CA ASN A 1168 48.01 21.21 -24.52
C ASN A 1168 48.37 21.71 -23.12
N LEU A 1169 47.64 21.23 -22.10
CA LEU A 1169 48.02 21.29 -20.68
C LEU A 1169 48.15 19.89 -20.08
N SER A 1170 48.81 19.78 -18.92
CA SER A 1170 48.92 18.54 -18.16
C SER A 1170 48.16 18.61 -16.83
N VAL A 1171 47.68 17.45 -16.35
CA VAL A 1171 46.99 17.30 -15.07
C VAL A 1171 47.63 16.12 -14.34
N GLY A 1172 48.17 16.34 -13.14
CA GLY A 1172 48.92 15.34 -12.38
C GLY A 1172 48.24 14.96 -11.06
N LEU A 1173 48.20 13.67 -10.75
CA LEU A 1173 47.81 13.12 -9.45
C LEU A 1173 49.03 12.96 -8.54
N SER A 1174 48.89 13.29 -7.24
CA SER A 1174 49.99 13.27 -6.28
C SER A 1174 49.52 12.99 -4.85
N SER A 1175 50.47 12.67 -3.96
CA SER A 1175 50.25 12.50 -2.51
C SER A 1175 49.06 11.58 -2.14
N PRO A 1176 48.99 10.34 -2.67
CA PRO A 1176 47.90 9.43 -2.34
C PRO A 1176 47.94 9.03 -0.86
N THR A 1177 46.78 8.90 -0.22
CA THR A 1177 46.63 8.34 1.13
C THR A 1177 45.61 7.20 1.08
N GLY A 1178 45.90 6.05 1.70
CA GLY A 1178 45.01 4.88 1.70
C GLY A 1178 44.96 4.09 0.37
N ALA A 1179 45.69 4.53 -0.66
CA ALA A 1179 45.84 3.88 -1.96
C ALA A 1179 47.24 4.12 -2.53
N ASN A 1180 47.58 3.40 -3.59
CA ASN A 1180 48.73 3.70 -4.46
C ASN A 1180 48.29 4.57 -5.65
N LEU A 1181 49.24 5.22 -6.33
CA LEU A 1181 48.99 5.71 -7.70
C LEU A 1181 49.08 4.54 -8.68
N GLY A 1182 48.16 4.48 -9.65
CA GLY A 1182 48.22 3.56 -10.78
C GLY A 1182 49.17 4.06 -11.87
N ALA A 1183 49.16 3.37 -13.02
CA ALA A 1183 50.05 3.69 -14.15
C ALA A 1183 49.73 5.06 -14.76
N THR A 1184 48.45 5.43 -14.84
CA THR A 1184 48.00 6.71 -15.41
C THR A 1184 47.91 7.80 -14.34
N ALA A 1185 49.03 8.11 -13.68
CA ALA A 1185 49.11 9.17 -12.67
C ALA A 1185 49.08 10.60 -13.25
N THR A 1186 49.26 10.75 -14.56
CA THR A 1186 49.24 12.03 -15.28
C THR A 1186 48.39 11.89 -16.54
N ALA A 1187 47.64 12.94 -16.86
CA ALA A 1187 46.88 13.07 -18.10
C ALA A 1187 47.30 14.33 -18.87
N THR A 1188 47.08 14.32 -20.18
CA THR A 1188 47.16 15.51 -21.05
C THR A 1188 45.76 15.90 -21.48
N VAL A 1189 45.45 17.20 -21.51
CA VAL A 1189 44.25 17.74 -22.15
C VAL A 1189 44.69 18.49 -23.40
N THR A 1190 44.13 18.13 -24.55
CA THR A 1190 44.26 18.91 -25.79
C THR A 1190 42.99 19.74 -26.00
N ILE A 1191 43.10 21.05 -25.83
CA ILE A 1191 42.08 22.02 -26.21
C ILE A 1191 42.16 22.18 -27.74
N ASN A 1192 41.02 22.17 -28.43
CA ASN A 1192 40.95 22.48 -29.85
C ASN A 1192 40.26 23.84 -30.00
N ASP A 1193 41.05 24.84 -30.39
CA ASP A 1193 40.62 26.10 -31.00
C ASP A 1193 39.45 25.88 -31.97
N ASN A 1194 38.38 26.68 -31.82
CA ASN A 1194 37.24 26.69 -32.77
C ASN A 1194 37.27 27.83 -33.78
N ASP A 1195 38.14 28.82 -33.60
CA ASP A 1195 38.27 29.93 -34.51
C ASP A 1195 39.15 29.59 -35.71
N THR A 1196 38.89 30.30 -36.81
CA THR A 1196 39.59 30.06 -38.10
C THR A 1196 40.38 31.28 -38.57
N SER A 1197 40.30 32.37 -37.81
CA SER A 1197 41.10 33.59 -37.98
C SER A 1197 41.03 34.42 -36.70
N THR A 1198 42.18 34.88 -36.21
CA THR A 1198 42.31 35.75 -35.03
C THR A 1198 41.35 36.94 -35.07
N GLY A 1199 40.43 36.98 -34.10
CA GLY A 1199 39.36 37.97 -33.98
C GLY A 1199 39.77 39.29 -33.33
N ALA A 1200 38.78 39.99 -32.79
CA ALA A 1200 39.00 41.18 -31.98
C ALA A 1200 39.36 40.80 -30.54
N ASN A 1201 40.27 41.57 -29.94
CA ASN A 1201 40.75 41.42 -28.55
C ASN A 1201 39.61 40.96 -27.60
N PRO A 1202 39.67 39.74 -27.04
CA PRO A 1202 38.53 39.14 -26.33
C PRO A 1202 38.01 39.99 -25.17
N ILE A 1203 38.89 40.61 -24.39
CA ILE A 1203 38.51 41.49 -23.27
C ILE A 1203 37.75 42.76 -23.71
N ASP A 1204 37.75 43.09 -25.01
CA ASP A 1204 36.92 44.15 -25.57
C ASP A 1204 35.50 43.69 -25.95
N GLN A 1205 35.21 42.39 -25.90
CA GLN A 1205 33.87 41.84 -26.09
C GLN A 1205 33.16 41.72 -24.74
N ALA A 1206 31.97 42.33 -24.61
CA ALA A 1206 31.28 42.43 -23.32
C ALA A 1206 30.91 41.06 -22.69
N GLY A 1207 30.52 40.07 -23.50
CA GLY A 1207 30.18 38.72 -23.01
C GLY A 1207 31.40 37.93 -22.52
N PHE A 1208 32.55 38.09 -23.19
CA PHE A 1208 33.82 37.52 -22.74
C PHE A 1208 34.28 38.19 -21.43
N PHE A 1209 34.32 39.53 -21.40
CA PHE A 1209 34.65 40.31 -20.20
C PHE A 1209 33.85 39.88 -18.95
N VAL A 1210 32.55 39.62 -19.11
CA VAL A 1210 31.70 39.11 -18.02
C VAL A 1210 32.03 37.67 -17.65
N THR A 1211 32.26 36.79 -18.63
CA THR A 1211 32.60 35.38 -18.41
C THR A 1211 33.88 35.23 -17.60
N GLU A 1212 34.92 36.01 -17.93
CA GLU A 1212 36.18 36.03 -17.17
C GLU A 1212 35.98 36.43 -15.70
N HIS A 1213 35.05 37.35 -15.39
CA HIS A 1213 34.76 37.70 -14.00
C HIS A 1213 34.05 36.56 -13.22
N TYR A 1214 33.30 35.70 -13.89
CA TYR A 1214 32.76 34.49 -13.27
C TYR A 1214 33.85 33.43 -13.03
N TYR A 1215 34.86 33.36 -13.90
CA TYR A 1215 36.02 32.50 -13.72
C TYR A 1215 36.94 33.00 -12.59
N ASP A 1216 37.44 34.23 -12.67
CA ASP A 1216 38.39 34.82 -11.72
C ASP A 1216 37.84 34.91 -10.28
N PHE A 1217 36.59 35.36 -10.11
CA PHE A 1217 36.04 35.67 -8.79
C PHE A 1217 35.16 34.57 -8.22
N LEU A 1218 34.56 33.71 -9.06
CA LEU A 1218 33.59 32.69 -8.63
C LEU A 1218 33.96 31.25 -9.02
N ASN A 1219 35.03 31.04 -9.79
CA ASN A 1219 35.51 29.73 -10.27
C ASN A 1219 34.39 28.84 -10.85
N ARG A 1220 33.45 29.45 -11.58
CA ARG A 1220 32.32 28.75 -12.22
C ARG A 1220 31.99 29.38 -13.57
N GLN A 1221 31.28 28.65 -14.42
CA GLN A 1221 30.64 29.25 -15.59
C GLN A 1221 29.54 30.24 -15.19
N PRO A 1222 29.30 31.28 -15.99
CA PRO A 1222 28.17 32.16 -15.81
C PRO A 1222 26.84 31.42 -16.01
N ASP A 1223 25.84 31.76 -15.21
CA ASP A 1223 24.45 31.42 -15.51
C ASP A 1223 23.92 32.35 -16.61
N ALA A 1224 23.02 31.85 -17.47
CA ALA A 1224 22.57 32.60 -18.65
C ALA A 1224 21.88 33.93 -18.30
N SER A 1225 21.19 33.97 -17.16
CA SER A 1225 20.58 35.16 -16.55
C SER A 1225 21.62 36.25 -16.24
N GLY A 1226 22.65 35.92 -15.45
CA GLY A 1226 23.67 36.86 -15.04
C GLY A 1226 24.62 37.24 -16.18
N LEU A 1227 24.95 36.32 -17.09
CA LEU A 1227 25.68 36.65 -18.31
C LEU A 1227 24.95 37.71 -19.11
N ALA A 1228 23.66 37.51 -19.38
CA ALA A 1228 22.83 38.47 -20.11
C ALA A 1228 22.72 39.80 -19.37
N PHE A 1229 22.49 39.79 -18.05
CA PHE A 1229 22.38 41.00 -17.23
C PHE A 1229 23.64 41.86 -17.30
N TRP A 1230 24.81 41.31 -16.94
CA TRP A 1230 26.05 42.08 -16.91
C TRP A 1230 26.57 42.44 -18.32
N THR A 1231 26.30 41.61 -19.33
CA THR A 1231 26.62 41.95 -20.73
C THR A 1231 25.77 43.14 -21.19
N ASN A 1232 24.46 43.14 -20.89
CA ASN A 1232 23.55 44.23 -21.25
C ASN A 1232 23.89 45.53 -20.53
N GLU A 1233 24.38 45.47 -19.28
CA GLU A 1233 24.88 46.65 -18.58
C GLU A 1233 26.01 47.34 -19.35
N ILE A 1234 26.95 46.59 -19.96
CA ILE A 1234 28.05 47.14 -20.78
C ILE A 1234 27.54 47.58 -22.16
N THR A 1235 26.75 46.75 -22.86
CA THR A 1235 26.30 47.05 -24.23
C THR A 1235 25.25 48.16 -24.30
N SER A 1236 24.61 48.52 -23.18
CA SER A 1236 23.69 49.67 -23.07
C SER A 1236 24.30 51.01 -23.54
N CYS A 1237 25.63 51.13 -23.51
CA CYS A 1237 26.38 52.29 -23.99
C CYS A 1237 26.49 52.40 -25.53
N GLY A 1238 26.11 51.36 -26.27
CA GLY A 1238 26.21 51.31 -27.72
C GLY A 1238 27.67 51.42 -28.21
N ALA A 1239 28.05 52.59 -28.74
CA ALA A 1239 29.39 52.86 -29.25
C ALA A 1239 30.20 53.85 -28.39
N ASP A 1240 29.63 54.41 -27.32
CA ASP A 1240 30.30 55.38 -26.46
C ASP A 1240 31.37 54.68 -25.59
N GLN A 1241 32.63 54.91 -25.93
CA GLN A 1241 33.77 54.30 -25.25
C GLN A 1241 33.91 54.76 -23.80
N GLN A 1242 33.61 56.02 -23.48
CA GLN A 1242 33.70 56.53 -22.10
C GLN A 1242 32.61 55.92 -21.22
N CYS A 1243 31.41 55.70 -21.79
CA CYS A 1243 30.36 54.95 -21.13
C CYS A 1243 30.75 53.47 -20.93
N ILE A 1244 31.31 52.81 -21.95
CA ILE A 1244 31.76 51.40 -21.88
C ILE A 1244 32.85 51.20 -20.82
N GLU A 1245 33.86 52.07 -20.76
CA GLU A 1245 34.91 52.04 -19.73
C GLU A 1245 34.33 52.13 -18.32
N VAL A 1246 33.41 53.07 -18.07
CA VAL A 1246 32.74 53.24 -16.78
C VAL A 1246 31.85 52.03 -16.43
N LYS A 1247 31.12 51.46 -17.40
CA LYS A 1247 30.33 50.25 -17.17
C LYS A 1247 31.20 49.03 -16.86
N ARG A 1248 32.32 48.83 -17.56
CA ARG A 1248 33.29 47.76 -17.24
C ARG A 1248 33.82 47.89 -15.81
N ILE A 1249 34.22 49.10 -15.41
CA ILE A 1249 34.65 49.38 -14.03
C ILE A 1249 33.55 49.05 -13.02
N ASN A 1250 32.29 49.38 -13.29
CA ASN A 1250 31.16 49.06 -12.41
C ASN A 1250 30.89 47.55 -12.31
N VAL A 1251 31.04 46.80 -13.41
CA VAL A 1251 30.95 45.32 -13.40
C VAL A 1251 32.08 44.74 -12.54
N SER A 1252 33.35 45.10 -12.79
CA SER A 1252 34.48 44.64 -11.96
C SER A 1252 34.33 45.03 -10.48
N ALA A 1253 33.78 46.21 -10.20
CA ALA A 1253 33.45 46.63 -8.84
C ALA A 1253 32.37 45.75 -8.21
N ALA A 1254 31.33 45.35 -8.95
CA ALA A 1254 30.28 44.46 -8.44
C ALA A 1254 30.82 43.07 -8.07
N TYR A 1255 31.68 42.47 -8.90
CA TYR A 1255 32.30 41.17 -8.56
C TYR A 1255 33.27 41.26 -7.38
N SER A 1256 34.06 42.34 -7.28
CA SER A 1256 34.98 42.54 -6.16
C SER A 1256 34.31 42.94 -4.83
N LEU A 1257 33.12 43.55 -4.87
CA LEU A 1257 32.34 43.94 -3.69
C LEU A 1257 31.29 42.88 -3.27
N GLY A 1258 30.79 42.08 -4.23
CA GLY A 1258 29.80 41.02 -3.99
C GLY A 1258 30.29 39.92 -3.04
N GLY A 1259 31.60 39.75 -2.88
CA GLY A 1259 32.19 38.81 -1.91
C GLY A 1259 31.91 39.11 -0.42
N LEU A 1260 31.13 40.15 -0.09
CA LEU A 1260 30.73 40.50 1.28
C LEU A 1260 29.21 40.55 1.53
N LEU A 1261 28.36 40.24 0.55
CA LEU A 1261 26.92 40.09 0.73
C LEU A 1261 26.41 38.88 -0.07
N PRO A 1262 25.67 37.93 0.53
CA PRO A 1262 25.01 36.88 -0.23
C PRO A 1262 23.92 37.51 -1.11
N PHE A 1263 23.95 37.16 -2.39
CA PHE A 1263 22.82 37.34 -3.30
C PHE A 1263 22.01 36.04 -3.32
N ASP A 1264 20.84 36.08 -2.68
CA ASP A 1264 19.66 35.27 -2.99
C ASP A 1264 18.59 36.25 -3.55
#